data_AF-A0A2D4TG51-F1
#
_entry.id   AF-A0A2D4TG51-F1
#
_cell.length_a   1.000
_cell.length_b   1.000
_cell.length_c   1.000
_cell.angle_alpha   90.00
_cell.angle_beta   90.00
_cell.angle_gamma   90.00
#
_symmetry.space_group_name_H-M   'P 1'
#
loop_
_entity.id
_entity.type
_entity.pdbx_description
1 polymer ?
#
loop_
_entity_poly.entity_id
_entity_poly.type
_entity_poly.pdbx_seq_one_letter_code
_entity_poly.pdbx_strand_id
1 'polypeptide(L)'
;MPFISEDFLDVSTFTSSRLPRLAVVLALWCSIAGAASPSEKMVFNVLSRDEGLSQVTVNDIFQDSRGFVWFATENGLNRYDGRTLLQFHADPADQSTIAHDFVWSIAEDGHGDLWMATEGGGLVQWQRATETFKNIVVPGEDLDPRKRFARQVMIDHIGSLWVGTRGAGLLRFDEQGQFTHRYPLGNEQQSPAEDDVIYALLEVSAGTLLVGATSGLYTFTVETGTFERFPWSYSDVSTLYLDRTGILWIGTLEQGLVRHNLETGEALAFNANSVGPARLGNNEIRDVLEDTEGRIWVATHDGLHLFLGEDQGFRIYRHNDRDRFSLSDDHVMSLHQSEDGVLWVGTRLGGVNRWNPDSWTMGAITPPILENTAVLSFEDAGEGRIWVGAFTTALLQLDTRGNVVAEFDRESGYVDRGDAPVSALLRDSENRLWIGTMGEGLQMYLPGQNQLHVMRHDPTNDESLSADGIMSLYEDSQHRIWAGTFGGGLSLIDPGTLTATRYVPGTRISAIREDTAGALWLGTDGEGLIRLEPGSGSVHSFRHSLETAGSLGSDLIFSLHISQDRSLWIGTSGAGLARLRDTEEWNQDPSFDHLGTADGLTNNVIYGILEDSARQLWLSSNRGLMRFNPQSDSIRYFPRALGLQNEEFNFGAFHESRDGQFLFGGTGGYNAFDPMEFGDLDQGPRIALTEIEVANKPLHAVAMLADTGGLALDYNENAVTFEYAALDFLAPENNLYSVKLQGFDQDWTQPSKRTRSTYTNLDAGHYVFQIRAANGYGAWSNSPLEIGVTINAAPWATPQAYFAYCILIGAVLYGFFRWRLRVIEREARIRQLAFYDRRTGLPNLDLFTQRTAAALSEASDDQRSLVVITLRLKTFARLRNILGLGSVDELLSTVVPRLTQQMFGAGQATTTCDLARISETELAAYVLLDDPKSEAAIWANRLCKAISTPVYHDGRQLHVSVFAGIATFPQDGNTAIKLIESASTAAQDNDVGQAENFAFYDRSMTRRAIDLLSLESDLRQAIRENSLEVYLQGKFDCGGVLVGTEALCRWMHPERGAISPGIFVPLAEESDLILELDEWVIEQVWRRLHHWQAKYTNVFSIAVNVSADTFVTGRIFAVLERLRDRYPLEPSLLEIEITESVLASDLEKVTLALRRIKDLGHMLSLDDFGTGYSSLTYLQRFPIDKLKIDQAFIRDIETKRDQQALCSAIIALAQSLNLQTIAEGVESQTQQDLLVSLGCDRLQGFHLHRPESIADFERRFFLQGIV
;
A
#
# COMPACT_ATOMS: atom_id res chain seq x y z
N MET A 1 -37.94 -51.22 25.47
CA MET A 1 -38.54 -52.49 25.92
C MET A 1 -38.75 -52.43 27.44
N PRO A 2 -39.79 -53.05 28.01
CA PRO A 2 -41.04 -53.55 27.38
C PRO A 2 -42.30 -53.34 28.30
N PHE A 3 -43.58 -53.52 27.92
CA PHE A 3 -44.25 -54.51 27.06
C PHE A 3 -45.71 -54.08 26.68
N ILE A 4 -46.11 -54.34 25.41
CA ILE A 4 -47.43 -54.83 24.86
C ILE A 4 -48.63 -53.83 24.87
N SER A 5 -49.44 -53.63 23.81
CA SER A 5 -49.88 -54.48 22.68
C SER A 5 -50.16 -53.71 21.38
N GLU A 6 -49.75 -54.29 20.25
CA GLU A 6 -50.45 -54.20 18.97
C GLU A 6 -51.73 -55.05 19.03
N ASP A 7 -52.86 -54.53 18.54
CA ASP A 7 -53.89 -55.38 17.94
C ASP A 7 -54.66 -54.60 16.86
N PHE A 8 -54.79 -55.27 15.73
CA PHE A 8 -55.32 -54.83 14.45
C PHE A 8 -56.81 -54.46 14.49
N LEU A 9 -57.17 -53.47 13.66
CA LEU A 9 -58.54 -53.16 13.24
C LEU A 9 -59.17 -54.35 12.50
N ASP A 10 -60.21 -54.93 13.11
CA ASP A 10 -61.11 -55.92 12.51
C ASP A 10 -62.06 -55.22 11.51
N VAL A 11 -61.74 -55.37 10.23
CA VAL A 11 -62.57 -54.91 9.10
C VAL A 11 -63.68 -55.94 8.85
N SER A 12 -64.71 -55.96 9.68
CA SER A 12 -65.85 -56.84 9.42
C SER A 12 -67.21 -56.37 9.98
N THR A 13 -67.47 -55.06 10.08
CA THR A 13 -68.85 -54.58 10.33
C THR A 13 -69.17 -53.23 9.66
N PHE A 14 -69.36 -53.22 8.34
CA PHE A 14 -70.11 -52.14 7.68
C PHE A 14 -71.21 -52.70 6.78
N THR A 15 -72.45 -52.61 7.28
CA THR A 15 -73.69 -52.99 6.59
C THR A 15 -74.07 -52.01 5.47
N SER A 16 -74.63 -52.54 4.40
CA SER A 16 -74.87 -51.98 3.06
C SER A 16 -75.94 -50.88 2.91
N SER A 17 -76.29 -50.13 3.96
CA SER A 17 -77.38 -49.13 3.89
C SER A 17 -76.96 -47.66 3.93
N ARG A 18 -75.65 -47.35 3.95
CA ARG A 18 -75.14 -45.96 3.97
C ARG A 18 -74.34 -45.53 2.73
N LEU A 19 -74.06 -46.44 1.80
CA LEU A 19 -73.29 -46.15 0.58
C LEU A 19 -73.87 -45.06 -0.34
N PRO A 20 -75.19 -44.94 -0.60
CA PRO A 20 -75.67 -43.88 -1.49
C PRO A 20 -75.66 -42.50 -0.82
N ARG A 21 -75.73 -42.40 0.52
CA ARG A 21 -75.60 -41.12 1.23
C ARG A 21 -74.14 -40.70 1.38
N LEU A 22 -73.22 -41.66 1.59
CA LEU A 22 -71.80 -41.39 1.60
C LEU A 22 -71.30 -40.99 0.20
N ALA A 23 -71.79 -41.61 -0.87
CA ALA A 23 -71.46 -41.25 -2.25
C ALA A 23 -72.01 -39.87 -2.66
N VAL A 24 -73.19 -39.48 -2.18
CA VAL A 24 -73.72 -38.11 -2.42
C VAL A 24 -72.98 -37.06 -1.60
N VAL A 25 -72.59 -37.37 -0.36
CA VAL A 25 -71.76 -36.47 0.47
C VAL A 25 -70.33 -36.38 -0.07
N LEU A 26 -69.73 -37.49 -0.56
CA LEU A 26 -68.44 -37.49 -1.25
C LEU A 26 -68.50 -36.79 -2.61
N ALA A 27 -69.59 -36.93 -3.37
CA ALA A 27 -69.79 -36.19 -4.61
C ALA A 27 -69.99 -34.69 -4.34
N LEU A 28 -70.71 -34.31 -3.28
CA LEU A 28 -70.83 -32.91 -2.84
C LEU A 28 -69.51 -32.35 -2.28
N TRP A 29 -68.69 -33.16 -1.60
CA TRP A 29 -67.34 -32.79 -1.19
C TRP A 29 -66.38 -32.62 -2.37
N CYS A 30 -66.44 -33.51 -3.37
CA CYS A 30 -65.65 -33.36 -4.60
C CYS A 30 -66.14 -32.20 -5.49
N SER A 31 -67.38 -31.72 -5.31
CA SER A 31 -67.91 -30.56 -6.04
C SER A 31 -67.55 -29.21 -5.40
N ILE A 32 -67.09 -29.20 -4.14
CA ILE A 32 -66.75 -27.97 -3.40
C ILE A 32 -65.23 -27.71 -3.39
N ALA A 33 -64.41 -28.67 -3.85
CA ALA A 33 -62.96 -28.50 -4.02
C ALA A 33 -62.56 -27.69 -5.29
N GLY A 34 -63.54 -27.18 -6.04
CA GLY A 34 -63.32 -26.27 -7.17
C GLY A 34 -63.47 -24.79 -6.78
N ALA A 35 -63.09 -24.40 -5.56
CA ALA A 35 -62.87 -22.99 -5.30
C ALA A 35 -61.60 -22.60 -6.07
N ALA A 36 -61.78 -22.04 -7.27
CA ALA A 36 -60.68 -21.38 -7.98
C ALA A 36 -59.97 -20.47 -6.97
N SER A 37 -58.71 -20.80 -6.68
CA SER A 37 -57.81 -19.90 -5.96
C SER A 37 -57.90 -18.55 -6.66
N PRO A 38 -57.99 -17.43 -5.92
CA PRO A 38 -57.89 -16.11 -6.52
C PRO A 38 -56.66 -16.11 -7.45
N SER A 39 -56.82 -15.62 -8.67
CA SER A 39 -55.72 -15.57 -9.62
C SER A 39 -54.56 -14.81 -8.98
N GLU A 40 -53.44 -15.48 -8.74
CA GLU A 40 -52.19 -14.81 -8.41
C GLU A 40 -51.96 -13.73 -9.46
N LYS A 41 -51.94 -12.48 -9.01
CA LYS A 41 -51.67 -11.36 -9.91
C LYS A 41 -50.17 -11.42 -10.23
N MET A 42 -49.82 -11.88 -11.43
CA MET A 42 -48.44 -11.80 -11.90
C MET A 42 -48.04 -10.34 -12.11
N VAL A 43 -46.99 -9.93 -11.41
CA VAL A 43 -46.40 -8.59 -11.47
C VAL A 43 -45.09 -8.70 -12.21
N PHE A 44 -45.00 -8.10 -13.39
CA PHE A 44 -43.78 -8.07 -14.19
C PHE A 44 -43.01 -6.78 -13.95
N ASN A 45 -41.70 -6.90 -13.77
CA ASN A 45 -40.75 -5.79 -13.83
C ASN A 45 -40.09 -5.78 -15.20
N VAL A 46 -39.96 -4.62 -15.82
CA VAL A 46 -39.49 -4.50 -17.20
C VAL A 46 -38.05 -3.99 -17.23
N LEU A 47 -37.18 -4.66 -18.00
CA LEU A 47 -35.88 -4.16 -18.42
C LEU A 47 -35.99 -3.73 -19.89
N SER A 48 -35.92 -2.44 -20.13
CA SER A 48 -35.99 -1.82 -21.45
C SER A 48 -34.69 -1.07 -21.76
N ARG A 49 -34.71 -0.22 -22.79
CA ARG A 49 -33.57 0.66 -23.11
C ARG A 49 -33.28 1.67 -22.02
N ASP A 50 -34.29 2.09 -21.27
CA ASP A 50 -34.13 3.05 -20.17
C ASP A 50 -33.34 2.45 -19.00
N GLU A 51 -33.43 1.13 -18.82
CA GLU A 51 -32.66 0.35 -17.85
C GLU A 51 -31.28 -0.09 -18.37
N GLY A 52 -30.95 0.22 -19.63
CA GLY A 52 -29.64 -0.07 -20.23
C GLY A 52 -29.61 -1.30 -21.14
N LEU A 53 -30.74 -1.81 -21.62
CA LEU A 53 -30.77 -2.85 -22.65
C LEU A 53 -30.37 -2.25 -24.01
N SER A 54 -29.53 -2.93 -24.79
CA SER A 54 -29.06 -2.41 -26.09
C SER A 54 -30.20 -2.24 -27.10
N GLN A 55 -31.14 -3.19 -27.12
CA GLN A 55 -32.28 -3.23 -28.04
C GLN A 55 -33.45 -4.04 -27.42
N VAL A 56 -34.69 -3.66 -27.73
CA VAL A 56 -35.91 -4.18 -27.05
C VAL A 56 -36.43 -5.53 -27.54
N THR A 57 -36.02 -5.98 -28.72
CA THR A 57 -36.31 -7.30 -29.27
C THR A 57 -35.33 -8.31 -28.67
N VAL A 58 -35.82 -9.22 -27.84
CA VAL A 58 -34.99 -10.23 -27.17
C VAL A 58 -35.24 -11.60 -27.78
N ASN A 59 -34.27 -12.06 -28.56
CA ASN A 59 -34.37 -13.29 -29.35
C ASN A 59 -34.16 -14.55 -28.52
N ASP A 60 -33.26 -14.49 -27.53
CA ASP A 60 -32.93 -15.60 -26.65
C ASP A 60 -32.45 -15.09 -25.29
N ILE A 61 -32.67 -15.88 -24.25
CA ILE A 61 -32.29 -15.58 -22.87
C ILE A 61 -31.58 -16.80 -22.29
N PHE A 62 -30.39 -16.59 -21.74
CA PHE A 62 -29.55 -17.68 -21.27
C PHE A 62 -28.84 -17.31 -19.97
N GLN A 63 -28.88 -18.15 -18.94
CA GLN A 63 -28.07 -18.00 -17.74
C GLN A 63 -26.80 -18.86 -17.83
N ASP A 64 -25.63 -18.24 -17.66
CA ASP A 64 -24.36 -18.98 -17.64
C ASP A 64 -24.11 -19.70 -16.31
N SER A 65 -23.16 -20.64 -16.30
CA SER A 65 -22.79 -21.41 -15.11
C SER A 65 -22.18 -20.59 -13.96
N ARG A 66 -21.81 -19.32 -14.18
CA ARG A 66 -21.42 -18.39 -13.11
C ARG A 66 -22.64 -17.71 -12.49
N GLY A 67 -23.78 -17.70 -13.18
CA GLY A 67 -25.07 -17.18 -12.77
C GLY A 67 -25.46 -15.87 -13.45
N PHE A 68 -24.67 -15.34 -14.39
CA PHE A 68 -25.06 -14.13 -15.14
C PHE A 68 -26.14 -14.47 -16.16
N VAL A 69 -27.11 -13.57 -16.34
CA VAL A 69 -28.14 -13.71 -17.36
C VAL A 69 -27.73 -12.94 -18.61
N TRP A 70 -27.82 -13.58 -19.76
CA TRP A 70 -27.46 -13.04 -21.06
C TRP A 70 -28.71 -12.87 -21.92
N PHE A 71 -28.81 -11.72 -22.59
CA PHE A 71 -29.89 -11.40 -23.51
C PHE A 71 -29.33 -11.22 -24.92
N ALA A 72 -29.71 -12.12 -25.83
CA ALA A 72 -29.44 -11.99 -27.26
C ALA A 72 -30.46 -11.03 -27.88
N THR A 73 -29.99 -9.95 -28.51
CA THR A 73 -30.88 -8.96 -29.13
C THR A 73 -30.59 -8.76 -30.61
N GLU A 74 -31.46 -8.03 -31.31
CA GLU A 74 -31.23 -7.68 -32.71
C GLU A 74 -30.14 -6.63 -32.91
N ASN A 75 -29.69 -5.97 -31.84
CA ASN A 75 -28.61 -4.99 -31.88
C ASN A 75 -27.76 -5.04 -30.60
N GLY A 76 -26.95 -6.08 -30.47
CA GLY A 76 -25.96 -6.28 -29.41
C GLY A 76 -26.29 -7.47 -28.52
N LEU A 77 -25.28 -7.91 -27.77
CA LEU A 77 -25.42 -8.89 -26.70
C LEU A 77 -25.41 -8.16 -25.36
N ASN A 78 -26.26 -8.56 -24.42
CA ASN A 78 -26.29 -7.94 -23.09
C ASN A 78 -26.01 -9.00 -22.02
N ARG A 79 -25.19 -8.66 -21.03
CA ARG A 79 -24.98 -9.45 -19.81
C ARG A 79 -25.51 -8.68 -18.61
N TYR A 80 -26.35 -9.34 -17.81
CA TYR A 80 -26.99 -8.79 -16.63
C TYR A 80 -26.48 -9.48 -15.37
N ASP A 81 -26.07 -8.68 -14.39
CA ASP A 81 -25.55 -9.14 -13.09
C ASP A 81 -26.55 -8.95 -11.93
N GLY A 82 -27.80 -8.57 -12.24
CA GLY A 82 -28.83 -8.23 -11.26
C GLY A 82 -29.01 -6.72 -11.07
N ARG A 83 -28.05 -5.89 -11.46
CA ARG A 83 -28.14 -4.42 -11.32
C ARG A 83 -27.73 -3.66 -12.56
N THR A 84 -26.69 -4.13 -13.25
CA THR A 84 -26.11 -3.47 -14.41
C THR A 84 -26.22 -4.36 -15.65
N LEU A 85 -26.49 -3.71 -16.79
CA LEU A 85 -26.48 -4.33 -18.11
C LEU A 85 -25.20 -3.92 -18.82
N LEU A 86 -24.33 -4.89 -19.05
CA LEU A 86 -23.13 -4.74 -19.86
C LEU A 86 -23.46 -5.08 -21.32
N GLN A 87 -23.25 -4.13 -22.22
CA GLN A 87 -23.54 -4.26 -23.65
C GLN A 87 -22.28 -4.61 -24.44
N PHE A 88 -22.40 -5.56 -25.37
CA PHE A 88 -21.36 -5.92 -26.32
C PHE A 88 -21.86 -5.66 -27.74
N HIS A 89 -21.07 -4.91 -28.50
CA HIS A 89 -21.38 -4.51 -29.88
C HIS A 89 -20.27 -4.92 -30.84
N ALA A 90 -20.62 -5.11 -32.10
CA ALA A 90 -19.68 -5.42 -33.16
C ALA A 90 -18.88 -4.17 -33.56
N ASP A 91 -17.55 -4.26 -33.53
CA ASP A 91 -16.66 -3.26 -34.11
C ASP A 91 -15.88 -3.88 -35.28
N PRO A 92 -16.14 -3.44 -36.54
CA PRO A 92 -15.41 -3.92 -37.70
C PRO A 92 -13.88 -3.70 -37.64
N ALA A 93 -13.41 -2.77 -36.80
CA ALA A 93 -11.98 -2.49 -36.60
C ALA A 93 -11.33 -3.40 -35.53
N ASP A 94 -12.12 -4.05 -34.66
CA ASP A 94 -11.64 -4.86 -33.54
C ASP A 94 -12.19 -6.29 -33.62
N GLN A 95 -11.33 -7.22 -34.03
CA GLN A 95 -11.66 -8.64 -34.16
C GLN A 95 -11.93 -9.35 -32.83
N SER A 96 -11.67 -8.71 -31.69
CA SER A 96 -11.97 -9.24 -30.36
C SER A 96 -13.41 -8.96 -29.89
N THR A 97 -14.19 -8.22 -30.68
CA THR A 97 -15.62 -7.96 -30.48
C THR A 97 -16.50 -8.99 -31.19
N ILE A 98 -17.81 -9.00 -30.89
CA ILE A 98 -18.76 -9.89 -31.57
C ILE A 98 -18.77 -9.64 -33.09
N ALA A 99 -18.93 -10.69 -33.89
CA ALA A 99 -18.90 -10.58 -35.35
C ALA A 99 -20.03 -9.70 -35.93
N HIS A 100 -21.18 -9.67 -35.27
CA HIS A 100 -22.37 -8.97 -35.70
C HIS A 100 -23.30 -8.73 -34.51
N ASP A 101 -23.98 -7.58 -34.50
CA ASP A 101 -24.85 -7.18 -33.39
C ASP A 101 -26.13 -8.04 -33.27
N PHE A 102 -26.62 -8.58 -34.38
CA PHE A 102 -27.82 -9.39 -34.38
C PHE A 102 -27.51 -10.83 -33.93
N VAL A 103 -27.86 -11.14 -32.69
CA VAL A 103 -27.65 -12.45 -32.04
C VAL A 103 -28.99 -13.19 -31.92
N TRP A 104 -28.99 -14.47 -32.30
CA TRP A 104 -30.20 -15.29 -32.34
C TRP A 104 -30.34 -16.29 -31.22
N SER A 105 -29.25 -16.94 -30.81
CA SER A 105 -29.28 -18.03 -29.84
C SER A 105 -27.93 -18.14 -29.11
N ILE A 106 -27.96 -18.57 -27.85
CA ILE A 106 -26.80 -18.74 -26.97
C ILE A 106 -26.76 -20.17 -26.41
N ALA A 107 -25.57 -20.77 -26.32
CA ALA A 107 -25.33 -22.03 -25.62
C ALA A 107 -23.99 -21.99 -24.86
N GLU A 108 -23.86 -22.74 -23.77
CA GLU A 108 -22.61 -22.85 -23.00
C GLU A 108 -22.00 -24.25 -23.11
N ASP A 109 -20.68 -24.33 -23.30
CA ASP A 109 -19.95 -25.60 -23.32
C ASP A 109 -19.48 -26.07 -21.93
N GLY A 110 -18.93 -27.28 -21.86
CA GLY A 110 -18.41 -27.84 -20.61
C GLY A 110 -17.20 -27.11 -20.02
N HIS A 111 -16.58 -26.18 -20.76
CA HIS A 111 -15.51 -25.31 -20.27
C HIS A 111 -16.04 -23.96 -19.74
N GLY A 112 -17.33 -23.66 -19.96
CA GLY A 112 -17.98 -22.42 -19.58
C GLY A 112 -17.85 -21.30 -20.60
N ASP A 113 -17.37 -21.60 -21.82
CA ASP A 113 -17.38 -20.66 -22.92
C ASP A 113 -18.79 -20.58 -23.53
N LEU A 114 -19.18 -19.38 -23.97
CA LEU A 114 -20.50 -19.17 -24.59
C LEU A 114 -20.39 -19.14 -26.11
N TRP A 115 -21.28 -19.85 -26.77
CA TRP A 115 -21.39 -19.96 -28.21
C TRP A 115 -22.66 -19.25 -28.67
N MET A 116 -22.53 -18.40 -29.69
CA MET A 116 -23.62 -17.56 -30.16
C MET A 116 -23.81 -17.70 -31.66
N ALA A 117 -25.06 -17.86 -32.05
CA ALA A 117 -25.49 -17.84 -33.45
C ALA A 117 -25.79 -16.38 -33.87
N THR A 118 -25.11 -15.86 -34.90
CA THR A 118 -25.31 -14.49 -35.38
C THR A 118 -25.80 -14.43 -36.83
N GLU A 119 -26.60 -13.40 -37.16
CA GLU A 119 -27.11 -13.18 -38.53
C GLU A 119 -25.95 -12.88 -39.51
N GLY A 120 -24.84 -12.31 -39.04
CA GLY A 120 -23.65 -12.03 -39.85
C GLY A 120 -22.37 -12.59 -39.20
N GLY A 121 -21.45 -13.12 -40.01
CA GLY A 121 -20.17 -13.65 -39.51
C GLY A 121 -20.18 -15.11 -39.03
N GLY A 122 -21.36 -15.70 -38.82
CA GLY A 122 -21.52 -17.12 -38.52
C GLY A 122 -21.66 -17.41 -37.03
N LEU A 123 -20.65 -18.05 -36.45
CA LEU A 123 -20.63 -18.51 -35.06
C LEU A 123 -19.63 -17.67 -34.26
N VAL A 124 -20.00 -17.24 -33.05
CA VAL A 124 -19.10 -16.47 -32.17
C VAL A 124 -18.91 -17.23 -30.86
N GLN A 125 -17.66 -17.35 -30.41
CA GLN A 125 -17.30 -17.93 -29.13
C GLN A 125 -16.87 -16.80 -28.18
N TRP A 126 -17.56 -16.61 -27.06
CA TRP A 126 -17.09 -15.82 -25.93
C TRP A 126 -16.20 -16.70 -25.07
N GLN A 127 -14.91 -16.35 -25.02
CA GLN A 127 -13.90 -17.10 -24.29
C GLN A 127 -13.86 -16.59 -22.85
N ARG A 128 -14.35 -17.40 -21.91
CA ARG A 128 -14.45 -17.02 -20.49
C ARG A 128 -13.09 -16.67 -19.89
N ALA A 129 -12.05 -17.42 -20.24
CA ALA A 129 -10.72 -17.26 -19.66
C ALA A 129 -10.07 -15.91 -19.99
N THR A 130 -10.36 -15.34 -21.16
CA THR A 130 -9.79 -14.06 -21.63
C THR A 130 -10.81 -12.92 -21.64
N GLU A 131 -12.10 -13.23 -21.47
CA GLU A 131 -13.24 -12.31 -21.60
C GLU A 131 -13.27 -11.61 -22.98
N THR A 132 -12.91 -12.34 -24.04
CA THR A 132 -12.86 -11.85 -25.43
C THR A 132 -13.71 -12.69 -26.36
N PHE A 133 -14.12 -12.12 -27.50
CA PHE A 133 -14.83 -12.87 -28.53
C PHE A 133 -13.86 -13.42 -29.59
N LYS A 134 -14.12 -14.66 -30.01
CA LYS A 134 -13.48 -15.32 -31.14
C LYS A 134 -14.53 -15.60 -32.21
N ASN A 135 -14.42 -14.87 -33.31
CA ASN A 135 -15.33 -14.99 -34.44
C ASN A 135 -14.94 -16.18 -35.33
N ILE A 136 -15.84 -17.14 -35.49
CA ILE A 136 -15.63 -18.38 -36.24
C ILE A 136 -16.43 -18.30 -37.53
N VAL A 137 -15.69 -18.15 -38.63
CA VAL A 137 -16.28 -18.15 -39.96
C VAL A 137 -16.74 -19.56 -40.29
N VAL A 138 -18.04 -19.71 -40.47
CA VAL A 138 -18.65 -20.94 -41.00
C VAL A 138 -18.05 -21.22 -42.40
N PRO A 139 -17.36 -22.37 -42.60
CA PRO A 139 -16.67 -22.64 -43.85
C PRO A 139 -17.64 -23.02 -44.98
N GLY A 140 -17.24 -22.66 -46.20
CA GLY A 140 -17.96 -22.95 -47.44
C GLY A 140 -17.71 -21.88 -48.49
N GLU A 141 -16.50 -21.80 -49.05
CA GLU A 141 -16.16 -20.81 -50.10
C GLU A 141 -17.11 -20.86 -51.30
N ASP A 142 -17.71 -22.02 -51.58
CA ASP A 142 -18.68 -22.25 -52.66
C ASP A 142 -20.12 -21.83 -52.32
N LEU A 143 -20.42 -21.45 -51.07
CA LEU A 143 -21.73 -21.00 -50.62
C LEU A 143 -21.85 -19.48 -50.65
N ASP A 144 -22.99 -18.99 -51.13
CA ASP A 144 -23.40 -17.58 -51.01
C ASP A 144 -23.23 -17.14 -49.54
N PRO A 145 -22.54 -16.03 -49.25
CA PRO A 145 -22.38 -15.50 -47.90
C PRO A 145 -23.69 -15.35 -47.13
N ARG A 146 -24.81 -15.11 -47.84
CA ARG A 146 -26.17 -15.03 -47.26
C ARG A 146 -26.70 -16.35 -46.70
N LYS A 147 -26.04 -17.47 -47.03
CA LYS A 147 -26.41 -18.82 -46.58
C LYS A 147 -25.56 -19.32 -45.41
N ARG A 148 -24.68 -18.47 -44.87
CA ARG A 148 -23.78 -18.80 -43.75
C ARG A 148 -24.29 -18.27 -42.40
N PHE A 149 -25.55 -17.86 -42.33
CA PHE A 149 -26.16 -17.29 -41.12
C PHE A 149 -26.48 -18.42 -40.14
N ALA A 150 -25.94 -18.32 -38.94
CA ALA A 150 -26.27 -19.23 -37.85
C ALA A 150 -27.57 -18.75 -37.20
N ARG A 151 -28.53 -19.66 -37.02
CA ARG A 151 -29.84 -19.35 -36.45
C ARG A 151 -30.05 -19.96 -35.07
N GLN A 152 -29.52 -21.17 -34.86
CA GLN A 152 -29.64 -21.94 -33.64
C GLN A 152 -28.29 -22.55 -33.30
N VAL A 153 -27.93 -22.56 -32.02
CA VAL A 153 -26.75 -23.25 -31.51
C VAL A 153 -27.17 -24.20 -30.39
N MET A 154 -26.57 -25.39 -30.37
CA MET A 154 -26.80 -26.40 -29.34
C MET A 154 -25.52 -27.19 -29.12
N ILE A 155 -25.26 -27.56 -27.88
CA ILE A 155 -24.15 -28.45 -27.52
C ILE A 155 -24.76 -29.76 -27.05
N ASP A 156 -24.31 -30.87 -27.62
CA ASP A 156 -24.79 -32.19 -27.24
C ASP A 156 -24.13 -32.69 -25.95
N HIS A 157 -24.65 -33.80 -25.40
CA HIS A 157 -24.15 -34.38 -24.15
C HIS A 157 -22.68 -34.86 -24.18
N ILE A 158 -22.06 -34.98 -25.37
CA ILE A 158 -20.62 -35.31 -25.52
C ILE A 158 -19.76 -34.09 -25.82
N GLY A 159 -20.33 -32.87 -25.83
CA GLY A 159 -19.62 -31.62 -26.05
C GLY A 159 -19.45 -31.22 -27.52
N SER A 160 -20.05 -31.94 -28.48
CA SER A 160 -20.03 -31.50 -29.88
C SER A 160 -20.99 -30.33 -30.08
N LEU A 161 -20.52 -29.33 -30.83
CA LEU A 161 -21.29 -28.14 -31.12
C LEU A 161 -22.05 -28.29 -32.44
N TRP A 162 -23.36 -28.06 -32.40
CA TRP A 162 -24.28 -28.15 -33.51
C TRP A 162 -24.86 -26.77 -33.84
N VAL A 163 -24.83 -26.42 -35.13
CA VAL A 163 -25.31 -25.12 -35.61
C VAL A 163 -26.33 -25.32 -36.72
N GLY A 164 -27.55 -24.84 -36.47
CA GLY A 164 -28.59 -24.72 -37.48
C GLY A 164 -28.41 -23.44 -38.29
N THR A 165 -28.52 -23.52 -39.62
CA THR A 165 -28.27 -22.38 -40.51
C THR A 165 -29.46 -22.03 -41.41
N ARG A 166 -29.41 -20.84 -41.99
CA ARG A 166 -30.27 -20.42 -43.09
C ARG A 166 -29.69 -20.90 -44.43
N GLY A 167 -30.04 -22.11 -44.85
CA GLY A 167 -29.74 -22.63 -46.20
C GLY A 167 -28.49 -23.51 -46.34
N ALA A 168 -27.55 -23.53 -45.36
CA ALA A 168 -26.43 -24.46 -45.39
C ALA A 168 -26.75 -25.83 -44.76
N GLY A 169 -27.90 -25.98 -44.10
CA GLY A 169 -28.29 -27.18 -43.36
C GLY A 169 -27.72 -27.19 -41.94
N LEU A 170 -27.46 -28.38 -41.41
CA LEU A 170 -26.91 -28.60 -40.08
C LEU A 170 -25.38 -28.69 -40.14
N LEU A 171 -24.69 -27.93 -39.29
CA LEU A 171 -23.24 -27.93 -39.21
C LEU A 171 -22.78 -28.50 -37.87
N ARG A 172 -21.67 -29.23 -37.89
CA ARG A 172 -21.03 -29.77 -36.70
C ARG A 172 -19.63 -29.18 -36.53
N PHE A 173 -19.31 -28.81 -35.30
CA PHE A 173 -18.00 -28.36 -34.86
C PHE A 173 -17.50 -29.26 -33.72
N ASP A 174 -16.19 -29.38 -33.59
CA ASP A 174 -15.58 -30.01 -32.42
C ASP A 174 -15.56 -29.07 -31.21
N GLU A 175 -15.12 -29.57 -30.05
CA GLU A 175 -14.99 -28.81 -28.80
C GLU A 175 -14.04 -27.59 -28.93
N GLN A 176 -13.14 -27.59 -29.93
CA GLN A 176 -12.22 -26.47 -30.17
C GLN A 176 -12.80 -25.41 -31.13
N GLY A 177 -14.05 -25.59 -31.58
CA GLY A 177 -14.73 -24.73 -32.54
C GLY A 177 -14.24 -24.90 -33.97
N GLN A 178 -13.56 -26.00 -34.29
CA GLN A 178 -13.21 -26.30 -35.68
C GLN A 178 -14.36 -27.00 -36.38
N PHE A 179 -14.64 -26.55 -37.59
CA PHE A 179 -15.65 -27.18 -38.43
C PHE A 179 -15.24 -28.61 -38.77
N THR A 180 -16.16 -29.54 -38.53
CA THR A 180 -15.94 -30.97 -38.83
C THR A 180 -16.75 -31.41 -40.03
N HIS A 181 -18.06 -31.17 -40.03
CA HIS A 181 -18.93 -31.65 -41.09
C HIS A 181 -20.15 -30.77 -41.33
N ARG A 182 -20.70 -30.86 -42.56
CA ARG A 182 -21.92 -30.19 -43.01
C ARG A 182 -22.90 -31.25 -43.51
N TYR A 183 -24.12 -31.18 -43.01
CA TYR A 183 -25.23 -32.05 -43.38
C TYR A 183 -26.33 -31.20 -44.06
N PRO A 184 -26.41 -31.17 -45.40
CA PRO A 184 -27.48 -30.46 -46.09
C PRO A 184 -28.84 -31.10 -45.78
N LEU A 185 -29.87 -30.29 -45.58
CA LEU A 185 -31.23 -30.79 -45.41
C LEU A 185 -31.77 -31.21 -46.78
N GLY A 186 -32.05 -32.51 -46.99
CA GLY A 186 -32.61 -33.04 -48.24
C GLY A 186 -31.63 -33.83 -49.15
N ASN A 187 -32.17 -34.62 -50.08
CA ASN A 187 -31.40 -35.39 -51.07
C ASN A 187 -31.16 -34.56 -52.34
N GLU A 188 -29.94 -34.59 -52.90
CA GLU A 188 -29.53 -33.88 -54.14
C GLU A 188 -30.41 -34.13 -55.39
N GLN A 189 -31.35 -35.09 -55.35
CA GLN A 189 -32.18 -35.50 -56.49
C GLN A 189 -33.65 -35.04 -56.43
N GLN A 190 -34.11 -34.40 -55.35
CA GLN A 190 -35.41 -33.73 -55.29
C GLN A 190 -35.17 -32.25 -54.97
N SER A 191 -35.89 -31.37 -55.67
CA SER A 191 -35.70 -29.91 -55.73
C SER A 191 -35.00 -29.25 -54.54
N PRO A 192 -34.10 -28.28 -54.79
CA PRO A 192 -33.16 -27.83 -53.79
C PRO A 192 -33.92 -27.23 -52.59
N ALA A 193 -33.67 -27.77 -51.40
CA ALA A 193 -33.89 -27.09 -50.12
C ALA A 193 -32.94 -25.89 -49.97
N GLU A 194 -32.79 -25.08 -51.02
CA GLU A 194 -31.74 -24.08 -51.15
C GLU A 194 -31.91 -22.89 -50.21
N ASP A 195 -33.10 -22.72 -49.61
CA ASP A 195 -33.46 -21.61 -48.70
C ASP A 195 -34.12 -22.09 -47.39
N ASP A 196 -33.96 -23.37 -47.01
CA ASP A 196 -34.55 -23.90 -45.77
C ASP A 196 -33.83 -23.35 -44.52
N VAL A 197 -34.58 -23.13 -43.45
CA VAL A 197 -34.06 -22.53 -42.21
C VAL A 197 -34.28 -23.50 -41.07
N ILE A 198 -33.21 -23.85 -40.36
CA ILE A 198 -33.29 -24.62 -39.12
C ILE A 198 -33.52 -23.64 -37.97
N TYR A 199 -34.69 -23.73 -37.32
CA TYR A 199 -35.06 -22.88 -36.18
C TYR A 199 -34.78 -23.54 -34.84
N ALA A 200 -34.93 -24.86 -34.74
CA ALA A 200 -34.84 -25.57 -33.47
C ALA A 200 -33.99 -26.83 -33.60
N LEU A 201 -33.20 -27.09 -32.56
CA LEU A 201 -32.39 -28.30 -32.39
C LEU A 201 -32.67 -28.84 -30.99
N LEU A 202 -32.89 -30.14 -30.88
CA LEU A 202 -33.12 -30.80 -29.61
C LEU A 202 -32.50 -32.20 -29.63
N GLU A 203 -31.64 -32.51 -28.66
CA GLU A 203 -31.16 -33.88 -28.45
C GLU A 203 -32.20 -34.68 -27.67
N VAL A 204 -32.71 -35.77 -28.26
CA VAL A 204 -33.70 -36.66 -27.62
C VAL A 204 -33.07 -37.89 -26.97
N SER A 205 -31.94 -38.34 -27.50
CA SER A 205 -31.14 -39.42 -26.97
C SER A 205 -29.75 -39.35 -27.57
N ALA A 206 -28.76 -39.95 -26.91
CA ALA A 206 -27.38 -39.96 -27.40
C ALA A 206 -27.30 -40.36 -28.88
N GLY A 207 -26.79 -39.45 -29.72
CA GLY A 207 -26.62 -39.67 -31.17
C GLY A 207 -27.88 -39.44 -32.02
N THR A 208 -28.99 -38.97 -31.45
CA THR A 208 -30.22 -38.65 -32.19
C THR A 208 -30.71 -37.25 -31.87
N LEU A 209 -30.78 -36.40 -32.90
CA LEU A 209 -31.25 -35.03 -32.81
C LEU A 209 -32.59 -34.88 -33.53
N LEU A 210 -33.51 -34.12 -32.94
CA LEU A 210 -34.64 -33.56 -33.65
C LEU A 210 -34.27 -32.19 -34.21
N VAL A 211 -34.62 -31.99 -35.47
CA VAL A 211 -34.30 -30.78 -36.24
C VAL A 211 -35.59 -30.17 -36.75
N GLY A 212 -35.98 -29.04 -36.17
CA GLY A 212 -37.12 -28.25 -36.59
C GLY A 212 -36.70 -27.24 -37.66
N ALA A 213 -37.27 -27.37 -38.86
CA ALA A 213 -36.99 -26.50 -40.00
C ALA A 213 -38.27 -25.93 -40.60
N THR A 214 -38.13 -24.94 -41.51
CA THR A 214 -39.23 -24.41 -42.32
C THR A 214 -39.94 -25.54 -43.07
N SER A 215 -39.18 -26.47 -43.66
CA SER A 215 -39.73 -27.62 -44.39
C SER A 215 -40.38 -28.70 -43.51
N GLY A 216 -40.15 -28.68 -42.20
CA GLY A 216 -40.79 -29.53 -41.20
C GLY A 216 -39.86 -30.08 -40.12
N LEU A 217 -40.33 -31.11 -39.41
CA LEU A 217 -39.58 -31.80 -38.37
C LEU A 217 -38.83 -33.02 -38.94
N TYR A 218 -37.56 -33.16 -38.58
CA TYR A 218 -36.70 -34.25 -38.98
C TYR A 218 -36.04 -34.91 -37.77
N THR A 219 -35.84 -36.22 -37.85
CA THR A 219 -34.92 -36.95 -36.98
C THR A 219 -33.58 -37.07 -37.71
N PHE A 220 -32.51 -36.67 -37.03
CA PHE A 220 -31.15 -36.74 -37.53
C PHE A 220 -30.33 -37.72 -36.68
N THR A 221 -29.79 -38.74 -37.32
CA THR A 221 -28.95 -39.75 -36.67
C THR A 221 -27.49 -39.41 -36.89
N VAL A 222 -26.76 -39.15 -35.81
CA VAL A 222 -25.38 -38.65 -35.84
C VAL A 222 -24.41 -39.68 -36.44
N GLU A 223 -24.60 -40.97 -36.18
CA GLU A 223 -23.72 -42.04 -36.68
C GLU A 223 -23.80 -42.20 -38.21
N THR A 224 -25.01 -42.08 -38.78
CA THR A 224 -25.24 -42.25 -40.22
C THR A 224 -25.18 -40.94 -40.99
N GLY A 225 -25.37 -39.80 -40.32
CA GLY A 225 -25.44 -38.48 -40.93
C GLY A 225 -26.68 -38.28 -41.79
N THR A 226 -27.77 -39.01 -41.51
CA THR A 226 -28.97 -39.04 -42.34
C THR A 226 -30.15 -38.33 -41.67
N PHE A 227 -30.91 -37.57 -42.47
CA PHE A 227 -32.19 -37.01 -42.06
C PHE A 227 -33.33 -37.95 -42.45
N GLU A 228 -34.18 -38.28 -41.49
CA GLU A 228 -35.45 -38.96 -41.70
C GLU A 228 -36.57 -37.97 -41.36
N ARG A 229 -37.56 -37.83 -42.25
CA ARG A 229 -38.71 -36.97 -41.96
C ARG A 229 -39.50 -37.57 -40.81
N PHE A 230 -39.84 -36.75 -39.83
CA PHE A 230 -40.65 -37.20 -38.70
C PHE A 230 -42.02 -37.71 -39.21
N PRO A 231 -42.61 -38.78 -38.62
CA PRO A 231 -43.76 -39.47 -39.23
C PRO A 231 -45.00 -38.59 -39.46
N TRP A 232 -45.11 -37.48 -38.73
CA TRP A 232 -46.17 -36.48 -38.89
C TRP A 232 -45.63 -35.22 -39.58
N SER A 233 -46.42 -34.70 -40.51
CA SER A 233 -46.02 -33.54 -41.31
C SER A 233 -46.29 -32.24 -40.56
N TYR A 234 -45.27 -31.73 -39.88
CA TYR A 234 -45.21 -30.36 -39.38
C TYR A 234 -44.55 -29.44 -40.44
N SER A 235 -44.88 -28.16 -40.41
CA SER A 235 -44.18 -27.11 -41.17
C SER A 235 -43.85 -25.95 -40.23
N ASP A 236 -42.81 -25.19 -40.56
CA ASP A 236 -42.42 -24.00 -39.79
C ASP A 236 -42.24 -24.27 -38.29
N VAL A 237 -41.53 -25.34 -37.97
CA VAL A 237 -41.25 -25.74 -36.59
C VAL A 237 -40.27 -24.75 -35.97
N SER A 238 -40.74 -23.94 -35.03
CA SER A 238 -39.99 -22.82 -34.45
C SER A 238 -39.24 -23.18 -33.18
N THR A 239 -39.80 -24.09 -32.36
CA THR A 239 -39.22 -24.53 -31.09
C THR A 239 -39.57 -25.99 -30.81
N LEU A 240 -38.70 -26.66 -30.08
CA LEU A 240 -38.83 -28.05 -29.65
C LEU A 240 -38.42 -28.13 -28.18
N TYR A 241 -39.28 -28.68 -27.34
CA TYR A 241 -39.01 -28.83 -25.92
C TYR A 241 -39.43 -30.23 -25.43
N LEU A 242 -38.56 -30.94 -24.73
CA LEU A 242 -38.86 -32.22 -24.12
C LEU A 242 -39.04 -32.03 -22.61
N ASP A 243 -40.26 -32.23 -22.11
CA ASP A 243 -40.52 -32.09 -20.69
C ASP A 243 -39.98 -33.29 -19.87
N ARG A 244 -39.92 -33.12 -18.55
CA ARG A 244 -39.41 -34.14 -17.61
C ARG A 244 -40.21 -35.44 -17.63
N THR A 245 -41.43 -35.42 -18.18
CA THR A 245 -42.29 -36.61 -18.30
C THR A 245 -42.12 -37.35 -19.62
N GLY A 246 -41.24 -36.86 -20.51
CA GLY A 246 -40.95 -37.46 -21.81
C GLY A 246 -41.94 -37.04 -22.91
N ILE A 247 -42.70 -35.96 -22.70
CA ILE A 247 -43.60 -35.41 -23.72
C ILE A 247 -42.84 -34.33 -24.50
N LEU A 248 -42.88 -34.48 -25.82
CA LEU A 248 -42.33 -33.52 -26.76
C LEU A 248 -43.36 -32.43 -27.07
N TRP A 249 -43.04 -31.20 -26.75
CA TRP A 249 -43.76 -30.01 -27.14
C TRP A 249 -43.15 -29.43 -28.41
N ILE A 250 -43.98 -29.29 -29.43
CA ILE A 250 -43.59 -28.82 -30.77
C ILE A 250 -44.32 -27.50 -31.00
N GLY A 251 -43.57 -26.40 -31.00
CA GLY A 251 -44.08 -25.09 -31.41
C GLY A 251 -43.93 -24.90 -32.92
N THR A 252 -44.94 -24.30 -33.54
CA THR A 252 -44.91 -23.96 -34.97
C THR A 252 -45.29 -22.50 -35.17
N LEU A 253 -44.90 -21.91 -36.30
CA LEU A 253 -45.29 -20.53 -36.64
C LEU A 253 -46.72 -20.42 -37.19
N GLU A 254 -47.27 -21.49 -37.76
CA GLU A 254 -48.60 -21.47 -38.41
C GLU A 254 -49.63 -22.43 -37.81
N GLN A 255 -49.21 -23.57 -37.26
CA GLN A 255 -50.09 -24.66 -36.85
C GLN A 255 -50.45 -24.64 -35.35
N GLY A 256 -49.83 -23.76 -34.56
CA GLY A 256 -49.99 -23.71 -33.10
C GLY A 256 -48.99 -24.59 -32.36
N LEU A 257 -49.40 -25.07 -31.20
CA LEU A 257 -48.61 -25.91 -30.30
C LEU A 257 -49.09 -27.36 -30.40
N VAL A 258 -48.16 -28.31 -30.49
CA VAL A 258 -48.48 -29.74 -30.46
C VAL A 258 -47.78 -30.39 -29.27
N ARG A 259 -48.56 -31.07 -28.44
CA ARG A 259 -48.08 -31.94 -27.37
C ARG A 259 -48.01 -33.36 -27.93
N HIS A 260 -46.86 -34.01 -27.90
CA HIS A 260 -46.65 -35.33 -28.47
C HIS A 260 -45.91 -36.24 -27.50
N ASN A 261 -46.57 -37.30 -27.05
CA ASN A 261 -45.95 -38.32 -26.23
C ASN A 261 -45.16 -39.31 -27.10
N LEU A 262 -43.83 -39.34 -26.94
CA LEU A 262 -42.94 -40.15 -27.80
C LEU A 262 -43.07 -41.66 -27.58
N GLU A 263 -43.54 -42.11 -26.40
CA GLU A 263 -43.70 -43.53 -26.09
C GLU A 263 -44.99 -44.12 -26.67
N THR A 264 -46.08 -43.36 -26.56
CA THR A 264 -47.43 -43.81 -26.96
C THR A 264 -47.79 -43.40 -28.40
N GLY A 265 -47.11 -42.37 -28.93
CA GLY A 265 -47.45 -41.72 -30.20
C GLY A 265 -48.73 -40.86 -30.14
N GLU A 266 -49.27 -40.60 -28.94
CA GLU A 266 -50.41 -39.72 -28.74
C GLU A 266 -50.00 -38.26 -28.98
N ALA A 267 -50.70 -37.59 -29.89
CA ALA A 267 -50.47 -36.19 -30.22
C ALA A 267 -51.75 -35.37 -30.09
N LEU A 268 -51.67 -34.25 -29.38
CA LEU A 268 -52.75 -33.29 -29.18
C LEU A 268 -52.30 -31.91 -29.68
N ALA A 269 -53.08 -31.32 -30.59
CA ALA A 269 -52.79 -30.02 -31.17
C ALA A 269 -53.68 -28.93 -30.54
N PHE A 270 -53.03 -27.85 -30.13
CA PHE A 270 -53.64 -26.63 -29.62
C PHE A 270 -53.43 -25.52 -30.65
N ASN A 271 -54.51 -24.92 -31.13
CA ASN A 271 -54.45 -23.82 -32.09
C ASN A 271 -55.67 -22.89 -31.92
N ALA A 272 -55.69 -21.80 -32.69
CA ALA A 272 -56.74 -20.79 -32.68
C ALA A 272 -58.12 -21.31 -33.09
N ASN A 273 -58.18 -22.48 -33.75
CA ASN A 273 -59.42 -23.16 -34.14
C ASN A 273 -59.83 -24.27 -33.14
N SER A 274 -59.02 -24.57 -32.12
CA SER A 274 -59.38 -25.52 -31.07
C SER A 274 -60.64 -25.06 -30.33
N VAL A 275 -61.48 -26.02 -29.93
CA VAL A 275 -62.76 -25.78 -29.24
C VAL A 275 -62.59 -25.95 -27.74
N GLY A 276 -63.16 -25.04 -26.96
CA GLY A 276 -63.09 -25.09 -25.49
C GLY A 276 -61.95 -24.26 -24.91
N PRO A 277 -61.58 -24.47 -23.64
CA PRO A 277 -60.58 -23.65 -22.95
C PRO A 277 -59.15 -23.87 -23.47
N ALA A 278 -58.88 -25.00 -24.14
CA ALA A 278 -57.59 -25.34 -24.77
C ALA A 278 -57.31 -24.59 -26.09
N ARG A 279 -58.01 -23.49 -26.34
CA ARG A 279 -57.82 -22.63 -27.52
C ARG A 279 -56.67 -21.67 -27.29
N LEU A 280 -55.75 -21.62 -28.25
CA LEU A 280 -54.68 -20.60 -28.26
C LEU A 280 -55.19 -19.28 -28.84
N GLY A 281 -54.72 -18.16 -28.30
CA GLY A 281 -55.02 -16.83 -28.86
C GLY A 281 -54.39 -16.61 -30.24
N ASN A 282 -53.23 -17.20 -30.47
CA ASN A 282 -52.47 -17.15 -31.72
C ASN A 282 -51.77 -18.50 -31.99
N ASN A 283 -51.54 -18.83 -33.26
CA ASN A 283 -50.84 -20.04 -33.67
C ASN A 283 -49.32 -19.88 -33.73
N GLU A 284 -48.81 -18.65 -33.71
CA GLU A 284 -47.38 -18.38 -33.79
C GLU A 284 -46.73 -18.63 -32.43
N ILE A 285 -46.16 -19.81 -32.27
CA ILE A 285 -45.41 -20.21 -31.07
C ILE A 285 -43.95 -19.88 -31.29
N ARG A 286 -43.33 -19.19 -30.33
CA ARG A 286 -41.93 -18.79 -30.42
C ARG A 286 -41.04 -19.64 -29.53
N ASP A 287 -41.52 -19.99 -28.34
CA ASP A 287 -40.74 -20.73 -27.36
C ASP A 287 -41.64 -21.49 -26.39
N VAL A 288 -41.09 -22.53 -25.74
CA VAL A 288 -41.76 -23.36 -24.74
C VAL A 288 -40.79 -23.68 -23.61
N LEU A 289 -41.24 -23.52 -22.37
CA LEU A 289 -40.43 -23.75 -21.17
C LEU A 289 -41.23 -24.50 -20.10
N GLU A 290 -40.63 -25.53 -19.50
CA GLU A 290 -41.12 -26.13 -18.24
C GLU A 290 -40.38 -25.48 -17.06
N ASP A 291 -41.13 -24.93 -16.11
CA ASP A 291 -40.53 -24.35 -14.90
C ASP A 291 -40.22 -25.41 -13.82
N THR A 292 -39.58 -24.97 -12.73
CA THR A 292 -39.20 -25.83 -11.59
C THR A 292 -40.37 -26.53 -10.90
N GLU A 293 -41.60 -26.01 -11.03
CA GLU A 293 -42.83 -26.60 -10.51
C GLU A 293 -43.47 -27.59 -11.50
N GLY A 294 -42.90 -27.74 -12.70
CA GLY A 294 -43.44 -28.60 -13.77
C GLY A 294 -44.55 -27.94 -14.58
N ARG A 295 -44.70 -26.61 -14.50
CA ARG A 295 -45.71 -25.87 -15.29
C ARG A 295 -45.15 -25.55 -16.67
N ILE A 296 -45.98 -25.69 -17.70
CA ILE A 296 -45.58 -25.42 -19.08
C ILE A 296 -45.99 -23.99 -19.49
N TRP A 297 -44.99 -23.20 -19.83
CA TRP A 297 -45.08 -21.84 -20.34
C TRP A 297 -44.88 -21.83 -21.84
N VAL A 298 -45.68 -21.04 -22.54
CA VAL A 298 -45.69 -20.96 -24.00
C VAL A 298 -45.62 -19.50 -24.42
N ALA A 299 -44.55 -19.15 -25.15
CA ALA A 299 -44.38 -17.85 -25.76
C ALA A 299 -45.16 -17.78 -27.07
N THR A 300 -46.05 -16.80 -27.18
CA THR A 300 -46.86 -16.58 -28.38
C THR A 300 -46.84 -15.11 -28.78
N HIS A 301 -47.32 -14.85 -29.98
CA HIS A 301 -47.56 -13.49 -30.48
C HIS A 301 -48.74 -12.76 -29.78
N ASP A 302 -49.57 -13.47 -29.00
CA ASP A 302 -50.73 -12.92 -28.27
C ASP A 302 -50.58 -13.10 -26.75
N GLY A 303 -49.36 -12.88 -26.26
CA GLY A 303 -49.00 -12.90 -24.85
C GLY A 303 -48.39 -14.21 -24.36
N LEU A 304 -48.14 -14.25 -23.06
CA LEU A 304 -47.58 -15.40 -22.35
C LEU A 304 -48.70 -16.35 -21.91
N HIS A 305 -48.61 -17.62 -22.31
CA HIS A 305 -49.62 -18.63 -22.01
C HIS A 305 -49.08 -19.65 -21.01
N LEU A 306 -49.84 -19.90 -19.94
CA LEU A 306 -49.59 -20.96 -18.96
C LEU A 306 -50.57 -22.10 -19.19
N PHE A 307 -50.05 -23.31 -19.43
CA PHE A 307 -50.87 -24.50 -19.62
C PHE A 307 -51.35 -25.05 -18.28
N LEU A 308 -52.67 -25.16 -18.10
CA LEU A 308 -53.34 -25.66 -16.88
C LEU A 308 -53.86 -27.09 -17.02
N GLY A 309 -53.52 -27.78 -18.11
CA GLY A 309 -54.04 -29.10 -18.45
C GLY A 309 -55.10 -29.06 -19.56
N GLU A 310 -55.42 -30.23 -20.13
CA GLU A 310 -56.26 -30.33 -21.33
C GLU A 310 -57.69 -29.82 -21.11
N ASP A 311 -58.25 -30.04 -19.92
CA ASP A 311 -59.61 -29.61 -19.55
C ASP A 311 -59.71 -28.12 -19.18
N GLN A 312 -58.63 -27.54 -18.64
CA GLN A 312 -58.59 -26.14 -18.19
C GLN A 312 -57.96 -25.20 -19.21
N GLY A 313 -57.23 -25.74 -20.19
CA GLY A 313 -56.63 -25.01 -21.28
C GLY A 313 -55.49 -24.10 -20.85
N PHE A 314 -55.52 -22.84 -21.33
CA PHE A 314 -54.47 -21.86 -21.08
C PHE A 314 -54.96 -20.68 -20.27
N ARG A 315 -54.13 -20.25 -19.31
CA ARG A 315 -54.22 -18.90 -18.72
C ARG A 315 -53.31 -17.97 -19.50
N ILE A 316 -53.84 -16.81 -19.90
CA ILE A 316 -53.14 -15.89 -20.81
C ILE A 316 -52.82 -14.58 -20.07
N TYR A 317 -51.55 -14.17 -20.11
CA TYR A 317 -51.07 -12.89 -19.62
C TYR A 317 -50.75 -11.99 -20.80
N ARG A 318 -51.43 -10.83 -20.86
CA ARG A 318 -51.30 -9.84 -21.95
C ARG A 318 -50.85 -8.50 -21.43
N HIS A 319 -50.32 -7.70 -22.34
CA HIS A 319 -50.01 -6.30 -22.14
C HIS A 319 -51.27 -5.46 -21.90
N ASN A 320 -51.16 -4.53 -20.96
CA ASN A 320 -52.20 -3.57 -20.63
C ASN A 320 -51.58 -2.21 -20.34
N ASP A 321 -51.80 -1.24 -21.25
CA ASP A 321 -51.31 0.14 -21.11
C ASP A 321 -51.69 0.83 -19.79
N ARG A 322 -52.73 0.36 -19.10
CA ARG A 322 -53.19 0.92 -17.82
C ARG A 322 -52.57 0.24 -16.60
N ASP A 323 -51.94 -0.91 -16.77
CA ASP A 323 -51.27 -1.65 -15.70
C ASP A 323 -49.78 -1.81 -16.04
N ARG A 324 -48.95 -0.93 -15.48
CA ARG A 324 -47.49 -0.97 -15.67
C ARG A 324 -46.82 -2.27 -15.21
N PHE A 325 -47.55 -3.12 -14.48
CA PHE A 325 -47.08 -4.40 -13.98
C PHE A 325 -47.59 -5.59 -14.80
N SER A 326 -48.38 -5.35 -15.85
CA SER A 326 -48.65 -6.36 -16.86
C SER A 326 -47.42 -6.63 -17.72
N LEU A 327 -47.49 -7.64 -18.58
CA LEU A 327 -46.49 -7.88 -19.62
C LEU A 327 -46.24 -6.60 -20.43
N SER A 328 -45.00 -6.31 -20.84
CA SER A 328 -44.67 -5.06 -21.54
C SER A 328 -45.04 -5.04 -23.03
N ASP A 329 -45.20 -6.21 -23.65
CA ASP A 329 -45.58 -6.38 -25.05
C ASP A 329 -46.15 -7.80 -25.24
N ASP A 330 -47.17 -7.94 -26.08
CA ASP A 330 -47.84 -9.23 -26.32
C ASP A 330 -47.01 -10.18 -27.18
N HIS A 331 -46.03 -9.68 -27.93
CA HIS A 331 -45.17 -10.53 -28.74
C HIS A 331 -44.04 -11.14 -27.91
N VAL A 332 -44.30 -12.30 -27.30
CA VAL A 332 -43.31 -13.03 -26.54
C VAL A 332 -42.43 -13.85 -27.48
N MET A 333 -41.12 -13.67 -27.36
CA MET A 333 -40.11 -14.22 -28.27
C MET A 333 -39.30 -15.36 -27.64
N SER A 334 -38.98 -15.25 -26.35
CA SER A 334 -38.10 -16.18 -25.63
C SER A 334 -38.48 -16.28 -24.16
N LEU A 335 -38.25 -17.46 -23.56
CA LEU A 335 -38.51 -17.74 -22.16
C LEU A 335 -37.28 -18.35 -21.52
N HIS A 336 -37.01 -17.96 -20.27
CA HIS A 336 -35.97 -18.60 -19.48
C HIS A 336 -36.33 -18.54 -18.00
N GLN A 337 -36.02 -19.58 -17.24
CA GLN A 337 -36.11 -19.54 -15.78
C GLN A 337 -34.70 -19.63 -15.22
N SER A 338 -34.29 -18.63 -14.42
CA SER A 338 -32.98 -18.66 -13.76
C SER A 338 -32.97 -19.62 -12.56
N GLU A 339 -31.77 -19.96 -12.08
CA GLU A 339 -31.55 -20.90 -10.96
C GLU A 339 -32.32 -20.52 -9.68
N ASP A 340 -32.58 -19.23 -9.46
CA ASP A 340 -33.33 -18.69 -8.33
C ASP A 340 -34.85 -18.70 -8.53
N GLY A 341 -35.33 -19.28 -9.64
CA GLY A 341 -36.76 -19.47 -9.94
C GLY A 341 -37.42 -18.32 -10.69
N VAL A 342 -36.72 -17.21 -10.92
CA VAL A 342 -37.25 -16.05 -11.65
C VAL A 342 -37.53 -16.41 -13.11
N LEU A 343 -38.72 -16.07 -13.59
CA LEU A 343 -39.09 -16.23 -14.99
C LEU A 343 -38.77 -14.95 -15.78
N TRP A 344 -37.97 -15.13 -16.82
CA TRP A 344 -37.59 -14.11 -17.79
C TRP A 344 -38.36 -14.31 -19.08
N VAL A 345 -38.97 -13.23 -19.56
CA VAL A 345 -39.86 -13.23 -20.72
C VAL A 345 -39.37 -12.16 -21.69
N GLY A 346 -38.67 -12.58 -22.73
CA GLY A 346 -38.19 -11.70 -23.79
C GLY A 346 -39.33 -11.37 -24.74
N THR A 347 -39.49 -10.09 -25.06
CA THR A 347 -40.54 -9.62 -25.98
C THR A 347 -39.93 -8.98 -27.22
N ARG A 348 -40.79 -8.66 -28.20
CA ARG A 348 -40.34 -8.05 -29.46
C ARG A 348 -40.15 -6.55 -29.35
N LEU A 349 -41.06 -5.86 -28.66
CA LEU A 349 -41.05 -4.39 -28.58
C LEU A 349 -40.95 -3.87 -27.15
N GLY A 350 -41.16 -4.73 -26.15
CA GLY A 350 -41.25 -4.35 -24.74
C GLY A 350 -40.02 -4.66 -23.89
N GLY A 351 -38.92 -5.16 -24.48
CA GLY A 351 -37.73 -5.56 -23.73
C GLY A 351 -37.90 -6.90 -23.02
N VAL A 352 -37.33 -7.02 -21.82
CA VAL A 352 -37.42 -8.22 -20.98
C VAL A 352 -38.37 -7.98 -19.82
N ASN A 353 -39.31 -8.90 -19.60
CA ASN A 353 -40.14 -8.91 -18.40
C ASN A 353 -39.59 -9.95 -17.43
N ARG A 354 -39.45 -9.55 -16.18
CA ARG A 354 -38.99 -10.38 -15.07
C ARG A 354 -40.15 -10.60 -14.11
N TRP A 355 -40.53 -11.86 -13.90
CA TRP A 355 -41.50 -12.25 -12.89
C TRP A 355 -40.81 -13.04 -11.77
N ASN A 356 -40.98 -12.55 -10.55
CA ASN A 356 -40.52 -13.24 -9.35
C ASN A 356 -41.65 -14.16 -8.86
N PRO A 357 -41.44 -15.49 -8.74
CA PRO A 357 -42.47 -16.43 -8.31
C PRO A 357 -42.96 -16.19 -6.87
N ASP A 358 -42.14 -15.60 -6.01
CA ASP A 358 -42.53 -15.23 -4.64
C ASP A 358 -43.38 -13.95 -4.60
N SER A 359 -43.57 -13.27 -5.74
CA SER A 359 -44.38 -12.06 -5.79
C SER A 359 -45.81 -12.38 -5.37
N TRP A 360 -46.34 -11.62 -4.41
CA TRP A 360 -47.69 -11.78 -3.87
C TRP A 360 -47.91 -12.96 -2.90
N THR A 361 -46.85 -13.66 -2.49
CA THR A 361 -46.91 -14.70 -1.44
C THR A 361 -47.39 -14.16 -0.08
N MET A 362 -47.13 -12.89 0.23
CA MET A 362 -47.58 -12.26 1.48
C MET A 362 -49.08 -11.91 1.49
N GLY A 363 -49.79 -12.17 0.39
CA GLY A 363 -51.25 -12.11 0.34
C GLY A 363 -51.85 -10.76 0.71
N ALA A 364 -51.38 -9.66 0.10
CA ALA A 364 -52.00 -8.35 0.31
C ALA A 364 -53.47 -8.36 -0.16
N ILE A 365 -54.35 -7.93 0.73
CA ILE A 365 -55.79 -7.79 0.53
C ILE A 365 -56.16 -6.33 0.80
N THR A 366 -56.60 -5.64 -0.26
CA THR A 366 -57.04 -4.24 -0.21
C THR A 366 -58.48 -4.13 -0.73
N PRO A 367 -59.48 -4.36 0.13
CA PRO A 367 -60.87 -4.11 -0.20
C PRO A 367 -61.05 -2.62 -0.57
N PRO A 368 -61.90 -2.25 -1.54
CA PRO A 368 -62.08 -0.85 -1.94
C PRO A 368 -62.43 0.11 -0.79
N ILE A 369 -63.16 -0.37 0.23
CA ILE A 369 -63.51 0.42 1.42
C ILE A 369 -62.31 0.71 2.34
N LEU A 370 -61.24 -0.08 2.24
CA LEU A 370 -59.99 0.11 2.97
C LEU A 370 -58.93 0.82 2.11
N GLU A 371 -59.25 1.19 0.87
CA GLU A 371 -58.33 1.92 0.00
C GLU A 371 -58.07 3.31 0.60
N ASN A 372 -56.82 3.59 0.99
CA ASN A 372 -56.39 4.79 1.71
C ASN A 372 -56.92 4.95 3.14
N THR A 373 -57.35 3.86 3.79
CA THR A 373 -57.72 3.88 5.21
C THR A 373 -56.85 2.92 6.01
N ALA A 374 -56.40 3.35 7.19
CA ALA A 374 -55.61 2.51 8.08
C ALA A 374 -56.47 1.46 8.79
N VAL A 375 -56.04 0.20 8.71
CA VAL A 375 -56.57 -0.87 9.56
C VAL A 375 -56.00 -0.70 10.97
N LEU A 376 -56.82 -0.95 11.99
CA LEU A 376 -56.50 -0.70 13.40
C LEU A 376 -56.56 -1.96 14.26
N SER A 377 -57.46 -2.89 13.94
CA SER A 377 -57.66 -4.11 14.72
C SER A 377 -58.31 -5.21 13.89
N PHE A 378 -58.05 -6.46 14.29
CA PHE A 378 -58.69 -7.64 13.74
C PHE A 378 -59.29 -8.48 14.87
N GLU A 379 -60.29 -9.29 14.54
CA GLU A 379 -60.78 -10.35 15.42
C GLU A 379 -61.49 -11.44 14.60
N ASP A 380 -61.52 -12.67 15.09
CA ASP A 380 -62.18 -13.78 14.39
C ASP A 380 -63.71 -13.65 14.43
N ALA A 381 -64.36 -13.63 13.26
CA ALA A 381 -65.82 -13.73 13.14
C ALA A 381 -66.31 -15.20 13.06
N GLY A 382 -65.42 -16.15 12.77
CA GLY A 382 -65.74 -17.57 12.59
C GLY A 382 -66.24 -17.89 11.17
N GLU A 383 -66.22 -19.19 10.81
CA GLU A 383 -66.54 -19.68 9.44
C GLU A 383 -65.67 -19.02 8.34
N GLY A 384 -64.38 -18.81 8.60
CA GLY A 384 -63.46 -18.16 7.66
C GLY A 384 -63.73 -16.67 7.44
N ARG A 385 -64.38 -16.01 8.40
CA ARG A 385 -64.63 -14.56 8.38
C ARG A 385 -63.83 -13.85 9.46
N ILE A 386 -63.49 -12.60 9.19
CA ILE A 386 -62.77 -11.72 10.12
C ILE A 386 -63.55 -10.44 10.34
N TRP A 387 -63.50 -9.93 11.56
CA TRP A 387 -63.87 -8.57 11.92
C TRP A 387 -62.67 -7.67 11.72
N VAL A 388 -62.88 -6.52 11.10
CA VAL A 388 -61.84 -5.53 10.81
C VAL A 388 -62.29 -4.17 11.32
N GLY A 389 -61.58 -3.66 12.32
CA GLY A 389 -61.65 -2.27 12.75
C GLY A 389 -60.69 -1.42 11.91
N ALA A 390 -61.18 -0.34 11.33
CA ALA A 390 -60.39 0.57 10.52
C ALA A 390 -60.62 2.02 10.95
N PHE A 391 -59.83 2.94 10.43
CA PHE A 391 -60.03 4.39 10.58
C PHE A 391 -61.23 4.91 9.76
N THR A 392 -62.30 4.11 9.70
CA THR A 392 -63.63 4.45 9.19
C THR A 392 -64.62 4.47 10.36
N THR A 393 -65.83 4.96 10.10
CA THR A 393 -66.92 4.93 11.08
C THR A 393 -67.57 3.54 11.21
N ALA A 394 -67.25 2.59 10.32
CA ALA A 394 -67.90 1.27 10.26
C ALA A 394 -66.99 0.13 10.74
N LEU A 395 -67.57 -0.91 11.33
CA LEU A 395 -66.89 -2.18 11.60
C LEU A 395 -67.20 -3.10 10.42
N LEU A 396 -66.15 -3.67 9.85
CA LEU A 396 -66.29 -4.49 8.66
C LEU A 396 -66.22 -5.96 9.06
N GLN A 397 -67.05 -6.77 8.42
CA GLN A 397 -66.89 -8.22 8.41
C GLN A 397 -66.47 -8.63 6.99
N LEU A 398 -65.28 -9.23 6.87
CA LEU A 398 -64.71 -9.67 5.59
C LEU A 398 -64.64 -11.20 5.53
N ASP A 399 -64.71 -11.75 4.31
CA ASP A 399 -64.36 -13.16 4.05
C ASP A 399 -62.84 -13.35 3.85
N THR A 400 -62.40 -14.60 3.69
CA THR A 400 -60.99 -14.95 3.44
C THR A 400 -60.40 -14.34 2.17
N ARG A 401 -61.24 -13.80 1.26
CA ARG A 401 -60.81 -13.16 0.00
C ARG A 401 -60.83 -11.63 0.10
N GLY A 402 -61.18 -11.07 1.26
CA GLY A 402 -61.32 -9.64 1.46
C GLY A 402 -62.62 -9.03 0.94
N ASN A 403 -63.60 -9.84 0.54
CA ASN A 403 -64.90 -9.29 0.17
C ASN A 403 -65.63 -8.86 1.44
N VAL A 404 -66.26 -7.67 1.37
CA VAL A 404 -67.10 -7.17 2.45
C VAL A 404 -68.37 -8.01 2.52
N VAL A 405 -68.51 -8.79 3.59
CA VAL A 405 -69.69 -9.62 3.86
C VAL A 405 -70.78 -8.79 4.54
N ALA A 406 -70.38 -7.93 5.48
CA ALA A 406 -71.29 -7.02 6.18
C ALA A 406 -70.54 -5.78 6.67
N GLU A 407 -71.24 -4.66 6.70
CA GLU A 407 -70.78 -3.38 7.22
C GLU A 407 -71.69 -2.96 8.38
N PHE A 408 -71.09 -2.67 9.53
CA PHE A 408 -71.79 -2.31 10.76
C PHE A 408 -71.52 -0.83 11.05
N ASP A 409 -72.43 0.00 10.58
CA ASP A 409 -72.42 1.46 10.70
C ASP A 409 -73.71 1.96 11.38
N ARG A 410 -73.96 3.27 11.34
CA ARG A 410 -75.19 3.86 11.89
C ARG A 410 -76.45 3.52 11.08
N GLU A 411 -76.33 3.26 9.79
CA GLU A 411 -77.46 3.00 8.88
C GLU A 411 -77.92 1.54 8.91
N SER A 412 -77.05 0.63 9.35
CA SER A 412 -77.26 -0.82 9.44
C SER A 412 -78.35 -1.26 10.44
N GLY A 413 -78.96 -0.33 11.19
CA GLY A 413 -80.09 -0.60 12.09
C GLY A 413 -79.72 -0.99 13.53
N TYR A 414 -78.42 -1.00 13.85
CA TYR A 414 -77.90 -1.18 15.21
C TYR A 414 -77.78 0.20 15.87
N VAL A 415 -78.67 0.50 16.83
CA VAL A 415 -79.07 1.88 17.20
C VAL A 415 -77.97 2.72 17.90
N ASP A 416 -76.78 2.21 18.19
CA ASP A 416 -75.83 2.93 19.08
C ASP A 416 -74.34 2.79 18.76
N ARG A 417 -73.97 2.44 17.52
CA ARG A 417 -72.56 2.20 17.15
C ARG A 417 -71.70 3.47 17.04
N GLY A 418 -72.33 4.64 16.91
CA GLY A 418 -71.68 5.95 16.89
C GLY A 418 -70.75 6.20 15.68
N ASP A 419 -70.01 7.31 15.70
CA ASP A 419 -69.15 7.77 14.57
C ASP A 419 -67.64 7.59 14.86
N ALA A 420 -67.26 7.04 16.02
CA ALA A 420 -65.85 6.85 16.37
C ALA A 420 -65.21 5.63 15.68
N PRO A 421 -63.95 5.74 15.21
CA PRO A 421 -63.21 4.59 14.70
C PRO A 421 -63.04 3.48 15.73
N VAL A 422 -63.04 2.23 15.24
CA VAL A 422 -62.82 1.04 16.06
C VAL A 422 -61.33 0.80 16.19
N SER A 423 -60.83 0.95 17.40
CA SER A 423 -59.42 0.85 17.76
C SER A 423 -59.02 -0.50 18.33
N ALA A 424 -59.96 -1.23 18.93
CA ALA A 424 -59.69 -2.54 19.51
C ALA A 424 -60.89 -3.47 19.35
N LEU A 425 -60.62 -4.74 19.12
CA LEU A 425 -61.62 -5.80 19.06
C LEU A 425 -61.17 -6.95 19.97
N LEU A 426 -62.13 -7.60 20.61
CA LEU A 426 -61.89 -8.81 21.39
C LEU A 426 -63.13 -9.70 21.33
N ARG A 427 -62.97 -10.95 20.90
CA ARG A 427 -64.00 -11.97 21.04
C ARG A 427 -63.70 -12.81 22.26
N ASP A 428 -64.59 -12.75 23.24
CA ASP A 428 -64.38 -13.49 24.48
C ASP A 428 -64.78 -14.97 24.38
N SER A 429 -64.44 -15.73 25.42
CA SER A 429 -64.76 -17.15 25.58
C SER A 429 -66.27 -17.47 25.53
N GLU A 430 -67.14 -16.51 25.82
CA GLU A 430 -68.60 -16.63 25.73
C GLU A 430 -69.17 -16.22 24.35
N ASN A 431 -68.28 -15.99 23.38
CA ASN A 431 -68.62 -15.61 22.00
C ASN A 431 -69.27 -14.22 21.87
N ARG A 432 -69.02 -13.32 22.83
CA ARG A 432 -69.40 -11.91 22.77
C ARG A 432 -68.29 -11.13 22.09
N LEU A 433 -68.66 -10.17 21.24
CA LEU A 433 -67.70 -9.30 20.57
C LEU A 433 -67.62 -7.97 21.32
N TRP A 434 -66.47 -7.68 21.90
CA TRP A 434 -66.14 -6.41 22.51
C TRP A 434 -65.49 -5.51 21.47
N ILE A 435 -66.00 -4.28 21.37
CA ILE A 435 -65.62 -3.28 20.39
C ILE A 435 -65.18 -2.03 21.15
N GLY A 436 -63.87 -1.80 21.16
CA GLY A 436 -63.28 -0.58 21.67
C GLY A 436 -63.26 0.51 20.60
N THR A 437 -63.67 1.72 20.97
CA THR A 437 -63.67 2.87 20.06
C THR A 437 -62.67 3.93 20.53
N MET A 438 -62.20 4.78 19.61
CA MET A 438 -61.26 5.86 19.97
C MET A 438 -61.86 6.96 20.85
N GLY A 439 -63.19 7.04 21.02
CA GLY A 439 -63.80 8.11 21.82
C GLY A 439 -65.27 7.94 22.21
N GLU A 440 -65.88 6.79 21.97
CA GLU A 440 -67.28 6.51 22.34
C GLU A 440 -67.42 5.37 23.37
N GLY A 441 -66.31 4.97 23.99
CA GLY A 441 -66.27 3.96 25.03
C GLY A 441 -66.13 2.54 24.48
N LEU A 442 -66.58 1.59 25.29
CA LEU A 442 -66.55 0.16 25.04
C LEU A 442 -67.95 -0.33 24.71
N GLN A 443 -68.09 -1.06 23.60
CA GLN A 443 -69.36 -1.64 23.18
C GLN A 443 -69.27 -3.17 23.24
N MET A 444 -70.31 -3.83 23.75
CA MET A 444 -70.44 -5.29 23.78
C MET A 444 -71.54 -5.70 22.81
N TYR A 445 -71.19 -6.44 21.77
CA TYR A 445 -72.07 -6.96 20.76
C TYR A 445 -72.34 -8.45 20.98
N LEU A 446 -73.61 -8.84 20.92
CA LEU A 446 -74.06 -10.23 21.03
C LEU A 446 -74.53 -10.73 19.65
N PRO A 447 -73.69 -11.47 18.88
CA PRO A 447 -73.99 -11.83 17.50
C PRO A 447 -75.29 -12.60 17.30
N GLY A 448 -75.65 -13.48 18.25
CA GLY A 448 -76.89 -14.27 18.17
C GLY A 448 -78.16 -13.50 18.53
N GLN A 449 -78.06 -12.33 19.18
CA GLN A 449 -79.19 -11.54 19.65
C GLN A 449 -79.34 -10.21 18.91
N ASN A 450 -78.33 -9.83 18.13
CA ASN A 450 -78.28 -8.55 17.41
C ASN A 450 -78.37 -7.32 18.35
N GLN A 451 -77.88 -7.46 19.58
CA GLN A 451 -77.91 -6.43 20.62
C GLN A 451 -76.52 -5.85 20.85
N LEU A 452 -76.47 -4.53 21.04
CA LEU A 452 -75.28 -3.75 21.34
C LEU A 452 -75.48 -3.04 22.68
N HIS A 453 -74.56 -3.23 23.61
CA HIS A 453 -74.53 -2.54 24.90
C HIS A 453 -73.34 -1.59 24.93
N VAL A 454 -73.52 -0.34 25.33
CA VAL A 454 -72.47 0.68 25.33
C VAL A 454 -72.13 1.08 26.76
N MET A 455 -70.85 1.07 27.09
CA MET A 455 -70.28 1.56 28.33
C MET A 455 -69.50 2.85 28.03
N ARG A 456 -69.74 3.91 28.79
CA ARG A 456 -69.06 5.22 28.65
C ARG A 456 -68.44 5.65 29.97
N HIS A 457 -67.47 6.56 29.90
CA HIS A 457 -66.91 7.24 31.04
C HIS A 457 -67.91 8.23 31.62
N ASP A 458 -68.18 8.11 32.91
CA ASP A 458 -68.90 9.10 33.69
C ASP A 458 -68.00 9.56 34.86
N PRO A 459 -67.53 10.81 34.86
CA PRO A 459 -66.65 11.31 35.92
C PRO A 459 -67.33 11.34 37.30
N THR A 460 -68.66 11.17 37.37
CA THR A 460 -69.42 11.12 38.62
C THR A 460 -69.70 9.71 39.11
N ASN A 461 -69.39 8.68 38.31
CA ASN A 461 -69.58 7.28 38.66
C ASN A 461 -68.25 6.52 38.64
N ASP A 462 -67.78 6.09 39.81
CA ASP A 462 -66.53 5.33 39.94
C ASP A 462 -66.62 3.90 39.37
N GLU A 463 -67.83 3.38 39.14
CA GLU A 463 -68.10 2.10 38.48
C GLU A 463 -68.23 2.22 36.94
N SER A 464 -68.01 3.42 36.38
CA SER A 464 -67.95 3.64 34.93
C SER A 464 -66.53 3.47 34.39
N LEU A 465 -66.39 3.33 33.06
CA LEU A 465 -65.08 3.27 32.39
C LEU A 465 -64.18 4.42 32.85
N SER A 466 -62.87 4.20 32.88
CA SER A 466 -61.92 5.25 33.29
C SER A 466 -61.74 6.35 32.24
N ALA A 467 -61.96 6.06 30.95
CA ALA A 467 -62.04 7.02 29.85
C ALA A 467 -62.78 6.39 28.65
N ASP A 468 -63.27 7.23 27.72
CA ASP A 468 -64.02 6.78 26.54
C ASP A 468 -63.14 6.26 25.38
N GLY A 469 -61.87 6.65 25.31
CA GLY A 469 -60.96 6.11 24.31
C GLY A 469 -60.46 4.75 24.74
N ILE A 470 -60.83 3.68 24.05
CA ILE A 470 -60.32 2.32 24.30
C ILE A 470 -59.15 2.06 23.34
N MET A 471 -58.02 1.61 23.86
CA MET A 471 -56.81 1.34 23.06
C MET A 471 -56.50 -0.15 22.94
N SER A 472 -56.79 -0.92 23.98
CA SER A 472 -56.50 -2.35 24.02
C SER A 472 -57.57 -3.08 24.82
N LEU A 473 -57.83 -4.32 24.41
CA LEU A 473 -58.75 -5.23 25.07
C LEU A 473 -58.05 -6.58 25.26
N TYR A 474 -58.30 -7.23 26.38
CA TYR A 474 -57.71 -8.54 26.68
C TYR A 474 -58.60 -9.35 27.62
N GLU A 475 -58.74 -10.64 27.35
CA GLU A 475 -59.34 -11.61 28.28
C GLU A 475 -58.21 -12.38 28.97
N ASP A 476 -58.20 -12.40 30.31
CA ASP A 476 -57.23 -13.19 31.06
C ASP A 476 -57.65 -14.67 31.25
N SER A 477 -56.76 -15.47 31.80
CA SER A 477 -56.94 -16.90 32.07
C SER A 477 -58.10 -17.22 33.04
N GLN A 478 -58.62 -16.20 33.74
CA GLN A 478 -59.77 -16.29 34.62
C GLN A 478 -61.07 -15.82 33.95
N HIS A 479 -61.06 -15.60 32.63
CA HIS A 479 -62.18 -15.08 31.83
C HIS A 479 -62.64 -13.68 32.23
N ARG A 480 -61.72 -12.86 32.77
CA ARG A 480 -61.98 -11.47 33.10
C ARG A 480 -61.59 -10.58 31.93
N ILE A 481 -62.41 -9.57 31.64
CA ILE A 481 -62.21 -8.65 30.52
C ILE A 481 -61.52 -7.38 31.00
N TRP A 482 -60.38 -7.07 30.42
CA TRP A 482 -59.58 -5.90 30.74
C TRP A 482 -59.61 -4.91 29.58
N ALA A 483 -59.86 -3.64 29.90
CA ALA A 483 -59.90 -2.54 28.95
C ALA A 483 -58.82 -1.50 29.29
N GLY A 484 -57.84 -1.38 28.39
CA GLY A 484 -56.84 -0.33 28.40
C GLY A 484 -57.38 0.92 27.72
N THR A 485 -57.30 2.06 28.39
CA THR A 485 -57.90 3.31 27.91
C THR A 485 -56.86 4.36 27.52
N PHE A 486 -57.26 5.34 26.70
CA PHE A 486 -56.48 6.49 26.27
C PHE A 486 -56.44 7.54 27.40
N GLY A 487 -55.55 7.32 28.37
CA GLY A 487 -55.26 8.28 29.45
C GLY A 487 -56.07 8.06 30.74
N GLY A 488 -57.06 7.17 30.74
CA GLY A 488 -57.78 6.75 31.94
C GLY A 488 -57.13 5.56 32.66
N GLY A 489 -56.13 4.92 32.06
CA GLY A 489 -55.46 3.73 32.57
C GLY A 489 -56.22 2.42 32.33
N LEU A 490 -56.11 1.47 33.26
CA LEU A 490 -56.65 0.10 33.12
C LEU A 490 -57.96 -0.08 33.90
N SER A 491 -59.00 -0.56 33.22
CA SER A 491 -60.30 -0.93 33.80
C SER A 491 -60.58 -2.43 33.65
N LEU A 492 -61.05 -3.07 34.72
CA LEU A 492 -61.59 -4.43 34.71
C LEU A 492 -63.10 -4.35 34.51
N ILE A 493 -63.62 -5.09 33.53
CA ILE A 493 -65.03 -5.06 33.13
C ILE A 493 -65.77 -6.27 33.69
N ASP A 494 -66.93 -6.03 34.30
CA ASP A 494 -67.90 -7.08 34.63
C ASP A 494 -68.97 -7.15 33.52
N PRO A 495 -68.97 -8.21 32.69
CA PRO A 495 -69.93 -8.36 31.59
C PRO A 495 -71.38 -8.47 32.04
N GLY A 496 -71.64 -8.97 33.25
CA GLY A 496 -72.99 -9.22 33.75
C GLY A 496 -73.68 -7.94 34.25
N THR A 497 -72.92 -7.04 34.87
CA THR A 497 -73.42 -5.77 35.40
C THR A 497 -73.10 -4.57 34.51
N LEU A 498 -72.21 -4.72 33.51
CA LEU A 498 -71.67 -3.64 32.69
C LEU A 498 -71.06 -2.51 33.53
N THR A 499 -70.37 -2.90 34.60
CA THR A 499 -69.59 -1.98 35.46
C THR A 499 -68.10 -2.18 35.23
N ALA A 500 -67.31 -1.15 35.56
CA ALA A 500 -65.86 -1.15 35.39
C ALA A 500 -65.17 -0.82 36.73
N THR A 501 -64.21 -1.65 37.13
CA THR A 501 -63.34 -1.41 38.30
C THR A 501 -61.98 -0.91 37.84
N ARG A 502 -61.54 0.26 38.33
CA ARG A 502 -60.28 0.90 37.91
C ARG A 502 -59.09 0.36 38.71
N TYR A 503 -58.04 -0.12 38.04
CA TYR A 503 -56.85 -0.69 38.68
C TYR A 503 -55.62 0.23 38.62
N VAL A 504 -55.27 0.71 37.43
CA VAL A 504 -54.14 1.62 37.21
C VAL A 504 -54.70 2.93 36.69
N PRO A 505 -54.66 4.05 37.43
CA PRO A 505 -55.24 5.31 36.99
C PRO A 505 -54.28 6.14 36.13
N GLY A 506 -54.83 6.95 35.21
CA GLY A 506 -54.15 8.14 34.67
C GLY A 506 -53.03 7.92 33.65
N THR A 507 -52.96 6.74 33.04
CA THR A 507 -51.95 6.39 32.02
C THR A 507 -52.61 5.90 30.73
N ARG A 508 -51.86 5.82 29.62
CA ARG A 508 -52.35 5.28 28.35
C ARG A 508 -51.91 3.84 28.21
N ILE A 509 -52.84 2.90 28.12
CA ILE A 509 -52.54 1.47 28.05
C ILE A 509 -52.68 0.98 26.60
N SER A 510 -51.56 0.79 25.92
CA SER A 510 -51.50 0.41 24.50
C SER A 510 -51.56 -1.10 24.27
N ALA A 511 -51.07 -1.91 25.21
CA ALA A 511 -51.04 -3.36 25.10
C ALA A 511 -51.22 -4.03 26.47
N ILE A 512 -51.85 -5.20 26.49
CA ILE A 512 -52.10 -6.00 27.70
C ILE A 512 -51.78 -7.47 27.38
N ARG A 513 -50.97 -8.11 28.24
CA ARG A 513 -50.68 -9.55 28.17
C ARG A 513 -50.57 -10.16 29.56
N GLU A 514 -51.01 -11.40 29.72
CA GLU A 514 -50.87 -12.16 30.96
C GLU A 514 -49.71 -13.15 30.86
N ASP A 515 -48.85 -13.16 31.88
CA ASP A 515 -47.78 -14.15 31.99
C ASP A 515 -48.24 -15.50 32.56
N THR A 516 -47.36 -16.51 32.51
CA THR A 516 -47.71 -17.86 32.99
C THR A 516 -47.97 -17.93 34.51
N ALA A 517 -47.63 -16.90 35.27
CA ALA A 517 -47.91 -16.80 36.70
C ALA A 517 -49.25 -16.07 37.00
N GLY A 518 -49.91 -15.53 35.97
CA GLY A 518 -51.17 -14.79 36.08
C GLY A 518 -51.01 -13.29 36.37
N ALA A 519 -49.79 -12.74 36.24
CA ALA A 519 -49.60 -11.30 36.33
C ALA A 519 -49.79 -10.64 34.96
N LEU A 520 -50.33 -9.42 34.97
CA LEU A 520 -50.61 -8.65 33.78
C LEU A 520 -49.45 -7.69 33.47
N TRP A 521 -48.92 -7.81 32.27
CA TRP A 521 -47.98 -6.88 31.67
C TRP A 521 -48.72 -5.87 30.81
N LEU A 522 -48.47 -4.60 31.08
CA LEU A 522 -49.13 -3.47 30.43
C LEU A 522 -48.08 -2.62 29.73
N GLY A 523 -48.26 -2.48 28.41
CA GLY A 523 -47.53 -1.50 27.62
C GLY A 523 -48.17 -0.14 27.81
N THR A 524 -47.35 0.88 28.04
CA THR A 524 -47.86 2.25 28.17
C THR A 524 -47.30 3.20 27.11
N ASP A 525 -48.05 4.27 26.85
CA ASP A 525 -47.58 5.43 26.09
C ASP A 525 -47.08 6.50 27.08
N GLY A 526 -45.82 6.35 27.51
CA GLY A 526 -45.06 7.36 28.23
C GLY A 526 -44.60 7.00 29.65
N GLU A 527 -45.04 5.86 30.20
CA GLU A 527 -44.63 5.40 31.54
C GLU A 527 -43.84 4.08 31.53
N GLY A 528 -43.48 3.60 30.33
CA GLY A 528 -42.75 2.34 30.14
C GLY A 528 -43.63 1.11 30.30
N LEU A 529 -43.07 0.08 30.90
CA LEU A 529 -43.70 -1.23 31.08
C LEU A 529 -44.21 -1.35 32.52
N ILE A 530 -45.45 -1.79 32.70
CA ILE A 530 -46.03 -2.00 34.03
C ILE A 530 -46.38 -3.48 34.20
N ARG A 531 -45.98 -4.08 35.33
CA ARG A 531 -46.40 -5.40 35.77
C ARG A 531 -47.37 -5.26 36.94
N LEU A 532 -48.59 -5.75 36.77
CA LEU A 532 -49.69 -5.72 37.74
C LEU A 532 -50.00 -7.14 38.21
N GLU A 533 -50.05 -7.33 39.52
CA GLU A 533 -50.51 -8.58 40.15
C GLU A 533 -52.00 -8.46 40.50
N PRO A 534 -52.95 -9.05 39.75
CA PRO A 534 -54.37 -8.76 39.91
C PRO A 534 -54.94 -9.15 41.28
N GLY A 535 -54.36 -10.18 41.92
CA GLY A 535 -54.79 -10.67 43.22
C GLY A 535 -54.35 -9.78 44.40
N SER A 536 -53.18 -9.16 44.32
CA SER A 536 -52.63 -8.30 45.38
C SER A 536 -52.78 -6.81 45.11
N GLY A 537 -52.97 -6.42 43.84
CA GLY A 537 -52.93 -5.03 43.38
C GLY A 537 -51.51 -4.44 43.33
N SER A 538 -50.46 -5.26 43.48
CA SER A 538 -49.07 -4.78 43.40
C SER A 538 -48.74 -4.34 41.98
N VAL A 539 -48.09 -3.17 41.85
CA VAL A 539 -47.71 -2.55 40.58
C VAL A 539 -46.21 -2.31 40.58
N HIS A 540 -45.53 -2.82 39.56
CA HIS A 540 -44.10 -2.60 39.33
C HIS A 540 -43.90 -1.95 37.96
N SER A 541 -43.18 -0.83 37.91
CA SER A 541 -42.96 -0.08 36.67
C SER A 541 -41.49 -0.12 36.24
N PHE A 542 -41.24 -0.36 34.96
CA PHE A 542 -39.93 -0.35 34.33
C PHE A 542 -39.87 0.79 33.32
N ARG A 543 -38.93 1.71 33.50
CA ARG A 543 -38.77 2.92 32.67
C ARG A 543 -37.41 2.98 32.00
N HIS A 544 -37.34 3.76 30.92
CA HIS A 544 -36.10 4.10 30.25
C HIS A 544 -35.22 4.99 31.13
N SER A 545 -33.94 4.65 31.23
CA SER A 545 -32.94 5.42 31.97
C SER A 545 -31.61 5.47 31.20
N LEU A 546 -31.12 6.68 30.91
CA LEU A 546 -29.80 6.89 30.31
C LEU A 546 -28.65 6.54 31.27
N GLU A 547 -28.92 6.49 32.59
CA GLU A 547 -27.91 6.22 33.62
C GLU A 547 -27.78 4.72 33.92
N THR A 548 -28.83 3.94 33.62
CA THR A 548 -28.90 2.51 33.95
C THR A 548 -28.75 1.69 32.67
N ALA A 549 -27.55 1.13 32.46
CA ALA A 549 -27.30 0.19 31.38
C ALA A 549 -28.23 -1.02 31.50
N GLY A 550 -28.89 -1.41 30.40
CA GLY A 550 -29.87 -2.50 30.39
C GLY A 550 -31.28 -2.10 30.82
N SER A 551 -31.58 -0.82 31.08
CA SER A 551 -32.97 -0.37 31.25
C SER A 551 -33.78 -0.49 29.95
N LEU A 552 -35.10 -0.26 30.02
CA LEU A 552 -35.99 -0.28 28.86
C LEU A 552 -35.51 0.74 27.80
N GLY A 553 -35.60 0.43 26.51
CA GLY A 553 -35.07 1.30 25.45
C GLY A 553 -35.94 2.54 25.17
N SER A 554 -37.24 2.47 25.48
CA SER A 554 -38.22 3.54 25.28
C SER A 554 -39.39 3.38 26.24
N ASP A 555 -39.94 4.49 26.75
CA ASP A 555 -41.15 4.48 27.58
C ASP A 555 -42.47 4.37 26.77
N LEU A 556 -42.34 4.29 25.44
CA LEU A 556 -43.45 4.17 24.49
C LEU A 556 -43.50 2.74 23.95
N ILE A 557 -44.43 1.94 24.47
CA ILE A 557 -44.62 0.53 24.12
C ILE A 557 -45.86 0.41 23.24
N PHE A 558 -45.78 -0.35 22.14
CA PHE A 558 -46.92 -0.59 21.25
C PHE A 558 -47.46 -2.01 21.32
N SER A 559 -46.60 -2.99 21.53
CA SER A 559 -47.00 -4.40 21.56
C SER A 559 -46.22 -5.18 22.61
N LEU A 560 -46.87 -6.22 23.12
CA LEU A 560 -46.31 -7.18 24.06
C LEU A 560 -46.63 -8.58 23.56
N HIS A 561 -45.65 -9.47 23.66
CA HIS A 561 -45.81 -10.89 23.39
C HIS A 561 -45.07 -11.71 24.42
N ILE A 562 -45.68 -12.78 24.92
CA ILE A 562 -45.04 -13.71 25.85
C ILE A 562 -44.80 -14.99 25.08
N SER A 563 -43.52 -15.29 24.85
CA SER A 563 -43.15 -16.46 24.06
C SER A 563 -43.33 -17.75 24.86
N GLN A 564 -43.38 -18.89 24.17
CA GLN A 564 -43.45 -20.21 24.79
C GLN A 564 -42.27 -20.50 25.73
N ASP A 565 -41.12 -19.87 25.51
CA ASP A 565 -39.95 -19.93 26.42
C ASP A 565 -40.11 -19.07 27.68
N ARG A 566 -41.27 -18.41 27.84
CA ARG A 566 -41.65 -17.46 28.88
C ARG A 566 -40.93 -16.11 28.84
N SER A 567 -40.13 -15.84 27.81
CA SER A 567 -39.56 -14.51 27.59
C SER A 567 -40.67 -13.53 27.19
N LEU A 568 -40.61 -12.32 27.77
CA LEU A 568 -41.46 -11.21 27.38
C LEU A 568 -40.76 -10.38 26.30
N TRP A 569 -41.41 -10.26 25.15
CA TRP A 569 -41.00 -9.47 24.01
C TRP A 569 -41.82 -8.19 23.94
N ILE A 570 -41.13 -7.06 23.73
CA ILE A 570 -41.68 -5.71 23.88
C ILE A 570 -41.37 -4.92 22.62
N GLY A 571 -42.42 -4.56 21.88
CA GLY A 571 -42.32 -3.70 20.70
C GLY A 571 -42.41 -2.23 21.10
N THR A 572 -41.40 -1.43 20.74
CA THR A 572 -41.33 -0.02 21.15
C THR A 572 -41.53 0.94 19.97
N SER A 573 -41.78 2.21 20.28
CA SER A 573 -41.98 3.26 19.26
C SER A 573 -40.71 3.76 18.57
N GLY A 574 -39.53 3.24 18.90
CA GLY A 574 -38.27 3.82 18.40
C GLY A 574 -36.97 3.27 18.94
N ALA A 575 -37.01 2.35 19.93
CA ALA A 575 -35.84 1.65 20.44
C ALA A 575 -35.73 0.21 19.91
N GLY A 576 -36.62 -0.19 19.00
CA GLY A 576 -36.66 -1.53 18.43
C GLY A 576 -37.41 -2.51 19.31
N LEU A 577 -36.94 -3.76 19.31
CA LEU A 577 -37.49 -4.89 20.04
C LEU A 577 -36.69 -5.10 21.33
N ALA A 578 -37.35 -5.10 22.48
CA ALA A 578 -36.74 -5.46 23.75
C ALA A 578 -37.17 -6.86 24.22
N ARG A 579 -36.25 -7.61 24.81
CA ARG A 579 -36.51 -8.92 25.43
C ARG A 579 -36.20 -8.85 26.91
N LEU A 580 -37.15 -9.32 27.71
CA LEU A 580 -36.95 -9.69 29.10
C LEU A 580 -37.05 -11.21 29.22
N ARG A 581 -35.93 -11.86 29.56
CA ARG A 581 -35.91 -13.32 29.73
C ARG A 581 -36.64 -13.72 31.01
N ASP A 582 -37.25 -14.90 31.02
CA ASP A 582 -37.83 -15.47 32.24
C ASP A 582 -36.71 -15.76 33.24
N THR A 583 -36.53 -14.85 34.19
CA THR A 583 -35.75 -15.07 35.40
C THR A 583 -36.74 -15.00 36.55
N GLU A 584 -36.71 -15.96 37.47
CA GLU A 584 -37.56 -15.98 38.68
C GLU A 584 -37.34 -14.74 39.61
N GLU A 585 -36.61 -13.71 39.14
CA GLU A 585 -36.20 -12.50 39.86
C GLU A 585 -36.75 -11.21 39.23
N TRP A 586 -38.00 -11.17 38.74
CA TRP A 586 -38.69 -9.93 38.31
C TRP A 586 -38.85 -8.85 39.41
N ASN A 587 -38.41 -9.14 40.64
CA ASN A 587 -38.42 -8.24 41.79
C ASN A 587 -37.08 -7.47 41.98
N GLN A 588 -36.07 -7.69 41.13
CA GLN A 588 -34.85 -6.87 41.04
C GLN A 588 -34.89 -6.01 39.77
N ASP A 589 -34.00 -5.02 39.64
CA ASP A 589 -33.87 -4.20 38.41
C ASP A 589 -33.48 -5.11 37.22
N PRO A 590 -34.41 -5.45 36.31
CA PRO A 590 -34.13 -6.40 35.26
C PRO A 590 -33.36 -5.74 34.12
N SER A 591 -32.46 -6.49 33.49
CA SER A 591 -31.78 -6.06 32.27
C SER A 591 -32.58 -6.52 31.05
N PHE A 592 -32.85 -5.58 30.14
CA PHE A 592 -33.49 -5.83 28.85
C PHE A 592 -32.42 -5.99 27.77
N ASP A 593 -32.53 -7.06 26.97
CA ASP A 593 -31.76 -7.20 25.73
C ASP A 593 -32.49 -6.38 24.65
N HIS A 594 -31.77 -5.57 23.88
CA HIS A 594 -32.37 -4.72 22.82
C HIS A 594 -31.86 -5.15 21.45
N LEU A 595 -32.77 -5.21 20.48
CA LEU A 595 -32.47 -5.35 19.06
C LEU A 595 -32.99 -4.11 18.33
N GLY A 596 -32.11 -3.46 17.57
CA GLY A 596 -32.41 -2.29 16.76
C GLY A 596 -31.96 -2.42 15.31
N THR A 597 -31.95 -1.30 14.58
CA THR A 597 -31.44 -1.20 13.21
C THR A 597 -29.95 -1.52 13.09
N ALA A 598 -29.19 -1.38 14.17
CA ALA A 598 -27.78 -1.77 14.21
C ALA A 598 -27.60 -3.30 14.18
N ASP A 599 -28.61 -4.04 14.65
CA ASP A 599 -28.60 -5.50 14.75
C ASP A 599 -29.27 -6.18 13.54
N GLY A 600 -29.90 -5.39 12.66
CA GLY A 600 -30.48 -5.87 11.39
C GLY A 600 -31.96 -5.55 11.19
N LEU A 601 -32.65 -4.93 12.16
CA LEU A 601 -34.04 -4.50 11.95
C LEU A 601 -34.12 -3.41 10.86
N THR A 602 -35.16 -3.43 10.03
CA THR A 602 -35.37 -2.39 9.00
C THR A 602 -35.85 -1.06 9.60
N ASN A 603 -36.47 -1.12 10.78
CA ASN A 603 -37.00 0.03 11.51
C ASN A 603 -37.07 -0.26 13.01
N ASN A 604 -36.89 0.77 13.84
CA ASN A 604 -36.95 0.65 15.30
C ASN A 604 -38.37 0.81 15.89
N VAL A 605 -39.39 1.03 15.05
CA VAL A 605 -40.79 1.07 15.46
C VAL A 605 -41.39 -0.32 15.24
N ILE A 606 -41.80 -0.99 16.32
CA ILE A 606 -42.40 -2.33 16.28
C ILE A 606 -43.85 -2.26 16.74
N TYR A 607 -44.78 -2.40 15.80
CA TYR A 607 -46.21 -2.23 16.02
C TYR A 607 -46.91 -3.49 16.54
N GLY A 608 -46.53 -4.65 16.04
CA GLY A 608 -47.13 -5.94 16.37
C GLY A 608 -46.07 -7.03 16.43
N ILE A 609 -46.33 -8.01 17.29
CA ILE A 609 -45.49 -9.19 17.49
C ILE A 609 -46.42 -10.41 17.51
N LEU A 610 -46.17 -11.36 16.61
CA LEU A 610 -46.78 -12.69 16.62
C LEU A 610 -45.66 -13.74 16.64
N GLU A 611 -45.90 -14.90 17.24
CA GLU A 611 -44.95 -16.01 17.27
C GLU A 611 -45.54 -17.20 16.52
N ASP A 612 -44.80 -17.72 15.55
CA ASP A 612 -45.24 -18.90 14.80
C ASP A 612 -44.95 -20.21 15.55
N SER A 613 -45.42 -21.32 14.98
CA SER A 613 -45.24 -22.65 15.57
C SER A 613 -43.77 -23.11 15.63
N ALA A 614 -42.87 -22.48 14.86
CA ALA A 614 -41.44 -22.70 14.88
C ALA A 614 -40.69 -21.80 15.89
N ARG A 615 -41.42 -20.99 16.68
CA ARG A 615 -40.90 -20.02 17.66
C ARG A 615 -40.13 -18.85 17.04
N GLN A 616 -40.46 -18.50 15.80
CA GLN A 616 -39.95 -17.29 15.17
C GLN A 616 -40.96 -16.15 15.36
N LEU A 617 -40.43 -14.94 15.59
CA LEU A 617 -41.24 -13.76 15.86
C LEU A 617 -41.45 -12.97 14.59
N TRP A 618 -42.71 -12.72 14.24
CA TRP A 618 -43.11 -11.87 13.14
C TRP A 618 -43.44 -10.47 13.66
N LEU A 619 -42.75 -9.48 13.10
CA LEU A 619 -42.70 -8.11 13.59
C LEU A 619 -43.18 -7.16 12.49
N SER A 620 -44.20 -6.36 12.78
CA SER A 620 -44.65 -5.28 11.87
C SER A 620 -44.05 -3.94 12.25
N SER A 621 -43.74 -3.11 11.25
CA SER A 621 -43.04 -1.83 11.45
C SER A 621 -43.48 -0.74 10.47
N ASN A 622 -42.86 0.43 10.56
CA ASN A 622 -42.98 1.50 9.55
C ASN A 622 -42.26 1.19 8.23
N ARG A 623 -41.42 0.13 8.18
CA ARG A 623 -40.71 -0.31 6.98
C ARG A 623 -40.82 -1.81 6.80
N GLY A 624 -42.04 -2.25 6.60
CA GLY A 624 -42.41 -3.60 6.21
C GLY A 624 -42.51 -4.57 7.39
N LEU A 625 -42.57 -5.84 7.03
CA LEU A 625 -42.64 -6.97 7.94
C LEU A 625 -41.27 -7.62 8.08
N MET A 626 -40.94 -8.08 9.28
CA MET A 626 -39.71 -8.80 9.59
C MET A 626 -40.04 -10.09 10.31
N ARG A 627 -39.19 -11.10 10.18
CA ARG A 627 -39.20 -12.30 11.00
C ARG A 627 -37.86 -12.43 11.70
N PHE A 628 -37.90 -12.56 13.01
CA PHE A 628 -36.73 -12.74 13.85
C PHE A 628 -36.72 -14.16 14.42
N ASN A 629 -35.61 -14.87 14.25
CA ASN A 629 -35.39 -16.18 14.86
C ASN A 629 -34.56 -16.00 16.15
N PRO A 630 -35.15 -16.19 17.34
CA PRO A 630 -34.46 -16.00 18.61
C PRO A 630 -33.35 -17.03 18.91
N GLN A 631 -33.27 -18.14 18.15
CA GLN A 631 -32.27 -19.18 18.35
C GLN A 631 -30.97 -18.90 17.59
N SER A 632 -31.08 -18.35 16.38
CA SER A 632 -29.96 -18.02 15.50
C SER A 632 -29.59 -16.53 15.49
N ASP A 633 -30.39 -15.69 16.16
CA ASP A 633 -30.33 -14.23 16.08
C ASP A 633 -30.42 -13.69 14.63
N SER A 634 -31.08 -14.43 13.73
CA SER A 634 -31.25 -14.02 12.33
C SER A 634 -32.55 -13.24 12.12
N ILE A 635 -32.46 -12.17 11.32
CA ILE A 635 -33.60 -11.33 10.93
C ILE A 635 -33.81 -11.46 9.42
N ARG A 636 -35.00 -11.90 9.02
CA ARG A 636 -35.49 -11.93 7.64
C ARG A 636 -36.41 -10.73 7.43
N TYR A 637 -36.23 -10.01 6.33
CA TYR A 637 -37.12 -8.91 5.94
C TYR A 637 -37.96 -9.29 4.74
N PHE A 638 -39.23 -8.87 4.74
CA PHE A 638 -40.15 -9.11 3.64
C PHE A 638 -40.41 -7.79 2.91
N PRO A 639 -39.85 -7.58 1.71
CA PRO A 639 -40.06 -6.37 0.95
C PRO A 639 -41.47 -6.29 0.37
N ARG A 640 -41.88 -5.09 -0.03
CA ARG A 640 -43.14 -4.89 -0.77
C ARG A 640 -43.24 -5.76 -2.04
N ALA A 641 -42.10 -6.09 -2.67
CA ALA A 641 -42.05 -6.98 -3.83
C ALA A 641 -42.67 -8.37 -3.56
N LEU A 642 -42.67 -8.85 -2.31
CA LEU A 642 -43.35 -10.10 -1.91
C LEU A 642 -44.87 -9.95 -1.74
N GLY A 643 -45.43 -8.77 -2.05
CA GLY A 643 -46.86 -8.50 -1.94
C GLY A 643 -47.30 -7.97 -0.59
N LEU A 644 -46.52 -7.09 0.04
CA LEU A 644 -47.04 -6.32 1.18
C LEU A 644 -48.08 -5.29 0.71
N GLN A 645 -49.10 -5.05 1.55
CA GLN A 645 -50.13 -4.03 1.27
C GLN A 645 -49.49 -2.64 1.10
N ASN A 646 -48.50 -2.34 1.93
CA ASN A 646 -47.67 -1.14 1.92
C ASN A 646 -46.41 -1.39 2.78
N GLU A 647 -45.46 -0.46 2.80
CA GLU A 647 -44.34 -0.51 3.75
C GLU A 647 -44.76 -0.16 5.18
N GLU A 648 -45.80 0.67 5.34
CA GLU A 648 -46.24 1.12 6.66
C GLU A 648 -47.38 0.24 7.19
N PHE A 649 -47.10 -0.42 8.32
CA PHE A 649 -48.09 -1.12 9.15
C PHE A 649 -48.60 -0.22 10.28
N ASN A 650 -49.58 -0.69 11.04
CA ASN A 650 -50.21 0.11 12.10
C ASN A 650 -50.23 -0.63 13.44
N PHE A 651 -50.21 0.11 14.55
CA PHE A 651 -50.30 -0.46 15.89
C PHE A 651 -51.69 -1.07 16.14
N GLY A 652 -51.74 -2.18 16.89
CA GLY A 652 -52.98 -2.92 17.16
C GLY A 652 -53.51 -3.77 15.99
N ALA A 653 -53.04 -3.52 14.77
CA ALA A 653 -53.49 -4.20 13.56
C ALA A 653 -52.70 -5.49 13.31
N PHE A 654 -52.73 -6.44 14.24
CA PHE A 654 -52.13 -7.76 14.08
C PHE A 654 -52.95 -8.83 14.80
N HIS A 655 -53.11 -10.00 14.19
CA HIS A 655 -53.90 -11.10 14.76
C HIS A 655 -53.49 -12.45 14.16
N GLU A 656 -53.56 -13.51 14.97
CA GLU A 656 -53.46 -14.89 14.51
C GLU A 656 -54.87 -15.45 14.35
N SER A 657 -55.27 -15.73 13.11
CA SER A 657 -56.55 -16.38 12.80
C SER A 657 -56.61 -17.79 13.38
N ARG A 658 -57.81 -18.29 13.66
CA ARG A 658 -58.03 -19.68 14.09
C ARG A 658 -57.48 -20.74 13.15
N ASP A 659 -57.36 -20.41 11.87
CA ASP A 659 -56.82 -21.30 10.85
C ASP A 659 -55.27 -21.26 10.79
N GLY A 660 -54.62 -20.53 11.71
CA GLY A 660 -53.16 -20.40 11.83
C GLY A 660 -52.54 -19.29 10.96
N GLN A 661 -53.36 -18.55 10.21
CA GLN A 661 -52.89 -17.46 9.36
C GLN A 661 -52.58 -16.20 10.17
N PHE A 662 -51.51 -15.50 9.78
CA PHE A 662 -51.15 -14.21 10.35
C PHE A 662 -51.77 -13.08 9.55
N LEU A 663 -52.39 -12.15 10.28
CA LEU A 663 -53.00 -10.94 9.75
C LEU A 663 -52.19 -9.75 10.23
N PHE A 664 -51.72 -8.91 9.32
CA PHE A 664 -51.04 -7.65 9.63
C PHE A 664 -51.64 -6.51 8.81
N GLY A 665 -52.13 -5.47 9.47
CA GLY A 665 -52.82 -4.34 8.86
C GLY A 665 -51.98 -3.07 8.81
N GLY A 666 -52.27 -2.23 7.82
CA GLY A 666 -51.62 -0.93 7.64
C GLY A 666 -52.49 0.04 6.88
N THR A 667 -51.87 1.00 6.17
CA THR A 667 -52.58 2.12 5.52
C THR A 667 -53.25 1.78 4.19
N GLY A 668 -52.94 0.63 3.60
CA GLY A 668 -53.41 0.16 2.30
C GLY A 668 -54.17 -1.17 2.39
N GLY A 669 -54.79 -1.48 3.52
CA GLY A 669 -55.44 -2.76 3.78
C GLY A 669 -54.61 -3.64 4.71
N TYR A 670 -54.54 -4.95 4.41
CA TYR A 670 -53.85 -5.91 5.27
C TYR A 670 -53.20 -7.04 4.48
N ASN A 671 -52.25 -7.72 5.11
CA ASN A 671 -51.63 -8.95 4.64
C ASN A 671 -52.23 -10.13 5.40
N ALA A 672 -52.52 -11.21 4.68
CA ALA A 672 -52.97 -12.48 5.24
C ALA A 672 -52.15 -13.62 4.62
N PHE A 673 -51.41 -14.35 5.45
CA PHE A 673 -50.52 -15.42 4.98
C PHE A 673 -50.33 -16.49 6.06
N ASP A 674 -49.93 -17.70 5.65
CA ASP A 674 -49.49 -18.74 6.59
C ASP A 674 -48.00 -18.53 6.89
N PRO A 675 -47.59 -18.29 8.16
CA PRO A 675 -46.19 -18.09 8.51
C PRO A 675 -45.31 -19.31 8.17
N MET A 676 -45.88 -20.52 8.09
CA MET A 676 -45.16 -21.76 7.81
C MET A 676 -44.81 -21.97 6.33
N GLU A 677 -45.43 -21.23 5.41
CA GLU A 677 -45.07 -21.25 3.98
C GLU A 677 -43.68 -20.65 3.72
N PHE A 678 -43.20 -19.82 4.64
CA PHE A 678 -41.90 -19.17 4.54
C PHE A 678 -40.87 -19.98 5.33
N GLY A 679 -40.13 -20.88 4.66
CA GLY A 679 -38.99 -21.58 5.28
C GLY A 679 -37.86 -20.64 5.71
N ASP A 680 -36.84 -21.16 6.40
CA ASP A 680 -35.57 -20.43 6.53
C ASP A 680 -34.84 -20.45 5.16
N LEU A 681 -34.22 -19.33 4.82
CA LEU A 681 -33.43 -19.22 3.59
C LEU A 681 -32.03 -19.77 3.87
N ASP A 682 -31.77 -21.01 3.47
CA ASP A 682 -30.51 -21.69 3.80
C ASP A 682 -29.33 -21.28 2.92
N GLN A 683 -29.57 -20.60 1.79
CA GLN A 683 -28.51 -20.18 0.88
C GLN A 683 -28.65 -18.72 0.45
N GLY A 684 -27.66 -17.90 0.82
CA GLY A 684 -27.46 -16.58 0.23
C GLY A 684 -27.00 -16.65 -1.22
N PRO A 685 -26.93 -15.49 -1.90
CA PRO A 685 -26.73 -15.42 -3.34
C PRO A 685 -25.31 -15.80 -3.73
N ARG A 686 -25.13 -16.29 -4.96
CA ARG A 686 -23.79 -16.42 -5.54
C ARG A 686 -23.19 -15.04 -5.75
N ILE A 687 -21.91 -14.88 -5.41
CA ILE A 687 -21.20 -13.61 -5.54
C ILE A 687 -20.27 -13.70 -6.74
N ALA A 688 -20.31 -12.71 -7.60
CA ALA A 688 -19.40 -12.58 -8.73
C ALA A 688 -18.67 -11.24 -8.69
N LEU A 689 -17.39 -11.27 -9.03
CA LEU A 689 -16.64 -10.07 -9.36
C LEU A 689 -16.97 -9.68 -10.79
N THR A 690 -17.37 -8.43 -10.96
CA THR A 690 -17.75 -7.86 -12.25
C THR A 690 -16.59 -7.10 -12.88
N GLU A 691 -15.79 -6.41 -12.07
CA GLU A 691 -14.64 -5.63 -12.52
C GLU A 691 -13.57 -5.50 -11.42
N ILE A 692 -12.30 -5.43 -11.83
CA ILE A 692 -11.18 -5.06 -10.94
C ILE A 692 -10.42 -3.94 -11.62
N GLU A 693 -10.20 -2.84 -10.92
CA GLU A 693 -9.33 -1.76 -11.39
C GLU A 693 -8.04 -1.71 -10.57
N VAL A 694 -6.91 -1.60 -11.24
CA VAL A 694 -5.60 -1.35 -10.63
C VAL A 694 -5.12 0.01 -11.09
N ALA A 695 -4.85 0.92 -10.14
CA ALA A 695 -4.47 2.31 -10.43
C ALA A 695 -5.43 3.03 -11.41
N ASN A 696 -6.74 2.81 -11.25
CA ASN A 696 -7.83 3.30 -12.10
C ASN A 696 -7.78 2.80 -13.56
N LYS A 697 -7.18 1.63 -13.80
CA LYS A 697 -7.25 0.94 -15.09
C LYS A 697 -7.95 -0.40 -14.90
N PRO A 698 -8.98 -0.71 -15.71
CA PRO A 698 -9.63 -2.00 -15.65
C PRO A 698 -8.63 -3.10 -16.00
N LEU A 699 -8.73 -4.21 -15.28
CA LEU A 699 -7.91 -5.39 -15.48
C LEU A 699 -8.71 -6.42 -16.27
N HIS A 700 -8.11 -6.97 -17.33
CA HIS A 700 -8.75 -7.97 -18.18
C HIS A 700 -8.74 -9.36 -17.53
N ALA A 701 -9.71 -10.22 -17.89
CA ALA A 701 -9.81 -11.60 -17.43
C ALA A 701 -10.10 -11.73 -15.92
N VAL A 702 -11.07 -10.93 -15.43
CA VAL A 702 -11.53 -10.99 -14.02
C VAL A 702 -12.05 -12.39 -13.69
N ALA A 703 -12.69 -13.07 -14.64
CA ALA A 703 -13.10 -14.47 -14.52
C ALA A 703 -11.94 -15.41 -14.10
N MET A 704 -10.79 -15.35 -14.79
CA MET A 704 -9.64 -16.21 -14.46
C MET A 704 -9.08 -15.89 -13.06
N LEU A 705 -9.08 -14.62 -12.67
CA LEU A 705 -8.61 -14.21 -11.33
C LEU A 705 -9.54 -14.67 -10.22
N ALA A 706 -10.85 -14.65 -10.46
CA ALA A 706 -11.83 -15.22 -9.54
C ALA A 706 -11.59 -16.72 -9.34
N ASP A 707 -11.22 -17.45 -10.39
CA ASP A 707 -10.97 -18.90 -10.35
C ASP A 707 -9.58 -19.28 -9.77
N THR A 708 -8.56 -18.47 -10.04
CA THR A 708 -7.17 -18.72 -9.61
C THR A 708 -6.83 -18.15 -8.23
N GLY A 709 -7.62 -17.21 -7.72
CA GLY A 709 -7.58 -16.73 -6.33
C GLY A 709 -6.43 -15.78 -5.97
N GLY A 710 -5.72 -15.19 -6.93
CA GLY A 710 -4.54 -14.36 -6.65
C GLY A 710 -4.25 -13.24 -7.65
N LEU A 711 -4.14 -12.01 -7.14
CA LEU A 711 -3.71 -10.80 -7.85
C LEU A 711 -2.35 -10.34 -7.31
N ALA A 712 -1.32 -10.33 -8.16
CA ALA A 712 0.01 -9.82 -7.81
C ALA A 712 0.22 -8.43 -8.42
N LEU A 713 0.56 -7.47 -7.57
CA LEU A 713 0.71 -6.05 -7.92
C LEU A 713 2.13 -5.58 -7.65
N ASP A 714 2.62 -4.67 -8.48
CA ASP A 714 3.91 -4.01 -8.25
C ASP A 714 3.79 -2.93 -7.14
N TYR A 715 4.91 -2.49 -6.59
CA TYR A 715 4.93 -1.56 -5.44
C TYR A 715 4.28 -0.20 -5.71
N ASN A 716 4.14 0.18 -6.99
CA ASN A 716 3.51 1.42 -7.45
C ASN A 716 2.02 1.26 -7.79
N GLU A 717 1.50 0.03 -7.77
CA GLU A 717 0.10 -0.34 -8.02
C GLU A 717 -0.65 -0.50 -6.69
N ASN A 718 -0.49 0.47 -5.78
CA ASN A 718 -0.99 0.39 -4.41
C ASN A 718 -2.45 0.87 -4.24
N ALA A 719 -3.20 0.95 -5.35
CA ALA A 719 -4.61 1.32 -5.37
C ALA A 719 -5.40 0.29 -6.19
N VAL A 720 -6.36 -0.36 -5.55
CA VAL A 720 -7.16 -1.43 -6.14
C VAL A 720 -8.63 -1.19 -5.84
N THR A 721 -9.47 -1.28 -6.87
CA THR A 721 -10.92 -1.25 -6.76
C THR A 721 -11.49 -2.60 -7.15
N PHE A 722 -12.41 -3.11 -6.34
CA PHE A 722 -13.21 -4.29 -6.65
C PHE A 722 -14.65 -3.87 -6.88
N GLU A 723 -15.21 -4.27 -8.03
CA GLU A 723 -16.64 -4.25 -8.29
C GLU A 723 -17.20 -5.67 -8.27
N TYR A 724 -18.39 -5.80 -7.69
CA TYR A 724 -18.99 -7.09 -7.41
C TYR A 724 -20.52 -7.01 -7.41
N ALA A 725 -21.14 -8.15 -7.70
CA ALA A 725 -22.58 -8.31 -7.72
C ALA A 725 -22.98 -9.64 -7.05
N ALA A 726 -24.16 -9.61 -6.41
CA ALA A 726 -24.86 -10.80 -5.95
C ALA A 726 -25.84 -11.21 -7.06
N LEU A 727 -25.62 -12.40 -7.62
CA LEU A 727 -26.40 -12.99 -8.71
C LEU A 727 -27.68 -13.61 -8.15
N ASP A 728 -28.56 -12.74 -7.67
CA ASP A 728 -29.91 -13.03 -7.20
C ASP A 728 -30.85 -12.01 -7.84
N PHE A 729 -31.82 -12.52 -8.61
CA PHE A 729 -32.69 -11.75 -9.48
C PHE A 729 -34.12 -11.62 -8.93
N LEU A 730 -34.43 -12.29 -7.81
CA LEU A 730 -35.71 -12.19 -7.11
C LEU A 730 -35.98 -10.74 -6.65
N ALA A 731 -35.01 -10.13 -5.98
CA ALA A 731 -35.09 -8.73 -5.51
C ALA A 731 -33.70 -8.05 -5.47
N PRO A 732 -33.00 -7.93 -6.61
CA PRO A 732 -31.59 -7.51 -6.66
C PRO A 732 -31.32 -6.10 -6.12
N GLU A 733 -32.32 -5.22 -6.15
CA GLU A 733 -32.25 -3.88 -5.59
C GLU A 733 -32.08 -3.85 -4.06
N ASN A 734 -32.36 -4.97 -3.39
CA ASN A 734 -32.28 -5.14 -1.95
C ASN A 734 -31.09 -5.98 -1.48
N ASN A 735 -30.26 -6.49 -2.39
CA ASN A 735 -29.04 -7.21 -2.05
C ASN A 735 -28.11 -6.32 -1.20
N LEU A 736 -27.58 -6.89 -0.12
CA LEU A 736 -26.65 -6.23 0.79
C LEU A 736 -25.27 -6.86 0.68
N TYR A 737 -24.24 -6.05 0.80
CA TYR A 737 -22.85 -6.45 0.70
C TYR A 737 -22.10 -6.05 1.95
N SER A 738 -21.20 -6.92 2.39
CA SER A 738 -20.25 -6.65 3.46
C SER A 738 -18.90 -7.19 3.01
N VAL A 739 -17.90 -6.32 3.01
CA VAL A 739 -16.54 -6.60 2.56
C VAL A 739 -15.54 -6.45 3.70
N LYS A 740 -14.40 -7.13 3.56
CA LYS A 740 -13.24 -7.03 4.45
C LYS A 740 -11.96 -7.30 3.65
N LEU A 741 -10.98 -6.40 3.72
CA LEU A 741 -9.62 -6.67 3.25
C LEU A 741 -8.77 -7.15 4.43
N GLN A 742 -8.64 -8.47 4.57
CA GLN A 742 -7.82 -9.06 5.63
C GLN A 742 -6.36 -8.61 5.49
N GLY A 743 -5.79 -8.09 6.59
CA GLY A 743 -4.48 -7.45 6.61
C GLY A 743 -4.54 -5.91 6.60
N PHE A 744 -5.71 -5.34 6.31
CA PHE A 744 -5.97 -3.89 6.35
C PHE A 744 -7.16 -3.55 7.28
N ASP A 745 -8.31 -4.19 7.08
CA ASP A 745 -9.51 -4.00 7.89
C ASP A 745 -9.49 -4.84 9.18
N GLN A 746 -9.95 -4.27 10.29
CA GLN A 746 -10.11 -5.00 11.57
C GLN A 746 -11.33 -5.93 11.52
N ASP A 747 -12.48 -5.39 11.12
CA ASP A 747 -13.77 -6.09 11.07
C ASP A 747 -14.46 -5.91 9.71
N TRP A 748 -15.52 -6.67 9.49
CA TRP A 748 -16.39 -6.54 8.32
C TRP A 748 -17.01 -5.15 8.26
N THR A 749 -17.11 -4.59 7.07
CA THR A 749 -17.88 -3.35 6.83
C THR A 749 -19.36 -3.56 7.11
N GLN A 750 -20.04 -2.49 7.52
CA GLN A 750 -21.49 -2.50 7.75
C GLN A 750 -22.24 -2.90 6.46
N PRO A 751 -23.26 -3.77 6.53
CA PRO A 751 -24.05 -4.17 5.37
C PRO A 751 -24.56 -2.96 4.59
N SER A 752 -24.26 -2.92 3.29
CA SER A 752 -24.65 -1.79 2.44
C SER A 752 -25.02 -2.24 1.03
N LYS A 753 -25.78 -1.41 0.30
CA LYS A 753 -26.12 -1.67 -1.12
C LYS A 753 -24.99 -1.30 -2.09
N ARG A 754 -23.77 -1.02 -1.61
CA ARG A 754 -22.63 -0.61 -2.46
C ARG A 754 -21.99 -1.83 -3.12
N THR A 755 -21.86 -1.78 -4.44
CA THR A 755 -21.27 -2.82 -5.29
C THR A 755 -19.79 -2.57 -5.63
N ARG A 756 -19.19 -1.52 -5.05
CA ARG A 756 -17.81 -1.10 -5.34
C ARG A 756 -17.08 -0.75 -4.06
N SER A 757 -15.86 -1.25 -3.93
CA SER A 757 -14.94 -0.95 -2.82
C SER A 757 -13.54 -0.63 -3.32
N THR A 758 -12.97 0.49 -2.87
CA THR A 758 -11.65 0.96 -3.28
C THR A 758 -10.71 1.03 -2.08
N TYR A 759 -9.54 0.41 -2.22
CA TYR A 759 -8.45 0.46 -1.25
C TYR A 759 -7.27 1.22 -1.87
N THR A 760 -6.68 2.15 -1.12
CA THR A 760 -5.59 3.00 -1.61
C THR A 760 -4.44 3.01 -0.62
N ASN A 761 -3.23 3.21 -1.14
CA ASN A 761 -2.01 3.31 -0.35
C ASN A 761 -1.75 2.06 0.51
N LEU A 762 -2.01 0.89 -0.06
CA LEU A 762 -1.72 -0.40 0.59
C LEU A 762 -0.21 -0.63 0.66
N ASP A 763 0.29 -1.02 1.85
CA ASP A 763 1.69 -1.34 2.06
C ASP A 763 2.06 -2.67 1.38
N ALA A 764 3.36 -2.92 1.17
CA ALA A 764 3.83 -4.20 0.65
C ALA A 764 3.48 -5.35 1.60
N GLY A 765 2.84 -6.39 1.08
CA GLY A 765 2.32 -7.49 1.90
C GLY A 765 1.33 -8.38 1.16
N HIS A 766 0.80 -9.35 1.89
CA HIS A 766 -0.26 -10.25 1.42
C HIS A 766 -1.57 -9.87 2.12
N TYR A 767 -2.60 -9.62 1.32
CA TYR A 767 -3.95 -9.32 1.75
C TYR A 767 -4.91 -10.36 1.18
N VAL A 768 -6.08 -10.50 1.81
CA VAL A 768 -7.17 -11.31 1.24
C VAL A 768 -8.41 -10.43 1.22
N PHE A 769 -8.88 -10.10 0.03
CA PHE A 769 -10.17 -9.44 -0.15
C PHE A 769 -11.27 -10.48 0.04
N GLN A 770 -12.13 -10.27 1.03
CA GLN A 770 -13.25 -11.13 1.35
C GLN A 770 -14.55 -10.34 1.15
N ILE A 771 -15.53 -10.97 0.50
CA ILE A 771 -16.87 -10.42 0.35
C ILE A 771 -17.92 -11.46 0.67
N ARG A 772 -18.93 -11.05 1.43
CA ARG A 772 -20.18 -11.79 1.60
C ARG A 772 -21.35 -10.91 1.15
N ALA A 773 -22.40 -11.55 0.67
CA ALA A 773 -23.61 -10.87 0.25
C ALA A 773 -24.84 -11.50 0.89
N ALA A 774 -25.87 -10.70 1.14
CA ALA A 774 -27.20 -11.16 1.46
C ALA A 774 -28.13 -10.91 0.28
N ASN A 775 -29.00 -11.87 -0.02
CA ASN A 775 -30.04 -11.70 -1.04
C ASN A 775 -31.08 -10.65 -0.58
N GLY A 776 -32.01 -10.29 -1.46
CA GLY A 776 -33.02 -9.28 -1.18
C GLY A 776 -33.96 -9.59 -0.01
N TYR A 777 -33.92 -10.82 0.50
CA TYR A 777 -34.69 -11.30 1.65
C TYR A 777 -33.87 -11.45 2.94
N GLY A 778 -32.55 -11.20 2.91
CA GLY A 778 -31.68 -11.16 4.09
C GLY A 778 -30.86 -12.43 4.36
N ALA A 779 -30.85 -13.42 3.46
CA ALA A 779 -30.04 -14.63 3.61
C ALA A 779 -28.60 -14.37 3.16
N TRP A 780 -27.64 -14.49 4.07
CA TRP A 780 -26.22 -14.30 3.80
C TRP A 780 -25.59 -15.52 3.12
N SER A 781 -24.61 -15.29 2.24
CA SER A 781 -23.79 -16.32 1.64
C SER A 781 -23.02 -17.11 2.71
N ASN A 782 -23.09 -18.43 2.68
CA ASN A 782 -22.48 -19.32 3.69
C ASN A 782 -20.95 -19.21 3.77
N SER A 783 -20.31 -18.92 2.64
CA SER A 783 -18.86 -18.71 2.53
C SER A 783 -18.58 -17.42 1.76
N PRO A 784 -17.69 -16.54 2.25
CA PRO A 784 -17.31 -15.35 1.49
C PRO A 784 -16.52 -15.74 0.24
N LEU A 785 -16.64 -14.94 -0.82
CA LEU A 785 -15.73 -15.01 -1.96
C LEU A 785 -14.40 -14.34 -1.56
N GLU A 786 -13.28 -15.03 -1.80
CA GLU A 786 -11.95 -14.60 -1.38
C GLU A 786 -11.01 -14.41 -2.57
N ILE A 787 -10.24 -13.32 -2.56
CA ILE A 787 -9.18 -13.05 -3.55
C ILE A 787 -7.90 -12.68 -2.80
N GLY A 788 -6.82 -13.42 -3.01
CA GLY A 788 -5.51 -13.03 -2.53
C GLY A 788 -4.97 -11.82 -3.29
N VAL A 789 -4.49 -10.79 -2.61
CA VAL A 789 -3.86 -9.61 -3.20
C VAL A 789 -2.45 -9.48 -2.63
N THR A 790 -1.42 -9.61 -3.47
CA THR A 790 -0.02 -9.49 -3.05
C THR A 790 0.59 -8.23 -3.63
N ILE A 791 1.07 -7.33 -2.79
CA ILE A 791 1.78 -6.12 -3.19
C ILE A 791 3.27 -6.32 -2.97
N ASN A 792 4.04 -6.29 -4.05
CA ASN A 792 5.48 -6.48 -3.99
C ASN A 792 6.18 -5.29 -3.27
N ALA A 793 7.23 -5.59 -2.52
CA ALA A 793 8.05 -4.55 -1.89
C ALA A 793 8.82 -3.74 -2.93
N ALA A 794 8.89 -2.42 -2.74
CA ALA A 794 9.69 -1.57 -3.60
C ALA A 794 11.16 -2.04 -3.61
N PRO A 795 11.89 -1.98 -4.74
CA PRO A 795 13.26 -2.50 -4.84
C PRO A 795 14.21 -1.98 -3.75
N TRP A 796 14.02 -0.73 -3.30
CA TRP A 796 14.79 -0.08 -2.24
C TRP A 796 14.33 -0.41 -0.80
N ALA A 797 13.15 -1.02 -0.64
CA ALA A 797 12.59 -1.45 0.65
C ALA A 797 12.70 -2.97 0.84
N THR A 798 13.55 -3.64 0.06
CA THR A 798 13.81 -5.08 0.17
C THR A 798 14.81 -5.38 1.30
N PRO A 799 14.79 -6.59 1.90
CA PRO A 799 15.81 -7.02 2.86
C PRO A 799 17.25 -6.87 2.33
N GLN A 800 17.45 -7.08 1.04
CA GLN A 800 18.73 -6.88 0.36
C GLN A 800 19.13 -5.39 0.33
N ALA A 801 18.20 -4.47 0.09
CA ALA A 801 18.44 -3.04 0.14
C ALA A 801 18.75 -2.56 1.56
N TYR A 802 18.02 -3.03 2.58
CA TYR A 802 18.33 -2.74 3.99
C TYR A 802 19.71 -3.28 4.39
N PHE A 803 20.10 -4.46 3.91
CA PHE A 803 21.45 -4.98 4.11
C PHE A 803 22.51 -4.06 3.48
N ALA A 804 22.28 -3.58 2.25
CA ALA A 804 23.15 -2.61 1.60
C ALA A 804 23.21 -1.27 2.36
N TYR A 805 22.08 -0.81 2.93
CA TYR A 805 22.05 0.38 3.80
C TYR A 805 22.84 0.16 5.09
N CYS A 806 22.71 -0.99 5.73
CA CYS A 806 23.50 -1.34 6.90
C CYS A 806 24.99 -1.42 6.57
N ILE A 807 25.38 -1.91 5.40
CA ILE A 807 26.78 -1.87 4.93
C ILE A 807 27.24 -0.44 4.71
N LEU A 808 26.43 0.39 4.04
CA LEU A 808 26.78 1.79 3.77
C LEU A 808 26.88 2.60 5.06
N ILE A 809 25.91 2.48 5.96
CA ILE A 809 25.94 3.08 7.30
C ILE A 809 27.11 2.51 8.10
N GLY A 810 27.38 1.21 8.02
CA GLY A 810 28.54 0.58 8.63
C GLY A 810 29.86 1.15 8.10
N ALA A 811 29.97 1.40 6.80
CA ALA A 811 31.12 2.02 6.16
C ALA A 811 31.26 3.50 6.54
N VAL A 812 30.15 4.25 6.63
CA VAL A 812 30.11 5.64 7.08
C VAL A 812 30.47 5.74 8.56
N LEU A 813 29.90 4.88 9.42
CA LEU A 813 30.22 4.80 10.85
C LEU A 813 31.64 4.31 11.06
N TYR A 814 32.14 3.37 10.27
CA TYR A 814 33.54 2.98 10.29
C TYR A 814 34.44 4.15 9.87
N GLY A 815 34.09 4.87 8.80
CA GLY A 815 34.76 6.09 8.37
C GLY A 815 34.75 7.17 9.45
N PHE A 816 33.61 7.39 10.10
CA PHE A 816 33.42 8.33 11.20
C PHE A 816 34.18 7.90 12.46
N PHE A 817 34.17 6.62 12.81
CA PHE A 817 34.90 6.08 13.94
C PHE A 817 36.41 6.16 13.71
N ARG A 818 36.86 5.88 12.48
CA ARG A 818 38.26 6.09 12.06
C ARG A 818 38.63 7.57 12.07
N TRP A 819 37.72 8.44 11.66
CA TRP A 819 37.89 9.89 11.77
C TRP A 819 37.95 10.34 13.24
N ARG A 820 37.06 9.86 14.10
CA ARG A 820 36.99 10.24 15.51
C ARG A 820 38.16 9.70 16.32
N LEU A 821 38.61 8.48 16.06
CA LEU A 821 39.86 7.95 16.59
C LEU A 821 41.04 8.84 16.22
N ARG A 822 41.12 9.30 14.96
CA ARG A 822 42.16 10.26 14.53
C ARG A 822 42.03 11.61 15.24
N VAL A 823 40.82 12.09 15.53
CA VAL A 823 40.61 13.35 16.26
C VAL A 823 40.99 13.22 17.74
N ILE A 824 40.66 12.11 18.39
CA ILE A 824 41.06 11.85 19.79
C ILE A 824 42.59 11.69 19.90
N GLU A 825 43.22 10.99 18.95
CA GLU A 825 44.69 10.94 18.86
C GLU A 825 45.30 12.32 18.60
N ARG A 826 44.62 13.20 17.86
CA ARG A 826 45.05 14.59 17.65
C ARG A 826 44.93 15.40 18.93
N GLU A 827 43.85 15.31 19.70
CA GLU A 827 43.67 16.06 20.95
C GLU A 827 44.64 15.62 22.05
N ALA A 828 44.89 14.31 22.19
CA ALA A 828 45.91 13.78 23.10
C ALA A 828 47.33 14.21 22.69
N ARG A 829 47.62 14.20 21.38
CA ARG A 829 48.87 14.77 20.85
C ARG A 829 48.95 16.27 21.08
N ILE A 830 47.88 17.04 20.88
CA ILE A 830 47.88 18.51 21.08
C ILE A 830 48.22 18.86 22.53
N ARG A 831 47.70 18.14 23.53
CA ARG A 831 48.02 18.42 24.95
C ARG A 831 49.47 18.07 25.31
N GLN A 832 50.03 17.03 24.69
CA GLN A 832 51.46 16.68 24.81
C GLN A 832 52.36 17.64 24.02
N LEU A 833 51.88 18.17 22.88
CA LEU A 833 52.55 19.19 22.05
C LEU A 833 52.48 20.61 22.64
N ALA A 834 51.48 20.90 23.49
CA ALA A 834 51.23 22.24 24.01
C ALA A 834 52.09 22.62 25.23
N PHE A 835 52.59 21.65 26.00
CA PHE A 835 53.36 21.92 27.24
C PHE A 835 54.72 21.20 27.31
N TYR A 836 54.95 20.21 26.46
CA TYR A 836 56.18 19.45 26.42
C TYR A 836 56.75 19.46 25.00
N ASP A 837 58.06 19.56 24.89
CA ASP A 837 58.74 19.41 23.61
C ASP A 837 58.59 17.96 23.12
N ARG A 838 58.09 17.81 21.89
CA ARG A 838 57.73 16.51 21.30
C ARG A 838 58.90 15.54 21.22
N ARG A 839 60.14 16.04 21.21
CA ARG A 839 61.33 15.26 20.88
C ARG A 839 62.24 14.97 22.08
N THR A 840 62.31 15.90 23.04
CA THR A 840 63.11 15.73 24.26
C THR A 840 62.30 15.30 25.49
N GLY A 841 60.98 15.48 25.48
CA GLY A 841 60.12 15.22 26.64
C GLY A 841 60.27 16.23 27.78
N LEU A 842 61.08 17.29 27.58
CA LEU A 842 61.22 18.40 28.53
C LEU A 842 60.04 19.39 28.40
N PRO A 843 59.72 20.16 29.46
CA PRO A 843 58.84 21.32 29.35
C PRO A 843 59.20 22.24 28.18
N ASN A 844 58.20 22.78 27.49
CA ASN A 844 58.39 23.82 26.49
C ASN A 844 58.48 25.21 27.14
N LEU A 845 58.71 26.26 26.33
CA LEU A 845 58.87 27.64 26.81
C LEU A 845 57.68 28.12 27.66
N ASP A 846 56.45 27.77 27.31
CA ASP A 846 55.25 28.21 28.04
C ASP A 846 55.17 27.59 29.44
N LEU A 847 55.36 26.27 29.54
CA LEU A 847 55.37 25.58 30.85
C LEU A 847 56.58 26.02 31.69
N PHE A 848 57.74 26.23 31.06
CA PHE A 848 58.94 26.70 31.74
C PHE A 848 58.79 28.13 32.27
N THR A 849 58.16 29.02 31.51
CA THR A 849 57.90 30.40 31.95
C THR A 849 56.95 30.43 33.13
N GLN A 850 55.90 29.60 33.14
CA GLN A 850 54.99 29.46 34.28
C GLN A 850 55.69 28.94 35.54
N ARG A 851 56.55 27.93 35.41
CA ARG A 851 57.32 27.38 36.53
C ARG A 851 58.41 28.31 37.02
N THR A 852 59.09 29.00 36.11
CA THR A 852 60.08 30.04 36.44
C THR A 852 59.41 31.21 37.17
N ALA A 853 58.20 31.62 36.76
CA ALA A 853 57.44 32.65 37.46
C ALA A 853 57.01 32.22 38.88
N ALA A 854 56.64 30.95 39.06
CA ALA A 854 56.37 30.39 40.39
C ALA A 854 57.63 30.36 41.26
N ALA A 855 58.76 29.91 40.72
CA ALA A 855 60.06 29.90 41.43
C ALA A 855 60.59 31.31 41.72
N LEU A 856 60.30 32.29 40.85
CA LEU A 856 60.62 33.70 41.06
C LEU A 856 59.82 34.30 42.24
N SER A 857 58.56 33.90 42.39
CA SER A 857 57.75 34.29 43.56
C SER A 857 58.35 33.73 44.85
N GLU A 858 58.74 32.44 44.85
CA GLU A 858 59.39 31.78 46.00
C GLU A 858 60.77 32.39 46.32
N ALA A 859 61.57 32.72 45.30
CA ALA A 859 62.87 33.40 45.46
C ALA A 859 62.73 34.79 46.09
N SER A 860 61.69 35.53 45.71
CA SER A 860 61.37 36.86 46.25
C SER A 860 60.95 36.80 47.72
N ASP A 861 60.25 35.74 48.13
CA ASP A 861 59.79 35.54 49.50
C ASP A 861 60.92 35.06 50.43
N ASP A 862 61.86 34.23 49.93
CA ASP A 862 62.95 33.61 50.70
C ASP A 862 64.32 34.34 50.66
N GLN A 863 64.40 35.55 50.06
CA GLN A 863 65.66 36.30 49.83
C GLN A 863 66.77 35.53 49.08
N ARG A 864 66.39 34.61 48.18
CA ARG A 864 67.32 33.84 47.34
C ARG A 864 67.47 34.46 45.96
N SER A 865 68.57 34.17 45.27
CA SER A 865 68.76 34.59 43.89
C SER A 865 68.35 33.48 42.92
N LEU A 866 67.40 33.78 42.05
CA LEU A 866 67.06 32.91 40.92
C LEU A 866 68.05 33.18 39.78
N VAL A 867 68.73 32.13 39.32
CA VAL A 867 69.65 32.21 38.17
C VAL A 867 69.05 31.44 37.01
N VAL A 868 68.94 32.09 35.86
CA VAL A 868 68.52 31.48 34.60
C VAL A 868 69.75 31.27 33.72
N ILE A 869 69.96 30.04 33.27
CA ILE A 869 71.06 29.62 32.42
C ILE A 869 70.47 29.10 31.11
N THR A 870 70.78 29.76 30.00
CA THR A 870 70.40 29.31 28.65
C THR A 870 71.60 28.70 27.96
N LEU A 871 71.49 27.43 27.59
CA LEU A 871 72.50 26.62 26.94
C LEU A 871 72.22 26.58 25.45
N ARG A 872 73.04 27.29 24.66
CA ARG A 872 72.93 27.34 23.21
C ARG A 872 73.97 26.44 22.55
N LEU A 873 73.51 25.59 21.64
CA LEU A 873 74.38 24.68 20.91
C LEU A 873 75.12 25.42 19.78
N LYS A 874 76.45 25.59 19.88
CA LYS A 874 77.27 26.30 18.88
C LYS A 874 77.28 25.60 17.51
N THR A 875 77.05 24.29 17.49
CA THR A 875 77.13 23.45 16.28
C THR A 875 75.75 23.10 15.73
N PHE A 876 74.66 23.73 16.21
CA PHE A 876 73.29 23.30 15.90
C PHE A 876 72.96 23.34 14.41
N ALA A 877 73.20 24.46 13.72
CA ALA A 877 72.93 24.56 12.27
C ALA A 877 73.76 23.54 11.46
N ARG A 878 75.00 23.29 11.88
CA ARG A 878 75.89 22.32 11.25
C ARG A 878 75.45 20.87 11.52
N LEU A 879 75.01 20.54 12.73
CA LEU A 879 74.47 19.22 13.07
C LEU A 879 73.10 19.00 12.41
N ARG A 880 72.26 20.04 12.32
CA ARG A 880 70.94 20.02 11.67
C ARG A 880 71.06 19.74 10.18
N ASN A 881 72.02 20.37 9.51
CA ASN A 881 72.26 20.16 8.09
C ASN A 881 72.96 18.81 7.80
N ILE A 882 73.70 18.22 8.74
CA ILE A 882 74.43 16.94 8.53
C ILE A 882 73.60 15.71 8.92
N LEU A 883 72.77 15.81 9.96
CA LEU A 883 72.06 14.66 10.52
C LEU A 883 70.54 14.73 10.26
N GLY A 884 70.04 15.84 9.72
CA GLY A 884 68.61 16.14 9.64
C GLY A 884 68.04 16.58 11.00
N LEU A 885 66.96 17.37 10.96
CA LEU A 885 66.31 17.94 12.16
C LEU A 885 65.99 16.88 13.24
N GLY A 886 65.55 15.67 12.88
CA GLY A 886 65.14 14.64 13.86
C GLY A 886 66.30 13.90 14.52
N SER A 887 67.45 13.73 13.86
CA SER A 887 68.63 13.08 14.46
C SER A 887 69.38 14.02 15.41
N VAL A 888 69.34 15.34 15.15
CA VAL A 888 69.79 16.36 16.15
C VAL A 888 68.92 16.30 17.40
N ASP A 889 67.64 16.03 17.23
CA ASP A 889 66.73 15.89 18.35
C ASP A 889 66.86 14.57 19.10
N GLU A 890 67.30 13.51 18.44
CA GLU A 890 67.71 12.26 19.08
C GLU A 890 69.05 12.39 19.82
N LEU A 891 69.97 13.20 19.29
CA LEU A 891 71.18 13.60 20.00
C LEU A 891 70.82 14.41 21.26
N LEU A 892 69.89 15.37 21.15
CA LEU A 892 69.37 16.12 22.30
C LEU A 892 68.67 15.21 23.31
N SER A 893 67.83 14.26 22.86
CA SER A 893 67.17 13.29 23.76
C SER A 893 68.17 12.35 24.47
N THR A 894 69.39 12.17 23.94
CA THR A 894 70.47 11.43 24.60
C THR A 894 71.24 12.28 25.62
N VAL A 895 71.34 13.59 25.38
CA VAL A 895 72.00 14.56 26.28
C VAL A 895 71.07 14.95 27.44
N VAL A 896 69.77 15.04 27.19
CA VAL A 896 68.75 15.44 28.17
C VAL A 896 68.77 14.57 29.44
N PRO A 897 68.80 13.23 29.40
CA PRO A 897 68.95 12.39 30.59
C PRO A 897 70.22 12.71 31.40
N ARG A 898 71.33 13.09 30.74
CA ARG A 898 72.58 13.47 31.42
C ARG A 898 72.41 14.81 32.15
N LEU A 899 71.75 15.77 31.52
CA LEU A 899 71.41 17.07 32.11
C LEU A 899 70.43 16.91 33.28
N THR A 900 69.36 16.14 33.08
CA THR A 900 68.38 15.78 34.11
C THR A 900 69.06 15.08 35.29
N GLN A 901 70.00 14.16 35.05
CA GLN A 901 70.76 13.50 36.12
C GLN A 901 71.68 14.49 36.87
N GLN A 902 72.32 15.44 36.18
CA GLN A 902 73.16 16.46 36.81
C GLN A 902 72.35 17.51 37.59
N MET A 903 71.11 17.78 37.17
CA MET A 903 70.22 18.75 37.83
C MET A 903 69.40 18.15 38.97
N PHE A 904 68.87 16.93 38.80
CA PHE A 904 67.89 16.32 39.72
C PHE A 904 68.36 15.01 40.38
N GLY A 905 69.52 14.46 40.00
CA GLY A 905 69.99 13.17 40.50
C GLY A 905 69.08 12.01 40.07
N ALA A 906 68.55 11.25 41.04
CA ALA A 906 67.53 10.21 40.81
C ALA A 906 66.07 10.72 40.97
N GLY A 907 65.89 12.02 41.26
CA GLY A 907 64.58 12.66 41.45
C GLY A 907 64.00 13.28 40.16
N GLN A 908 62.85 13.94 40.31
CA GLN A 908 62.18 14.72 39.25
C GLN A 908 62.24 16.22 39.57
N ALA A 909 61.74 17.07 38.67
CA ALA A 909 61.71 18.53 38.82
C ALA A 909 61.12 18.98 40.17
N THR A 910 61.73 19.99 40.79
CA THR A 910 61.34 20.56 42.09
C THR A 910 61.09 22.06 41.96
N THR A 911 60.62 22.72 43.01
CA THR A 911 60.51 24.19 42.99
C THR A 911 61.87 24.88 42.91
N THR A 912 62.95 24.22 43.33
CA THR A 912 64.31 24.78 43.41
C THR A 912 65.11 24.77 42.11
N CYS A 913 64.75 23.91 41.15
CA CYS A 913 65.37 23.88 39.83
C CYS A 913 64.45 23.24 38.80
N ASP A 914 64.54 23.68 37.54
CA ASP A 914 63.86 23.02 36.41
C ASP A 914 64.69 23.15 35.13
N LEU A 915 64.42 22.28 34.16
CA LEU A 915 65.10 22.20 32.87
C LEU A 915 64.06 22.13 31.76
N ALA A 916 64.19 22.98 30.75
CA ALA A 916 63.27 23.07 29.62
C ALA A 916 63.99 23.24 28.30
N ARG A 917 63.26 22.98 27.22
CA ARG A 917 63.66 23.34 25.87
C ARG A 917 62.87 24.56 25.43
N ILE A 918 63.57 25.67 25.18
CA ILE A 918 62.94 26.97 24.90
C ILE A 918 62.96 27.33 23.41
N SER A 919 63.87 26.73 22.63
CA SER A 919 63.88 26.83 21.17
C SER A 919 64.47 25.58 20.54
N GLU A 920 64.58 25.53 19.21
CA GLU A 920 65.27 24.43 18.53
C GLU A 920 66.71 24.27 19.02
N THR A 921 67.38 25.39 19.35
CA THR A 921 68.83 25.44 19.57
C THR A 921 69.24 25.73 21.01
N GLU A 922 68.26 26.01 21.88
CA GLU A 922 68.48 26.49 23.24
C GLU A 922 67.70 25.66 24.28
N LEU A 923 68.43 25.22 25.30
CA LEU A 923 67.88 24.66 26.53
C LEU A 923 67.96 25.73 27.62
N ALA A 924 66.96 25.84 28.48
CA ALA A 924 66.99 26.74 29.61
C ALA A 924 66.87 25.95 30.91
N ALA A 925 67.69 26.33 31.87
CA ALA A 925 67.62 25.83 33.23
C ALA A 925 67.47 27.02 34.18
N TYR A 926 66.69 26.86 35.24
CA TYR A 926 66.78 27.76 36.39
C TYR A 926 67.20 27.00 37.64
N VAL A 927 67.92 27.69 38.51
CA VAL A 927 68.33 27.18 39.83
C VAL A 927 68.21 28.32 40.85
N LEU A 928 67.63 28.01 42.01
CA LEU A 928 67.63 28.88 43.19
C LEU A 928 68.95 28.70 43.95
N LEU A 929 69.72 29.78 44.09
CA LEU A 929 71.04 29.79 44.71
C LEU A 929 71.11 30.82 45.85
N ASP A 930 71.91 30.50 46.88
CA ASP A 930 72.16 31.40 48.01
C ASP A 930 73.30 32.42 47.66
N ASP A 931 74.30 32.03 46.85
CA ASP A 931 75.33 32.94 46.29
C ASP A 931 75.38 32.87 44.73
N PRO A 932 74.72 33.80 44.02
CA PRO A 932 74.54 33.70 42.58
C PRO A 932 75.82 33.86 41.76
N LYS A 933 76.84 34.60 42.22
CA LYS A 933 78.02 34.88 41.37
C LYS A 933 79.01 33.72 41.34
N SER A 934 79.27 33.12 42.49
CA SER A 934 80.21 32.01 42.63
C SER A 934 79.60 30.71 42.11
N GLU A 935 78.33 30.46 42.45
CA GLU A 935 77.66 29.19 42.17
C GLU A 935 77.09 29.11 40.76
N ALA A 936 76.64 30.21 40.14
CA ALA A 936 76.14 30.19 38.76
C ALA A 936 77.20 29.76 37.75
N ALA A 937 78.45 30.20 37.92
CA ALA A 937 79.55 29.78 37.06
C ALA A 937 79.85 28.28 37.22
N ILE A 938 79.73 27.75 38.44
CA ILE A 938 79.89 26.30 38.72
C ILE A 938 78.77 25.51 38.04
N TRP A 939 77.52 25.97 38.13
CA TRP A 939 76.37 25.34 37.48
C TRP A 939 76.46 25.41 35.95
N ALA A 940 76.80 26.56 35.39
CA ALA A 940 77.00 26.72 33.95
C ALA A 940 78.11 25.79 33.43
N ASN A 941 79.27 25.73 34.12
CA ASN A 941 80.34 24.81 33.74
C ASN A 941 79.93 23.34 33.90
N ARG A 942 79.18 22.98 34.94
CA ARG A 942 78.67 21.62 35.16
C ARG A 942 77.75 21.19 34.02
N LEU A 943 76.80 22.04 33.64
CA LEU A 943 75.85 21.78 32.55
C LEU A 943 76.56 21.77 31.19
N CYS A 944 77.48 22.70 30.95
CA CYS A 944 78.29 22.70 29.73
C CYS A 944 79.14 21.43 29.60
N LYS A 945 79.79 20.97 30.68
CA LYS A 945 80.58 19.73 30.68
C LYS A 945 79.71 18.49 30.42
N ALA A 946 78.50 18.45 30.95
CA ALA A 946 77.56 17.35 30.71
C ALA A 946 77.19 17.20 29.23
N ILE A 947 77.01 18.33 28.53
CA ILE A 947 76.71 18.37 27.09
C ILE A 947 77.95 18.12 26.24
N SER A 948 79.11 18.66 26.63
CA SER A 948 80.37 18.50 25.88
C SER A 948 81.01 17.12 26.03
N THR A 949 80.46 16.26 26.88
CA THR A 949 80.87 14.85 26.96
C THR A 949 80.41 14.13 25.70
N PRO A 950 81.31 13.50 24.92
CA PRO A 950 80.96 12.91 23.64
C PRO A 950 79.78 11.92 23.73
N VAL A 951 78.90 11.98 22.74
CA VAL A 951 77.71 11.13 22.63
C VAL A 951 77.90 10.19 21.46
N TYR A 952 77.62 8.91 21.64
CA TYR A 952 77.58 7.95 20.54
C TYR A 952 76.19 7.95 19.92
N HIS A 953 76.11 8.30 18.65
CA HIS A 953 74.88 8.28 17.87
C HIS A 953 75.22 7.61 16.54
N ASP A 954 74.48 6.55 16.19
CA ASP A 954 74.77 5.65 15.06
C ASP A 954 76.22 5.17 14.98
N GLY A 955 76.76 4.73 16.13
CA GLY A 955 78.11 4.17 16.23
C GLY A 955 79.26 5.17 16.08
N ARG A 956 78.98 6.47 15.87
CA ARG A 956 79.98 7.54 15.74
C ARG A 956 80.01 8.40 17.00
N GLN A 957 81.21 8.83 17.40
CA GLN A 957 81.42 9.70 18.55
C GLN A 957 81.26 11.17 18.14
N LEU A 958 80.21 11.84 18.62
CA LEU A 958 79.92 13.23 18.32
C LEU A 958 80.32 14.14 19.49
N HIS A 959 81.07 15.20 19.16
CA HIS A 959 81.40 16.27 20.11
C HIS A 959 80.46 17.45 19.93
N VAL A 960 79.72 17.78 20.99
CA VAL A 960 78.75 18.87 21.01
C VAL A 960 79.34 20.05 21.76
N SER A 961 79.56 21.15 21.06
CA SER A 961 80.01 22.40 21.68
C SER A 961 78.80 23.22 22.11
N VAL A 962 78.76 23.62 23.39
CA VAL A 962 77.67 24.42 23.98
C VAL A 962 78.23 25.69 24.61
N PHE A 963 77.40 26.72 24.64
CA PHE A 963 77.68 27.98 25.32
C PHE A 963 76.55 28.32 26.27
N ALA A 964 76.86 28.73 27.50
CA ALA A 964 75.87 29.14 28.48
C ALA A 964 75.77 30.67 28.56
N GLY A 965 74.59 31.22 28.36
CA GLY A 965 74.26 32.58 28.79
C GLY A 965 73.66 32.56 30.19
N ILE A 966 74.08 33.47 31.06
CA ILE A 966 73.64 33.54 32.45
C ILE A 966 72.98 34.89 32.71
N ALA A 967 71.77 34.86 33.28
CA ALA A 967 71.07 36.03 33.81
C ALA A 967 70.61 35.77 35.25
N THR A 968 70.72 36.79 36.09
CA THR A 968 70.51 36.71 37.55
C THR A 968 69.41 37.65 38.00
N PHE A 969 68.47 37.13 38.81
CA PHE A 969 67.50 37.95 39.53
C PHE A 969 68.14 38.47 40.84
N PRO A 970 68.03 39.78 41.15
CA PRO A 970 67.25 40.82 40.46
C PRO A 970 68.04 41.71 39.46
N GLN A 971 69.32 41.44 39.17
CA GLN A 971 70.18 42.36 38.42
C GLN A 971 69.84 42.47 36.93
N ASP A 972 69.54 41.35 36.28
CA ASP A 972 69.44 41.26 34.82
C ASP A 972 67.97 41.26 34.32
N GLY A 973 67.01 41.20 35.25
CA GLY A 973 65.58 41.25 34.95
C GLY A 973 64.71 41.01 36.20
N ASN A 974 63.45 41.45 36.17
CA ASN A 974 62.49 41.32 37.29
C ASN A 974 61.26 40.46 36.97
N THR A 975 61.20 39.85 35.78
CA THR A 975 60.16 38.90 35.38
C THR A 975 60.82 37.68 34.75
N ALA A 976 60.14 36.53 34.80
CA ALA A 976 60.65 35.28 34.22
C ALA A 976 61.04 35.46 32.74
N ILE A 977 60.20 36.14 31.95
CA ILE A 977 60.44 36.40 30.53
C ILE A 977 61.71 37.26 30.33
N LYS A 978 61.84 38.36 31.08
CA LYS A 978 63.00 39.28 30.97
C LYS A 978 64.32 38.58 31.29
N LEU A 979 64.32 37.68 32.27
CA LEU A 979 65.51 36.91 32.66
C LEU A 979 65.88 35.87 31.59
N ILE A 980 64.88 35.19 31.00
CA ILE A 980 65.10 34.25 29.90
C ILE A 980 65.64 34.96 28.66
N GLU A 981 65.07 36.11 28.27
CA GLU A 981 65.53 36.92 27.13
C GLU A 981 66.98 37.42 27.33
N SER A 982 67.31 37.86 28.54
CA SER A 982 68.65 38.38 28.87
C SER A 982 69.68 37.25 28.85
N ALA A 983 69.36 36.08 29.41
CA ALA A 983 70.22 34.90 29.34
C ALA A 983 70.40 34.45 27.88
N SER A 984 69.33 34.38 27.09
CA SER A 984 69.39 33.97 25.67
C SER A 984 70.21 34.96 24.83
N THR A 985 70.06 36.27 25.06
CA THR A 985 70.89 37.30 24.41
C THR A 985 72.37 37.11 24.75
N ALA A 986 72.71 36.78 26.00
CA ALA A 986 74.06 36.46 26.42
C ALA A 986 74.60 35.16 25.80
N ALA A 987 73.72 34.17 25.56
CA ALA A 987 74.09 32.92 24.90
C ALA A 987 74.29 33.08 23.39
N GLN A 988 73.58 34.04 22.77
CA GLN A 988 73.66 34.35 21.34
C GLN A 988 74.92 35.14 20.99
N ASP A 989 75.36 36.00 21.89
CA ASP A 989 76.54 36.84 21.69
C ASP A 989 77.85 36.08 21.93
N ASN A 990 78.23 35.26 20.95
CA ASN A 990 79.48 34.52 20.92
C ASN A 990 80.63 35.41 20.42
N ASP A 991 81.22 36.22 21.31
CA ASP A 991 82.47 36.89 20.96
C ASP A 991 83.64 35.87 20.92
N VAL A 992 84.30 35.80 19.77
CA VAL A 992 85.29 34.76 19.46
C VAL A 992 86.58 35.07 20.22
N GLY A 993 86.77 34.40 21.36
CA GLY A 993 88.03 34.47 22.13
C GLY A 993 87.93 34.26 23.63
N GLN A 994 86.74 34.07 24.21
CA GLN A 994 86.61 33.80 25.64
C GLN A 994 87.11 32.38 25.99
N ALA A 995 87.93 32.27 27.03
CA ALA A 995 88.51 31.00 27.51
C ALA A 995 87.47 30.10 28.21
N GLU A 996 86.31 30.65 28.58
CA GLU A 996 85.24 29.96 29.30
C GLU A 996 84.01 29.76 28.38
N ASN A 997 83.28 28.65 28.58
CA ASN A 997 82.13 28.26 27.75
C ASN A 997 80.80 28.89 28.24
N PHE A 998 80.86 30.04 28.89
CA PHE A 998 79.68 30.79 29.35
C PHE A 998 79.95 32.30 29.40
N ALA A 999 78.89 33.10 29.38
CA ALA A 999 78.92 34.55 29.55
C ALA A 999 77.75 35.04 30.41
N PHE A 1000 78.00 36.06 31.24
CA PHE A 1000 76.94 36.82 31.90
C PHE A 1000 76.41 37.88 30.93
N TYR A 1001 75.11 38.17 31.04
CA TYR A 1001 74.46 39.19 30.21
C TYR A 1001 75.06 40.59 30.39
N ASP A 1002 75.33 41.28 29.26
CA ASP A 1002 75.74 42.68 29.21
C ASP A 1002 74.89 43.47 28.19
N ARG A 1003 74.63 44.75 28.45
CA ARG A 1003 73.76 45.58 27.59
C ARG A 1003 74.35 45.92 26.21
N SER A 1004 75.66 45.80 26.01
CA SER A 1004 76.32 46.04 24.72
C SER A 1004 75.97 44.99 23.65
N MET A 1005 75.57 43.80 24.09
CA MET A 1005 75.20 42.66 23.24
C MET A 1005 73.96 42.95 22.37
N THR A 1006 73.02 43.73 22.91
CA THR A 1006 71.80 44.15 22.19
C THR A 1006 72.09 45.07 21.00
N ARG A 1007 73.23 45.78 20.98
CA ARG A 1007 73.56 46.74 19.91
C ARG A 1007 74.03 46.08 18.62
N ARG A 1008 74.71 44.93 18.71
CA ARG A 1008 75.21 44.16 17.54
C ARG A 1008 74.09 43.50 16.72
N ALA A 1009 72.98 43.15 17.35
CA ALA A 1009 71.79 42.62 16.66
C ALA A 1009 71.19 43.62 15.66
N ILE A 1010 71.47 44.92 15.84
CA ILE A 1010 70.95 46.00 14.99
C ILE A 1010 71.73 46.13 13.66
N ASP A 1011 73.01 45.74 13.61
CA ASP A 1011 73.84 45.88 12.40
C ASP A 1011 73.49 44.87 11.29
N LEU A 1012 72.96 43.69 11.65
CA LEU A 1012 72.51 42.66 10.70
C LEU A 1012 71.33 43.12 9.84
N LEU A 1013 70.43 43.93 10.39
CA LEU A 1013 69.31 44.56 9.67
C LEU A 1013 69.79 45.51 8.55
N SER A 1014 70.99 46.07 8.67
CA SER A 1014 71.54 46.94 7.61
C SER A 1014 71.98 46.16 6.37
N LEU A 1015 72.45 44.92 6.52
CA LEU A 1015 72.98 44.11 5.41
C LEU A 1015 71.87 43.65 4.45
N GLU A 1016 70.68 43.40 5.01
CA GLU A 1016 69.48 43.01 4.26
C GLU A 1016 69.09 44.07 3.23
N SER A 1017 69.15 45.34 3.63
CA SER A 1017 68.79 46.47 2.77
C SER A 1017 69.74 46.59 1.56
N ASP A 1018 71.03 46.31 1.74
CA ASP A 1018 72.05 46.41 0.68
C ASP A 1018 71.86 45.34 -0.41
N LEU A 1019 71.43 44.14 -0.03
CA LEU A 1019 71.20 43.01 -0.96
C LEU A 1019 70.04 43.29 -1.94
N ARG A 1020 68.95 43.92 -1.47
CA ARG A 1020 67.80 44.32 -2.30
C ARG A 1020 68.18 45.34 -3.39
N GLN A 1021 69.25 46.11 -3.18
CA GLN A 1021 69.74 47.05 -4.18
C GLN A 1021 70.57 46.35 -5.26
N ALA A 1022 71.43 45.40 -4.86
CA ALA A 1022 72.32 44.69 -5.78
C ALA A 1022 71.58 43.87 -6.87
N ILE A 1023 70.45 43.26 -6.52
CA ILE A 1023 69.61 42.48 -7.45
C ILE A 1023 69.06 43.37 -8.58
N ARG A 1024 68.65 44.60 -8.25
CA ARG A 1024 68.04 45.54 -9.22
C ARG A 1024 69.05 46.18 -10.16
N GLU A 1025 70.29 46.36 -9.71
CA GLU A 1025 71.36 47.01 -10.48
C GLU A 1025 72.21 46.02 -11.30
N ASN A 1026 71.85 44.73 -11.37
CA ASN A 1026 72.62 43.66 -12.03
C ASN A 1026 74.09 43.58 -11.57
N SER A 1027 74.37 43.85 -10.29
CA SER A 1027 75.72 43.79 -9.72
C SER A 1027 76.13 42.39 -9.25
N LEU A 1028 75.39 41.38 -9.69
CA LEU A 1028 75.60 39.97 -9.42
C LEU A 1028 76.15 39.29 -10.68
N GLU A 1029 76.88 38.20 -10.52
CA GLU A 1029 77.46 37.44 -11.63
C GLU A 1029 77.12 35.95 -11.55
N VAL A 1030 76.95 35.31 -12.71
CA VAL A 1030 76.67 33.87 -12.83
C VAL A 1030 77.91 33.14 -13.34
N TYR A 1031 78.31 32.12 -12.59
CA TYR A 1031 79.41 31.22 -12.89
C TYR A 1031 78.85 29.85 -13.27
N LEU A 1032 79.55 29.11 -14.14
CA LEU A 1032 79.15 27.78 -14.59
C LEU A 1032 80.13 26.71 -14.14
N GLN A 1033 79.59 25.58 -13.69
CA GLN A 1033 80.36 24.39 -13.35
C GLN A 1033 79.93 23.19 -14.20
N GLY A 1034 80.88 22.51 -14.85
CA GLY A 1034 80.61 21.37 -15.73
C GLY A 1034 80.24 20.07 -15.00
N LYS A 1035 79.34 19.31 -15.63
CA LYS A 1035 78.90 17.96 -15.26
C LYS A 1035 79.33 16.98 -16.34
N PHE A 1036 79.96 15.88 -15.94
CA PHE A 1036 80.57 14.91 -16.84
C PHE A 1036 79.90 13.55 -16.71
N ASP A 1037 79.87 12.76 -17.77
CA ASP A 1037 79.50 11.35 -17.64
C ASP A 1037 80.67 10.52 -17.09
N CYS A 1038 80.43 9.22 -16.86
CA CYS A 1038 81.47 8.31 -16.40
C CYS A 1038 82.59 8.04 -17.41
N GLY A 1039 82.38 8.38 -18.68
CA GLY A 1039 83.42 8.40 -19.71
C GLY A 1039 84.28 9.67 -19.68
N GLY A 1040 83.89 10.68 -18.89
CA GLY A 1040 84.59 11.98 -18.80
C GLY A 1040 84.16 13.01 -19.84
N VAL A 1041 83.02 12.80 -20.52
CA VAL A 1041 82.46 13.73 -21.51
C VAL A 1041 81.57 14.76 -20.84
N LEU A 1042 81.67 16.03 -21.25
CA LEU A 1042 80.82 17.11 -20.73
C LEU A 1042 79.38 16.89 -21.22
N VAL A 1043 78.44 16.74 -20.28
CA VAL A 1043 77.02 16.43 -20.57
C VAL A 1043 76.04 17.50 -20.09
N GLY A 1044 76.51 18.46 -19.29
CA GLY A 1044 75.69 19.54 -18.74
C GLY A 1044 76.51 20.47 -17.85
N THR A 1045 75.87 21.49 -17.31
CA THR A 1045 76.49 22.46 -16.40
C THR A 1045 75.52 22.89 -15.31
N GLU A 1046 76.02 23.53 -14.26
CA GLU A 1046 75.24 24.15 -13.18
C GLU A 1046 75.60 25.62 -13.03
N ALA A 1047 74.60 26.46 -12.76
CA ALA A 1047 74.74 27.90 -12.57
C ALA A 1047 74.87 28.30 -11.09
N LEU A 1048 75.89 29.09 -10.77
CA LEU A 1048 76.23 29.52 -9.42
C LEU A 1048 76.30 31.06 -9.33
N CYS A 1049 75.55 31.66 -8.41
CA CYS A 1049 75.49 33.12 -8.23
C CYS A 1049 76.63 33.64 -7.33
N ARG A 1050 77.18 34.82 -7.64
CA ARG A 1050 78.24 35.50 -6.87
C ARG A 1050 77.93 36.98 -6.72
N TRP A 1051 78.14 37.53 -5.51
CA TRP A 1051 77.91 38.94 -5.22
C TRP A 1051 79.19 39.72 -4.95
N MET A 1052 79.43 40.73 -5.76
CA MET A 1052 80.54 41.66 -5.60
C MET A 1052 80.00 42.99 -5.08
N HIS A 1053 80.09 43.23 -3.77
CA HIS A 1053 79.59 44.47 -3.17
C HIS A 1053 80.59 45.63 -3.38
N PRO A 1054 80.11 46.84 -3.76
CA PRO A 1054 80.99 47.98 -4.06
C PRO A 1054 81.93 48.39 -2.92
N GLU A 1055 81.43 48.48 -1.68
CA GLU A 1055 82.22 48.87 -0.50
C GLU A 1055 82.77 47.68 0.31
N ARG A 1056 81.97 46.60 0.49
CA ARG A 1056 82.31 45.45 1.33
C ARG A 1056 83.09 44.34 0.59
N GLY A 1057 83.30 44.47 -0.72
CA GLY A 1057 84.01 43.48 -1.54
C GLY A 1057 83.16 42.24 -1.86
N ALA A 1058 83.82 41.13 -2.23
CA ALA A 1058 83.14 39.89 -2.54
C ALA A 1058 82.40 39.35 -1.31
N ILE A 1059 81.08 39.30 -1.36
CA ILE A 1059 80.25 38.75 -0.30
C ILE A 1059 79.94 37.29 -0.63
N SER A 1060 80.27 36.41 0.30
CA SER A 1060 80.06 34.98 0.12
C SER A 1060 78.57 34.63 0.00
N PRO A 1061 78.18 33.76 -0.96
CA PRO A 1061 76.82 33.21 -1.03
C PRO A 1061 76.32 32.62 0.28
N GLY A 1062 77.20 32.01 1.10
CA GLY A 1062 76.83 31.49 2.43
C GLY A 1062 76.44 32.55 3.46
N ILE A 1063 76.59 33.84 3.15
CA ILE A 1063 76.16 34.96 4.00
C ILE A 1063 74.90 35.59 3.41
N PHE A 1064 74.89 35.88 2.11
CA PHE A 1064 73.78 36.63 1.52
C PHE A 1064 72.60 35.76 1.07
N VAL A 1065 72.78 34.47 0.77
CA VAL A 1065 71.66 33.58 0.39
C VAL A 1065 70.76 33.27 1.59
N PRO A 1066 71.29 32.87 2.78
CA PRO A 1066 70.44 32.69 3.97
C PRO A 1066 69.77 33.99 4.39
N LEU A 1067 70.49 35.12 4.27
CA LEU A 1067 69.91 36.44 4.49
C LEU A 1067 68.79 36.74 3.49
N ALA A 1068 68.92 36.34 2.21
CA ALA A 1068 67.88 36.52 1.21
C ALA A 1068 66.63 35.68 1.49
N GLU A 1069 66.82 34.45 1.97
CA GLU A 1069 65.74 33.54 2.38
C GLU A 1069 65.00 34.06 3.62
N GLU A 1070 65.72 34.56 4.63
CA GLU A 1070 65.12 35.14 5.85
C GLU A 1070 64.38 36.47 5.59
N SER A 1071 64.64 37.11 4.43
CA SER A 1071 64.16 38.48 4.12
C SER A 1071 63.24 38.56 2.89
N ASP A 1072 62.71 37.42 2.40
CA ASP A 1072 61.90 37.27 1.18
C ASP A 1072 62.55 37.76 -0.14
N LEU A 1073 63.84 38.11 -0.11
CA LEU A 1073 64.60 38.59 -1.26
C LEU A 1073 65.02 37.47 -2.22
N ILE A 1074 64.94 36.22 -1.76
CA ILE A 1074 65.31 35.04 -2.54
C ILE A 1074 64.46 34.92 -3.82
N LEU A 1075 63.20 35.35 -3.79
CA LEU A 1075 62.31 35.35 -4.96
C LEU A 1075 62.83 36.22 -6.09
N GLU A 1076 63.32 37.44 -5.78
CA GLU A 1076 63.86 38.35 -6.78
C GLU A 1076 65.22 37.88 -7.32
N LEU A 1077 66.00 37.21 -6.46
CA LEU A 1077 67.29 36.64 -6.84
C LEU A 1077 67.14 35.45 -7.80
N ASP A 1078 66.17 34.55 -7.55
CA ASP A 1078 65.90 33.38 -8.41
C ASP A 1078 65.45 33.80 -9.82
N GLU A 1079 64.52 34.76 -9.91
CA GLU A 1079 64.05 35.28 -11.22
C GLU A 1079 65.21 35.86 -12.03
N TRP A 1080 66.13 36.56 -11.37
CA TRP A 1080 67.30 37.16 -11.99
C TRP A 1080 68.25 36.10 -12.56
N VAL A 1081 68.56 35.05 -11.79
CA VAL A 1081 69.47 33.97 -12.25
C VAL A 1081 68.89 33.23 -13.45
N ILE A 1082 67.60 32.86 -13.41
CA ILE A 1082 66.91 32.16 -14.50
C ILE A 1082 66.96 32.98 -15.80
N GLU A 1083 66.73 34.29 -15.72
CA GLU A 1083 66.77 35.17 -16.89
C GLU A 1083 68.17 35.24 -17.53
N GLN A 1084 69.23 35.33 -16.73
CA GLN A 1084 70.60 35.36 -17.26
C GLN A 1084 70.98 34.05 -17.96
N VAL A 1085 70.60 32.91 -17.38
CA VAL A 1085 70.87 31.58 -17.93
C VAL A 1085 70.09 31.33 -19.22
N TRP A 1086 68.79 31.66 -19.26
CA TRP A 1086 67.93 31.49 -20.44
C TRP A 1086 68.49 32.24 -21.66
N ARG A 1087 68.88 33.50 -21.48
CA ARG A 1087 69.43 34.34 -22.55
C ARG A 1087 70.73 33.75 -23.10
N ARG A 1088 71.55 33.14 -22.24
CA ARG A 1088 72.80 32.52 -22.65
C ARG A 1088 72.57 31.23 -23.44
N LEU A 1089 71.69 30.35 -22.98
CA LEU A 1089 71.32 29.12 -23.69
C LEU A 1089 70.77 29.41 -25.10
N HIS A 1090 69.92 30.42 -25.23
CA HIS A 1090 69.37 30.81 -26.53
C HIS A 1090 70.46 31.27 -27.50
N HIS A 1091 71.44 32.04 -26.99
CA HIS A 1091 72.60 32.45 -27.77
C HIS A 1091 73.43 31.26 -28.24
N TRP A 1092 73.65 30.27 -27.37
CA TRP A 1092 74.43 29.08 -27.72
C TRP A 1092 73.70 28.19 -28.72
N GLN A 1093 72.39 27.96 -28.57
CA GLN A 1093 71.58 27.13 -29.49
C GLN A 1093 71.56 27.69 -30.91
N ALA A 1094 71.61 29.01 -31.07
CA ALA A 1094 71.64 29.65 -32.37
C ALA A 1094 73.02 29.60 -33.05
N LYS A 1095 74.11 29.46 -32.28
CA LYS A 1095 75.49 29.67 -32.74
C LYS A 1095 76.30 28.38 -32.85
N TYR A 1096 75.98 27.38 -32.04
CA TYR A 1096 76.69 26.12 -31.96
C TYR A 1096 75.73 24.95 -32.19
N THR A 1097 76.19 23.93 -32.92
CA THR A 1097 75.35 22.80 -33.32
C THR A 1097 75.04 21.86 -32.15
N ASN A 1098 75.93 21.76 -31.16
CA ASN A 1098 75.76 20.96 -29.97
C ASN A 1098 75.84 21.88 -28.76
N VAL A 1099 74.78 21.95 -27.96
CA VAL A 1099 74.67 22.82 -26.77
C VAL A 1099 74.33 21.99 -25.55
N PHE A 1100 74.97 22.32 -24.44
CA PHE A 1100 74.79 21.61 -23.17
C PHE A 1100 73.68 22.23 -22.34
N SER A 1101 73.04 21.40 -21.51
CA SER A 1101 72.06 21.90 -20.55
C SER A 1101 72.72 22.74 -19.45
N ILE A 1102 72.04 23.78 -18.98
CA ILE A 1102 72.42 24.53 -17.77
C ILE A 1102 71.36 24.27 -16.71
N ALA A 1103 71.81 23.79 -15.55
CA ALA A 1103 70.99 23.57 -14.38
C ALA A 1103 70.97 24.82 -13.49
N VAL A 1104 69.79 25.19 -13.00
CA VAL A 1104 69.59 26.35 -12.12
C VAL A 1104 68.88 25.91 -10.85
N ASN A 1105 69.48 26.26 -9.72
CA ASN A 1105 68.88 26.06 -8.40
C ASN A 1105 67.75 27.05 -8.16
N VAL A 1106 66.59 26.53 -7.73
CA VAL A 1106 65.39 27.31 -7.45
C VAL A 1106 64.97 27.09 -6.01
N SER A 1107 64.74 28.18 -5.27
CA SER A 1107 64.29 28.10 -3.88
C SER A 1107 62.84 27.58 -3.76
N ALA A 1108 62.50 27.06 -2.58
CA ALA A 1108 61.16 26.53 -2.30
C ALA A 1108 60.05 27.58 -2.48
N ASP A 1109 60.32 28.82 -2.09
CA ASP A 1109 59.32 29.90 -2.10
C ASP A 1109 58.98 30.37 -3.51
N THR A 1110 59.98 30.42 -4.41
CA THR A 1110 59.77 30.73 -5.84
C THR A 1110 58.92 29.65 -6.52
N PHE A 1111 59.07 28.41 -6.08
CA PHE A 1111 58.33 27.26 -6.59
C PHE A 1111 56.87 27.25 -6.11
N VAL A 1112 56.63 27.43 -4.80
CA VAL A 1112 55.30 27.36 -4.18
C VAL A 1112 54.39 28.53 -4.58
N THR A 1113 54.96 29.73 -4.75
CA THR A 1113 54.21 30.91 -5.18
C THR A 1113 53.82 30.88 -6.67
N GLY A 1114 54.30 29.88 -7.42
CA GLY A 1114 54.00 29.72 -8.85
C GLY A 1114 54.66 30.77 -9.75
N ARG A 1115 55.59 31.54 -9.20
CA ARG A 1115 56.23 32.68 -9.86
C ARG A 1115 57.20 32.23 -10.96
N ILE A 1116 57.82 31.06 -10.80
CA ILE A 1116 58.68 30.42 -11.80
C ILE A 1116 57.97 30.24 -13.16
N PHE A 1117 56.70 29.82 -13.18
CA PHE A 1117 55.96 29.60 -14.43
C PHE A 1117 55.82 30.89 -15.25
N ALA A 1118 55.52 32.00 -14.58
CA ALA A 1118 55.35 33.29 -15.23
C ALA A 1118 56.66 33.77 -15.88
N VAL A 1119 57.80 33.47 -15.24
CA VAL A 1119 59.13 33.80 -15.77
C VAL A 1119 59.49 32.94 -16.97
N LEU A 1120 59.31 31.62 -16.89
CA LEU A 1120 59.64 30.68 -17.97
C LEU A 1120 58.78 30.92 -19.22
N GLU A 1121 57.46 31.12 -19.05
CA GLU A 1121 56.54 31.43 -20.15
C GLU A 1121 56.93 32.73 -20.87
N ARG A 1122 57.23 33.79 -20.09
CA ARG A 1122 57.66 35.11 -20.61
C ARG A 1122 58.97 35.05 -21.39
N LEU A 1123 59.93 34.24 -20.95
CA LEU A 1123 61.23 34.12 -21.60
C LEU A 1123 61.18 33.24 -22.85
N ARG A 1124 60.36 32.18 -22.85
CA ARG A 1124 60.12 31.31 -24.02
C ARG A 1124 59.61 32.08 -25.22
N ASP A 1125 58.65 32.98 -25.02
CA ASP A 1125 58.06 33.76 -26.12
C ASP A 1125 59.06 34.77 -26.71
N ARG A 1126 60.04 35.22 -25.91
CA ARG A 1126 61.00 36.26 -26.28
C ARG A 1126 62.31 35.72 -26.85
N TYR A 1127 62.76 34.55 -26.37
CA TYR A 1127 63.99 33.88 -26.76
C TYR A 1127 63.70 32.38 -26.94
N PRO A 1128 63.31 31.94 -28.15
CA PRO A 1128 62.90 30.56 -28.38
C PRO A 1128 64.07 29.61 -28.12
N LEU A 1129 63.89 28.71 -27.17
CA LEU A 1129 64.89 27.78 -26.69
C LEU A 1129 64.28 26.38 -26.66
N GLU A 1130 65.08 25.36 -26.96
CA GLU A 1130 64.68 23.98 -26.72
C GLU A 1130 64.52 23.77 -25.20
N PRO A 1131 63.32 23.43 -24.70
CA PRO A 1131 63.06 23.43 -23.26
C PRO A 1131 63.94 22.47 -22.46
N SER A 1132 64.41 21.38 -23.08
CA SER A 1132 65.31 20.38 -22.50
C SER A 1132 66.68 20.92 -22.10
N LEU A 1133 67.10 22.08 -22.63
CA LEU A 1133 68.39 22.70 -22.34
C LEU A 1133 68.43 23.47 -21.02
N LEU A 1134 67.27 23.87 -20.49
CA LEU A 1134 67.21 24.43 -19.14
C LEU A 1134 66.75 23.35 -18.18
N GLU A 1135 67.65 23.01 -17.26
CA GLU A 1135 67.39 22.06 -16.18
C GLU A 1135 67.08 22.82 -14.89
N ILE A 1136 66.02 22.43 -14.20
CA ILE A 1136 65.59 23.07 -12.97
C ILE A 1136 65.95 22.14 -11.82
N GLU A 1137 66.81 22.65 -10.93
CA GLU A 1137 67.22 21.98 -9.71
C GLU A 1137 66.37 22.47 -8.55
N ILE A 1138 65.77 21.52 -7.87
CA ILE A 1138 65.00 21.76 -6.66
C ILE A 1138 65.67 21.01 -5.52
N THR A 1139 65.66 21.63 -4.35
CA THR A 1139 66.14 20.97 -3.14
C THR A 1139 65.08 19.98 -2.65
N GLU A 1140 65.55 19.00 -1.90
CA GLU A 1140 64.72 17.98 -1.26
C GLU A 1140 63.57 18.56 -0.40
N SER A 1141 63.77 19.74 0.18
CA SER A 1141 62.82 20.42 1.08
C SER A 1141 61.56 20.97 0.39
N VAL A 1142 61.59 21.28 -0.92
CA VAL A 1142 60.42 21.77 -1.68
C VAL A 1142 59.28 20.74 -1.68
N LEU A 1143 59.66 19.47 -1.69
CA LEU A 1143 58.77 18.32 -1.77
C LEU A 1143 57.95 18.07 -0.50
N ALA A 1144 58.28 18.75 0.61
CA ALA A 1144 57.63 18.61 1.91
C ALA A 1144 56.44 19.59 2.14
N SER A 1145 56.14 20.46 1.17
CA SER A 1145 55.03 21.44 1.22
C SER A 1145 53.72 20.88 0.60
N ASP A 1146 52.72 21.72 0.29
CA ASP A 1146 51.38 21.30 -0.19
C ASP A 1146 51.49 20.38 -1.43
N LEU A 1147 51.40 19.06 -1.18
CA LEU A 1147 51.78 18.00 -2.11
C LEU A 1147 51.01 18.05 -3.43
N GLU A 1148 49.74 18.46 -3.38
CA GLU A 1148 48.92 18.60 -4.58
C GLU A 1148 49.39 19.78 -5.43
N LYS A 1149 49.68 20.93 -4.80
CA LYS A 1149 50.21 22.10 -5.51
C LYS A 1149 51.60 21.86 -6.07
N VAL A 1150 52.49 21.19 -5.33
CA VAL A 1150 53.86 20.87 -5.79
C VAL A 1150 53.84 19.83 -6.91
N THR A 1151 53.02 18.78 -6.80
CA THR A 1151 52.88 17.78 -7.88
C THR A 1151 52.33 18.42 -9.15
N LEU A 1152 51.31 19.29 -9.02
CA LEU A 1152 50.73 20.01 -10.15
C LEU A 1152 51.76 20.96 -10.78
N ALA A 1153 52.55 21.64 -9.96
CA ALA A 1153 53.62 22.52 -10.40
C ALA A 1153 54.73 21.74 -11.14
N LEU A 1154 55.27 20.65 -10.57
CA LEU A 1154 56.30 19.84 -11.22
C LEU A 1154 55.81 19.24 -12.54
N ARG A 1155 54.56 18.75 -12.59
CA ARG A 1155 53.95 18.27 -13.85
C ARG A 1155 53.85 19.39 -14.87
N ARG A 1156 53.43 20.60 -14.48
CA ARG A 1156 53.37 21.75 -15.37
C ARG A 1156 54.74 22.13 -15.93
N ILE A 1157 55.82 22.04 -15.15
CA ILE A 1157 57.19 22.28 -15.65
C ILE A 1157 57.59 21.20 -16.65
N LYS A 1158 57.21 19.94 -16.40
CA LYS A 1158 57.44 18.83 -17.34
C LYS A 1158 56.63 18.95 -18.63
N ASP A 1159 55.38 19.39 -18.54
CA ASP A 1159 54.53 19.67 -19.69
C ASP A 1159 55.09 20.79 -20.57
N LEU A 1160 55.84 21.73 -19.97
CA LEU A 1160 56.61 22.76 -20.68
C LEU A 1160 57.90 22.22 -21.32
N GLY A 1161 58.27 20.95 -21.06
CA GLY A 1161 59.40 20.25 -21.67
C GLY A 1161 60.74 20.40 -20.95
N HIS A 1162 60.77 21.00 -19.76
CA HIS A 1162 62.00 21.19 -18.98
C HIS A 1162 62.41 19.93 -18.21
N MET A 1163 63.71 19.79 -17.95
CA MET A 1163 64.28 18.70 -17.16
C MET A 1163 64.27 19.07 -15.67
N LEU A 1164 64.02 18.09 -14.80
CA LEU A 1164 63.96 18.27 -13.35
C LEU A 1164 65.01 17.40 -12.66
N SER A 1165 65.83 18.02 -11.83
CA SER A 1165 66.83 17.34 -11.01
C SER A 1165 66.59 17.62 -9.54
N LEU A 1166 66.79 16.60 -8.71
CA LEU A 1166 66.74 16.72 -7.26
C LEU A 1166 68.14 16.90 -6.71
N ASP A 1167 68.38 18.04 -6.08
CA ASP A 1167 69.66 18.43 -5.50
C ASP A 1167 69.76 18.06 -4.01
N ASP A 1168 71.00 17.94 -3.51
CA ASP A 1168 71.33 17.62 -2.11
C ASP A 1168 70.75 16.28 -1.61
N PHE A 1169 70.54 15.32 -2.51
CA PHE A 1169 69.82 14.09 -2.18
C PHE A 1169 70.58 13.23 -1.17
N GLY A 1170 69.89 12.93 -0.06
CA GLY A 1170 70.45 12.15 1.04
C GLY A 1170 71.01 13.00 2.18
N THR A 1171 70.91 14.33 2.08
CA THR A 1171 71.23 15.26 3.17
C THR A 1171 69.98 15.69 3.97
N GLY A 1172 68.76 15.42 3.46
CA GLY A 1172 67.46 15.79 4.05
C GLY A 1172 66.45 14.64 4.28
N TYR A 1173 65.18 14.98 4.53
CA TYR A 1173 64.08 14.04 4.87
C TYR A 1173 63.23 13.60 3.65
N SER A 1174 63.76 12.77 2.77
CA SER A 1174 62.99 12.18 1.67
C SER A 1174 62.36 10.87 2.10
N SER A 1175 61.04 10.80 2.05
CA SER A 1175 60.38 9.51 1.94
C SER A 1175 60.44 9.07 0.47
N LEU A 1176 61.10 7.95 0.22
CA LEU A 1176 61.13 7.22 -1.06
C LEU A 1176 59.74 7.10 -1.74
N THR A 1177 58.66 7.14 -0.96
CA THR A 1177 57.28 7.09 -1.45
C THR A 1177 56.92 8.28 -2.36
N TYR A 1178 57.55 9.44 -2.17
CA TYR A 1178 57.25 10.63 -2.96
C TYR A 1178 58.06 10.70 -4.26
N LEU A 1179 59.29 10.17 -4.27
CA LEU A 1179 60.16 10.09 -5.44
C LEU A 1179 59.54 9.26 -6.59
N GLN A 1180 58.73 8.25 -6.27
CA GLN A 1180 57.94 7.51 -7.27
C GLN A 1180 56.79 8.31 -7.90
N ARG A 1181 56.29 9.35 -7.22
CA ARG A 1181 55.11 10.13 -7.64
C ARG A 1181 55.48 11.42 -8.36
N PHE A 1182 56.66 11.96 -8.09
CA PHE A 1182 57.13 13.17 -8.74
C PHE A 1182 57.83 12.88 -10.05
N PRO A 1183 57.58 13.69 -11.09
CA PRO A 1183 58.18 13.47 -12.40
C PRO A 1183 59.61 14.06 -12.45
N ILE A 1184 60.55 13.49 -11.69
CA ILE A 1184 61.97 13.90 -11.63
C ILE A 1184 62.80 13.02 -12.55
N ASP A 1185 63.87 13.55 -13.15
CA ASP A 1185 64.73 12.83 -14.10
C ASP A 1185 66.10 12.43 -13.52
N LYS A 1186 66.66 13.28 -12.66
CA LYS A 1186 68.04 13.15 -12.16
C LYS A 1186 68.12 13.33 -10.66
N LEU A 1187 69.14 12.71 -10.09
CA LEU A 1187 69.38 12.65 -8.65
C LEU A 1187 70.86 12.93 -8.35
N LYS A 1188 71.13 14.03 -7.66
CA LYS A 1188 72.49 14.48 -7.33
C LYS A 1188 72.92 13.96 -5.94
N ILE A 1189 74.08 13.33 -5.87
CA ILE A 1189 74.69 12.78 -4.64
C ILE A 1189 75.62 13.84 -4.07
N ASP A 1190 75.33 14.31 -2.86
CA ASP A 1190 76.06 15.42 -2.25
C ASP A 1190 77.57 15.15 -2.03
N GLN A 1191 78.36 16.22 -2.13
CA GLN A 1191 79.81 16.22 -1.98
C GLN A 1191 80.29 15.60 -0.65
N ALA A 1192 79.53 15.74 0.44
CA ALA A 1192 79.93 15.22 1.73
C ALA A 1192 80.10 13.70 1.71
N PHE A 1193 79.38 12.98 0.85
CA PHE A 1193 79.50 11.53 0.68
C PHE A 1193 80.70 11.12 -0.18
N ILE A 1194 81.18 12.02 -1.04
CA ILE A 1194 82.28 11.75 -1.96
C ILE A 1194 83.64 12.05 -1.31
N ARG A 1195 83.73 13.10 -0.48
CA ARG A 1195 85.01 13.66 -0.02
C ARG A 1195 86.00 12.67 0.61
N ASP A 1196 85.53 11.71 1.41
CA ASP A 1196 86.39 10.74 2.09
C ASP A 1196 86.13 9.29 1.61
N ILE A 1197 85.43 9.12 0.48
CA ILE A 1197 84.95 7.81 -0.02
C ILE A 1197 86.08 6.79 -0.22
N GLU A 1198 87.29 7.26 -0.50
CA GLU A 1198 88.48 6.43 -0.70
C GLU A 1198 88.96 5.77 0.60
N THR A 1199 88.77 6.45 1.73
CA THR A 1199 89.34 6.05 3.02
C THR A 1199 88.28 5.47 3.96
N LYS A 1200 87.02 5.85 3.79
CA LYS A 1200 85.90 5.35 4.59
C LYS A 1200 85.03 4.43 3.75
N ARG A 1201 85.19 3.13 3.97
CA ARG A 1201 84.33 2.09 3.37
C ARG A 1201 82.83 2.35 3.58
N ASP A 1202 82.45 3.02 4.66
CA ASP A 1202 81.06 3.42 4.91
C ASP A 1202 80.53 4.40 3.85
N GLN A 1203 81.35 5.35 3.38
CA GLN A 1203 80.95 6.29 2.35
C GLN A 1203 80.81 5.59 0.99
N GLN A 1204 81.66 4.61 0.66
CA GLN A 1204 81.49 3.76 -0.53
C GLN A 1204 80.16 3.01 -0.52
N ALA A 1205 79.84 2.40 0.62
CA ALA A 1205 78.60 1.64 0.76
C ALA A 1205 77.37 2.54 0.59
N LEU A 1206 77.38 3.76 1.14
CA LEU A 1206 76.29 4.73 0.99
C LEU A 1206 76.12 5.18 -0.47
N CYS A 1207 77.21 5.55 -1.15
CA CYS A 1207 77.13 5.91 -2.57
C CYS A 1207 76.61 4.76 -3.43
N SER A 1208 77.09 3.53 -3.21
CA SER A 1208 76.62 2.35 -3.93
C SER A 1208 75.10 2.11 -3.75
N ALA A 1209 74.58 2.33 -2.54
CA ALA A 1209 73.16 2.18 -2.25
C ALA A 1209 72.30 3.25 -2.94
N ILE A 1210 72.73 4.51 -2.96
CA ILE A 1210 72.02 5.61 -3.65
C ILE A 1210 71.97 5.35 -5.16
N ILE A 1211 73.08 4.90 -5.73
CA ILE A 1211 73.18 4.58 -7.16
C ILE A 1211 72.25 3.43 -7.53
N ALA A 1212 72.27 2.33 -6.76
CA ALA A 1212 71.37 1.19 -7.01
C ALA A 1212 69.88 1.58 -6.91
N LEU A 1213 69.54 2.49 -5.99
CA LEU A 1213 68.19 2.99 -5.85
C LEU A 1213 67.75 3.78 -7.09
N ALA A 1214 68.56 4.75 -7.51
CA ALA A 1214 68.25 5.56 -8.68
C ALA A 1214 68.05 4.70 -9.94
N GLN A 1215 68.90 3.70 -10.15
CA GLN A 1215 68.75 2.73 -11.23
C GLN A 1215 67.42 1.96 -11.15
N SER A 1216 66.98 1.55 -9.95
CA SER A 1216 65.69 0.84 -9.78
C SER A 1216 64.47 1.70 -10.10
N LEU A 1217 64.60 3.02 -9.96
CA LEU A 1217 63.57 4.01 -10.30
C LEU A 1217 63.77 4.62 -11.69
N ASN A 1218 64.76 4.12 -12.44
CA ASN A 1218 65.14 4.58 -13.77
C ASN A 1218 65.54 6.07 -13.83
N LEU A 1219 66.19 6.55 -12.78
CA LEU A 1219 66.71 7.91 -12.63
C LEU A 1219 68.22 7.93 -12.87
N GLN A 1220 68.73 9.02 -13.43
CA GLN A 1220 70.18 9.21 -13.60
C GLN A 1220 70.82 9.80 -12.35
N THR A 1221 72.00 9.33 -12.00
CA THR A 1221 72.77 9.82 -10.85
C THR A 1221 73.89 10.76 -11.26
N ILE A 1222 74.09 11.81 -10.46
CA ILE A 1222 75.23 12.73 -10.59
C ILE A 1222 75.96 12.76 -9.24
N ALA A 1223 77.23 12.39 -9.16
CA ALA A 1223 77.99 12.52 -7.92
C ALA A 1223 78.72 13.86 -7.85
N GLU A 1224 78.51 14.61 -6.77
CA GLU A 1224 79.09 15.93 -6.59
C GLU A 1224 80.37 15.94 -5.76
N GLY A 1225 81.14 17.00 -5.88
CA GLY A 1225 82.33 17.18 -5.06
C GLY A 1225 83.43 16.15 -5.31
N VAL A 1226 83.51 15.61 -6.52
CA VAL A 1226 84.63 14.78 -6.96
C VAL A 1226 85.88 15.66 -7.04
N GLU A 1227 86.79 15.46 -6.09
CA GLU A 1227 88.03 16.22 -5.89
C GLU A 1227 89.29 15.40 -6.21
N SER A 1228 89.16 14.10 -6.53
CA SER A 1228 90.27 13.24 -6.93
C SER A 1228 89.89 12.21 -8.01
N GLN A 1229 90.91 11.71 -8.73
CA GLN A 1229 90.74 10.64 -9.71
C GLN A 1229 90.28 9.33 -9.06
N THR A 1230 90.71 9.04 -7.83
CA THR A 1230 90.37 7.79 -7.12
C THR A 1230 88.93 7.80 -6.59
N GLN A 1231 88.37 8.97 -6.24
CA GLN A 1231 86.92 9.15 -6.03
C GLN A 1231 86.14 8.85 -7.32
N GLN A 1232 86.59 9.41 -8.46
CA GLN A 1232 85.98 9.20 -9.76
C GLN A 1232 85.94 7.73 -10.17
N ASP A 1233 87.08 7.05 -10.25
CA ASP A 1233 87.18 5.65 -10.71
C ASP A 1233 86.30 4.71 -9.86
N LEU A 1234 86.23 5.01 -8.57
CA LEU A 1234 85.43 4.27 -7.60
C LEU A 1234 83.93 4.49 -7.81
N LEU A 1235 83.47 5.74 -7.95
CA LEU A 1235 82.06 6.04 -8.25
C LEU A 1235 81.60 5.42 -9.57
N VAL A 1236 82.47 5.43 -10.58
CA VAL A 1236 82.24 4.74 -11.86
C VAL A 1236 82.11 3.23 -11.65
N SER A 1237 82.99 2.61 -10.85
CA SER A 1237 82.91 1.17 -10.55
C SER A 1237 81.66 0.78 -9.76
N LEU A 1238 81.13 1.71 -8.96
CA LEU A 1238 79.86 1.56 -8.22
C LEU A 1238 78.64 1.78 -9.12
N GLY A 1239 78.84 2.21 -10.37
CA GLY A 1239 77.80 2.37 -11.37
C GLY A 1239 77.09 3.72 -11.36
N CYS A 1240 77.73 4.79 -10.85
CA CYS A 1240 77.20 6.15 -11.01
C CYS A 1240 77.11 6.52 -12.49
N ASP A 1241 76.24 7.44 -12.88
CA ASP A 1241 76.05 7.80 -14.29
C ASP A 1241 76.85 9.04 -14.71
N ARG A 1242 76.95 10.02 -13.79
CA ARG A 1242 77.56 11.33 -14.03
C ARG A 1242 78.30 11.83 -12.79
N LEU A 1243 79.23 12.75 -12.98
CA LEU A 1243 80.16 13.25 -11.99
C LEU A 1243 80.33 14.77 -12.11
N GLN A 1244 80.46 15.45 -10.99
CA GLN A 1244 80.64 16.89 -10.88
C GLN A 1244 81.59 17.17 -9.70
N GLY A 1245 82.52 18.11 -9.85
CA GLY A 1245 83.47 18.44 -8.79
C GLY A 1245 84.70 19.17 -9.28
N PHE A 1246 85.50 19.70 -8.35
CA PHE A 1246 86.64 20.57 -8.68
C PHE A 1246 87.79 19.86 -9.37
N HIS A 1247 87.89 18.54 -9.26
CA HIS A 1247 88.86 17.74 -10.04
C HIS A 1247 88.53 17.74 -11.53
N LEU A 1248 87.24 17.67 -11.87
CA LEU A 1248 86.77 17.64 -13.25
C LEU A 1248 86.69 19.06 -13.84
N HIS A 1249 86.05 19.98 -13.11
CA HIS A 1249 85.87 21.36 -13.55
C HIS A 1249 85.58 22.31 -12.39
N ARG A 1250 86.34 23.40 -12.29
CA ARG A 1250 86.11 24.48 -11.32
C ARG A 1250 85.12 25.51 -11.87
N PRO A 1251 84.26 26.13 -11.03
CA PRO A 1251 83.35 27.16 -11.49
C PRO A 1251 84.09 28.34 -12.12
N GLU A 1252 83.67 28.76 -13.31
CA GLU A 1252 84.24 29.91 -14.01
C GLU A 1252 83.13 30.78 -14.63
N SER A 1253 83.48 31.98 -15.09
CA SER A 1253 82.49 32.88 -15.69
C SER A 1253 81.92 32.26 -16.97
N ILE A 1254 80.68 32.63 -17.32
CA ILE A 1254 80.03 32.15 -18.57
C ILE A 1254 80.92 32.39 -19.81
N ALA A 1255 81.64 33.52 -19.85
CA ALA A 1255 82.49 33.88 -20.98
C ALA A 1255 83.73 32.97 -21.10
N ASP A 1256 84.31 32.59 -19.97
CA ASP A 1256 85.47 31.69 -19.94
C ASP A 1256 85.06 30.26 -20.29
N PHE A 1257 83.89 29.84 -19.80
CA PHE A 1257 83.30 28.54 -20.12
C PHE A 1257 83.01 28.37 -21.62
N GLU A 1258 82.38 29.38 -22.25
CA GLU A 1258 82.08 29.38 -23.69
C GLU A 1258 83.36 29.21 -24.53
N ARG A 1259 84.45 29.84 -24.12
CA ARG A 1259 85.74 29.76 -24.82
C ARG A 1259 86.34 28.36 -24.74
N ARG A 1260 86.27 27.71 -23.59
CA ARG A 1260 86.92 26.40 -23.35
C ARG A 1260 86.22 25.26 -24.08
N PHE A 1261 84.91 25.15 -24.00
CA PHE A 1261 84.19 23.96 -24.47
C PHE A 1261 83.57 24.09 -25.87
N PHE A 1262 83.18 25.31 -26.30
CA PHE A 1262 82.55 25.49 -27.62
C PHE A 1262 83.52 25.91 -28.73
N LEU A 1263 84.59 26.65 -28.40
CA LEU A 1263 85.52 27.19 -29.40
C LEU A 1263 86.82 26.39 -29.54
N GLN A 1264 87.24 25.66 -28.50
CA GLN A 1264 88.50 24.91 -28.49
C GLN A 1264 88.34 23.40 -28.74
N GLY A 1265 87.12 22.93 -29.02
CA GLY A 1265 86.86 21.62 -29.65
C GLY A 1265 87.08 20.39 -28.77
N ILE A 1266 87.08 20.56 -27.46
CA ILE A 1266 87.11 19.45 -26.50
C ILE A 1266 85.66 19.18 -26.11
N VAL A 1267 84.99 18.35 -26.91
CA VAL A 1267 83.64 17.79 -26.66
C VAL A 1267 83.77 16.28 -26.57
#